data_AF-A0A2Z2KRT9-F1
#
_entry.id   AF-A0A2Z2KRT9-F1
#
_cell.length_a   1.000
_cell.length_b   1.000
_cell.length_c   1.000
_cell.angle_alpha   90.00
_cell.angle_beta   90.00
_cell.angle_gamma   90.00
#
_symmetry.space_group_name_H-M   'P 1'
#
loop_
_entity.id
_entity.type
_entity.pdbx_description
1 polymer ?
#
loop_
_entity_poly.entity_id
_entity_poly.type
_entity_poly.pdbx_seq_one_letter_code
_entity_poly.pdbx_strand_id
1 'polypeptide(L)'
;MIKKMRAAAIIIMLLLIFMLPVTSIHAEDNLLQNPGFENEENGVPSGWIEDRWVAGDGSGLISLQGDDVRSGGKAAVIENIEPNHLKWVQNLTVSPDSYYKISGWTKVISITGEGMGANLFVVGVGGGYPSTKDTAGDWQYLEFIGQTGPEQTEIGVGAALGGYASLIQGKAYFDDLSVEKLEAAPEGAAVVSLVSGTTVQEGAAETPHKVSPTRLLLISALFSIFFAILYHKAFRSDRLLKQPEMIYTRWMVVVFGAALILRVWIGLTAQGYQNDMNTFIAWGQRLVDLGPGKFYEEGYFADYPPGYLYILYMLGLVRGVFGFAQGSGGESLLFKLPAILSDLVLGYLIYQFGRKKLGQGIAFGLMLLFLFNPAVLINSSAWGQADSFFLIFLLLAIKGAADKTLVRAAIFFALATLIKPQALIFTPVLLFAFYHQRAWKQLAVGALYGLGIFGVLAAPFFWNNGGFAGVINLYKATLSSYPYSTVNAFNLYALTDPMWAALDNTWLGITYRVWGFVFILVAVATSVFYSFKRDRQNLAKSYFIGMVLIVIVFVLGTKMHERYMYPALLLALFAYIESRDRRFLTLFLGFSLTQFINVGYTLAFLNIQSNPPNDGIVLLTAITNLLLLCYMLYIGYDLYIRGRHKLLPQPLTGQEKYSRDLQTAEELRPLAEETKLKLQRKDWIAMLAITAVYAAIALFNLGSDKAPETLWEPAAGGESFYVDLGQSRQLERVNVFGGTGTGKFKLEFSQSPDAWSSPLTVNEEVGNVFVWKSQPLNVAARYVKLTVDSPGFTLNEMAFYEQGGGRTPLPVAAVTPDAAAAPKRGEPANLFDEQTLIPEYSGFTNGTYFDEIYHARTAYEYTHGIVPYENTHPPLGKLLIAVGMELFGVNPFGWRIIGTLFGIAMLPLIYLMAQRLFRSTTYAALATGLFALDFMHFTQTRISTIDVYGVFFIMLMFYFMQRYTTRSFYRQPLAKTLLPLFLSGLFFGIGVASKWIVAYGGVGLAIMLALSLFQRYKESQAAGRVLAEGKLKDGELTAACRVAARSFWKNTIITLASCVVFFVIIPALIYSLSFWPALSASSEGFTFKGLIDAQKNMYNYHSQLVATHPFASSWWEWPFMKRPVWFYSGGEGLPAGKVSSIVTMGNPLIWWTGIFAMLGTLWLTLKRKDKNLYMIWIAFFSQYVPWMLVPRETFLYHYFAMVPFMILGIVYVMQLLEGKYAKAKTLRYVYVAVAALLFVAFYPVLSGMVVSGSYVTTLLRWFPSWVF
;
A
#
# COMPACT_ATOMS: atom_id res chain seq x y z
N MET A 1 -37.96 8.48 22.96
CA MET A 1 -37.56 8.84 21.58
C MET A 1 -36.08 9.25 21.46
N ILE A 2 -35.52 9.91 22.49
CA ILE A 2 -34.16 10.50 22.54
C ILE A 2 -32.98 9.49 22.49
N LYS A 3 -33.11 8.28 23.10
CA LYS A 3 -32.01 7.30 23.19
C LYS A 3 -31.56 6.65 21.86
N LYS A 4 -32.38 6.69 20.79
CA LYS A 4 -32.07 6.01 19.51
C LYS A 4 -31.66 6.96 18.37
N MET A 5 -31.89 8.27 18.51
CA MET A 5 -31.32 9.30 17.62
C MET A 5 -29.81 9.47 17.84
N ARG A 6 -29.31 9.10 19.04
CA ARG A 6 -27.88 9.07 19.34
C ARG A 6 -27.07 8.24 18.35
N ALA A 7 -27.56 7.10 17.87
CA ALA A 7 -26.76 6.25 16.97
C ALA A 7 -26.55 6.84 15.57
N ALA A 8 -27.55 7.54 15.02
CA ALA A 8 -27.42 8.21 13.72
C ALA A 8 -26.60 9.50 13.85
N ALA A 9 -26.82 10.26 14.93
CA ALA A 9 -26.02 11.43 15.26
C ALA A 9 -24.55 11.07 15.54
N ILE A 10 -24.28 9.96 16.25
CA ILE A 10 -22.92 9.45 16.50
C ILE A 10 -22.25 9.00 15.21
N ILE A 11 -22.97 8.41 14.24
CA ILE A 11 -22.36 8.03 12.95
C ILE A 11 -22.04 9.26 12.09
N ILE A 12 -22.93 10.25 12.06
CA ILE A 12 -22.70 11.53 11.38
C ILE A 12 -21.55 12.28 12.07
N MET A 13 -21.50 12.27 13.40
CA MET A 13 -20.44 12.89 14.21
C MET A 13 -19.11 12.12 14.07
N LEU A 14 -19.11 10.80 13.97
CA LEU A 14 -17.90 9.99 13.67
C LEU A 14 -17.39 10.25 12.25
N LEU A 15 -18.27 10.42 11.26
CA LEU A 15 -17.90 10.84 9.90
C LEU A 15 -17.29 12.26 9.87
N LEU A 16 -17.66 13.12 10.82
CA LEU A 16 -17.12 14.48 10.99
C LEU A 16 -15.82 14.50 11.82
N ILE A 17 -15.63 13.55 12.75
CA ILE A 17 -14.47 13.48 13.66
C ILE A 17 -13.21 12.93 12.96
N PHE A 18 -13.33 12.10 11.92
CA PHE A 18 -12.19 11.54 11.19
C PHE A 18 -11.58 12.46 10.12
N MET A 19 -12.03 13.72 10.09
CA MET A 19 -11.70 14.67 9.04
C MET A 19 -10.67 15.74 9.51
N LEU A 20 -10.40 15.92 10.81
CA LEU A 20 -9.52 16.99 11.29
C LEU A 20 -8.01 16.75 10.98
N PRO A 21 -7.30 17.66 10.27
CA PRO A 21 -5.87 17.84 10.49
C PRO A 21 -5.65 18.72 11.73
N VAL A 22 -4.67 18.35 12.55
CA VAL A 22 -4.18 19.14 13.69
C VAL A 22 -3.03 20.01 13.17
N THR A 23 -3.11 21.31 13.36
CA THR A 23 -1.95 22.21 13.29
C THR A 23 -1.91 23.04 14.56
N SER A 24 -0.78 23.01 15.25
CA SER A 24 -0.42 23.85 16.39
C SER A 24 0.67 24.83 15.97
N ILE A 25 0.64 26.03 16.55
CA ILE A 25 1.47 27.20 16.24
C ILE A 25 2.27 27.60 17.49
N HIS A 26 3.56 27.96 17.32
CA HIS A 26 4.36 28.99 18.03
C HIS A 26 5.79 29.05 17.42
N ALA A 27 6.40 30.25 17.30
CA ALA A 27 7.79 30.50 16.87
C ALA A 27 8.65 31.15 17.99
N GLU A 28 9.96 30.79 18.05
CA GLU A 28 11.02 31.34 18.92
C GLU A 28 12.35 31.55 18.15
N ASP A 29 13.17 32.50 18.65
CA ASP A 29 14.58 32.93 18.48
C ASP A 29 15.51 32.44 17.33
N ASN A 30 16.49 33.31 16.95
CA ASN A 30 17.51 33.10 15.91
C ASN A 30 18.34 31.81 16.14
N LEU A 31 18.48 31.00 15.10
CA LEU A 31 19.09 29.67 15.14
C LEU A 31 20.62 29.65 15.01
N LEU A 32 21.24 30.76 14.56
CA LEU A 32 22.70 30.84 14.41
C LEU A 32 23.41 31.03 15.76
N GLN A 33 24.52 30.32 15.96
CA GLN A 33 25.49 30.56 17.02
C GLN A 33 26.53 31.59 16.57
N ASN A 34 26.85 32.54 17.46
CA ASN A 34 27.77 33.65 17.20
C ASN A 34 27.45 34.45 15.92
N PRO A 35 26.20 34.96 15.77
CA PRO A 35 25.72 35.59 14.53
C PRO A 35 26.44 36.90 14.14
N GLY A 36 26.99 37.62 15.13
CA GLY A 36 27.82 38.82 14.93
C GLY A 36 29.33 38.55 14.94
N PHE A 37 29.76 37.29 14.89
CA PHE A 37 31.18 36.91 14.80
C PHE A 37 32.12 37.41 15.93
N GLU A 38 31.56 37.73 17.10
CA GLU A 38 32.28 38.34 18.23
C GLU A 38 33.20 37.37 18.98
N ASN A 39 32.80 36.10 19.05
CA ASN A 39 33.56 35.07 19.78
C ASN A 39 34.44 34.27 18.80
N GLU A 40 35.74 34.16 19.08
CA GLU A 40 36.67 33.39 18.24
C GLU A 40 37.44 32.36 19.07
N GLU A 41 37.79 31.25 18.42
CA GLU A 41 38.69 30.25 18.95
C GLU A 41 39.73 29.94 17.87
N ASN A 42 41.02 30.20 18.16
CA ASN A 42 42.13 30.04 17.21
C ASN A 42 41.98 30.80 15.87
N GLY A 43 41.39 32.00 15.89
CA GLY A 43 41.23 32.86 14.70
C GLY A 43 40.03 32.54 13.81
N VAL A 44 39.22 31.56 14.22
CA VAL A 44 37.97 31.16 13.56
C VAL A 44 36.78 31.54 14.47
N PRO A 45 35.68 32.12 13.96
CA PRO A 45 34.50 32.41 14.77
C PRO A 45 33.89 31.14 15.33
N SER A 46 33.61 31.10 16.63
CA SER A 46 33.08 29.92 17.31
C SER A 46 31.78 29.44 16.64
N GLY A 47 31.72 28.16 16.26
CA GLY A 47 30.58 27.55 15.59
C GLY A 47 30.52 27.72 14.07
N TRP A 48 31.50 28.38 13.45
CA TRP A 48 31.58 28.56 11.99
C TRP A 48 32.74 27.75 11.39
N ILE A 49 32.55 27.28 10.16
CA ILE A 49 33.53 26.50 9.39
C ILE A 49 33.94 27.30 8.15
N GLU A 50 35.25 27.38 7.88
CA GLU A 50 35.78 27.90 6.62
C GLU A 50 35.66 26.87 5.51
N ASP A 51 35.16 27.27 4.34
CA ASP A 51 35.22 26.46 3.13
C ASP A 51 35.77 27.28 1.96
N ARG A 52 36.62 26.64 1.13
CA ARG A 52 37.37 27.29 0.06
C ARG A 52 37.23 26.49 -1.23
N TRP A 53 36.81 27.17 -2.30
CA TRP A 53 36.67 26.52 -3.62
C TRP A 53 38.02 26.23 -4.29
N VAL A 54 38.91 27.23 -4.36
CA VAL A 54 40.33 27.04 -4.71
C VAL A 54 41.15 27.04 -3.43
N ALA A 55 41.95 26.00 -3.21
CA ALA A 55 42.76 25.81 -2.01
C ALA A 55 44.14 26.46 -2.13
N GLY A 56 44.64 27.06 -1.05
CA GLY A 56 45.99 27.63 -0.93
C GLY A 56 45.98 29.07 -0.38
N ASP A 57 46.96 29.40 0.47
CA ASP A 57 47.02 30.69 1.21
C ASP A 57 47.11 31.93 0.29
N GLY A 58 47.56 31.76 -0.95
CA GLY A 58 47.62 32.82 -1.96
C GLY A 58 46.34 33.08 -2.75
N SER A 59 45.32 32.21 -2.62
CA SER A 59 44.07 32.29 -3.41
C SER A 59 43.00 33.19 -2.79
N GLY A 60 43.16 33.51 -1.50
CA GLY A 60 42.30 34.42 -0.75
C GLY A 60 42.40 34.20 0.76
N LEU A 61 41.90 35.17 1.52
CA LEU A 61 41.95 35.24 2.97
C LEU A 61 40.53 35.22 3.54
N ILE A 62 40.30 34.41 4.57
CA ILE A 62 39.12 34.47 5.41
C ILE A 62 39.61 34.83 6.82
N SER A 63 39.03 35.86 7.46
CA SER A 63 39.49 36.36 8.75
C SER A 63 38.39 37.09 9.52
N LEU A 64 38.64 37.39 10.80
CA LEU A 64 37.87 38.34 11.60
C LEU A 64 38.64 39.65 11.75
N GLN A 65 37.99 40.79 11.53
CA GLN A 65 38.61 42.12 11.64
C GLN A 65 37.75 43.06 12.49
N GLY A 66 38.40 43.93 13.27
CA GLY A 66 37.74 44.92 14.14
C GLY A 66 37.71 46.35 13.60
N ASP A 67 38.28 46.59 12.41
CA ASP A 67 38.50 47.94 11.88
C ASP A 67 37.26 48.55 11.21
N ASP A 68 36.36 47.72 10.69
CA ASP A 68 35.13 48.12 10.00
C ASP A 68 34.04 47.09 10.33
N VAL A 69 33.34 47.36 11.44
CA VAL A 69 32.31 46.49 12.03
C VAL A 69 30.99 47.23 12.05
N ARG A 70 29.88 46.52 11.90
CA ARG A 70 28.56 47.15 11.91
C ARG A 70 28.03 47.22 13.34
N SER A 71 28.18 46.14 14.10
CA SER A 71 27.81 46.07 15.50
C SER A 71 28.88 45.25 16.26
N GLY A 72 28.97 45.40 17.58
CA GLY A 72 29.99 44.70 18.36
C GLY A 72 31.43 45.17 18.09
N GLY A 73 32.39 44.24 18.15
CA GLY A 73 33.83 44.48 18.06
C GLY A 73 34.51 43.76 16.90
N LYS A 74 33.85 42.86 16.17
CA LYS A 74 34.43 42.11 15.04
C LYS A 74 33.42 41.86 13.92
N ALA A 75 33.91 41.79 12.68
CA ALA A 75 33.14 41.36 11.53
C ALA A 75 33.88 40.27 10.73
N ALA A 76 33.12 39.40 10.07
CA ALA A 76 33.67 38.38 9.19
C ALA A 76 34.10 38.96 7.85
N VAL A 77 35.35 38.73 7.46
CA VAL A 77 35.94 39.27 6.24
C VAL A 77 36.35 38.15 5.31
N ILE A 78 35.93 38.27 4.06
CA ILE A 78 36.31 37.37 2.97
C ILE A 78 36.99 38.21 1.88
N GLU A 79 38.23 37.87 1.56
CA GLU A 79 39.03 38.51 0.52
C GLU A 79 39.54 37.47 -0.48
N ASN A 80 38.94 37.43 -1.67
CA ASN A 80 39.41 36.59 -2.76
C ASN A 80 40.54 37.34 -3.50
N ILE A 81 41.78 36.86 -3.33
CA ILE A 81 42.98 37.45 -3.98
C ILE A 81 43.01 37.11 -5.48
N GLU A 82 42.45 35.98 -5.87
CA GLU A 82 42.16 35.59 -7.27
C GLU A 82 40.68 35.17 -7.38
N PRO A 83 40.10 35.01 -8.60
CA PRO A 83 38.70 34.59 -8.74
C PRO A 83 38.39 33.29 -7.98
N ASN A 84 37.64 33.40 -6.88
CA ASN A 84 37.37 32.29 -5.96
C ASN A 84 35.91 32.32 -5.44
N HIS A 85 35.55 31.32 -4.64
CA HIS A 85 34.32 31.24 -3.85
C HIS A 85 34.66 30.78 -2.44
N LEU A 86 35.07 31.75 -1.61
CA LEU A 86 35.38 31.56 -0.20
C LEU A 86 34.15 31.85 0.65
N LYS A 87 33.93 31.07 1.71
CA LYS A 87 32.71 31.17 2.52
C LYS A 87 32.86 30.71 3.96
N TRP A 88 32.04 31.34 4.81
CA TRP A 88 31.77 30.91 6.19
C TRP A 88 30.46 30.12 6.22
N VAL A 89 30.45 28.94 6.85
CA VAL A 89 29.26 28.08 6.94
C VAL A 89 29.01 27.61 8.36
N GLN A 90 27.74 27.59 8.76
CA GLN A 90 27.28 26.92 9.97
C GLN A 90 26.14 25.97 9.63
N ASN A 91 26.22 24.73 10.12
CA ASN A 91 25.16 23.74 9.95
C ASN A 91 24.10 23.92 11.04
N LEU A 92 22.84 23.96 10.62
CA LEU A 92 21.68 24.22 11.46
C LEU A 92 20.66 23.10 11.35
N THR A 93 20.15 22.65 12.49
CA THR A 93 18.98 21.77 12.55
C THR A 93 17.72 22.57 12.24
N VAL A 94 16.97 22.13 11.24
CA VAL A 94 15.72 22.77 10.79
C VAL A 94 14.55 21.78 10.80
N SER A 95 13.35 22.33 10.81
CA SER A 95 12.11 21.56 10.70
C SER A 95 11.78 21.35 9.23
N PRO A 96 11.32 20.16 8.82
CA PRO A 96 10.81 19.93 7.47
C PRO A 96 9.62 20.83 7.13
N ASP A 97 9.42 21.10 5.83
CA ASP A 97 8.32 21.91 5.28
C ASP A 97 8.11 23.26 5.98
N SER A 98 9.18 23.87 6.49
CA SER A 98 9.11 25.08 7.29
C SER A 98 9.80 26.24 6.58
N TYR A 99 9.28 27.46 6.83
CA TYR A 99 9.85 28.68 6.28
C TYR A 99 10.90 29.23 7.24
N TYR A 100 11.97 29.78 6.68
CA TYR A 100 13.07 30.39 7.41
C TYR A 100 13.40 31.73 6.77
N LYS A 101 13.51 32.79 7.58
CA LYS A 101 14.07 34.08 7.16
C LYS A 101 15.57 34.02 7.36
N ILE A 102 16.34 34.09 6.28
CA ILE A 102 17.80 34.20 6.33
C ILE A 102 18.17 35.63 6.00
N SER A 103 18.93 36.28 6.88
CA SER A 103 19.29 37.68 6.73
C SER A 103 20.63 38.01 7.36
N GLY A 104 21.19 39.16 7.01
CA GLY A 104 22.47 39.61 7.54
C GLY A 104 22.97 40.86 6.81
N TRP A 105 23.98 41.50 7.37
CA TRP A 105 24.56 42.71 6.78
C TRP A 105 25.84 42.39 6.06
N THR A 106 26.02 43.00 4.90
CA THR A 106 27.23 42.87 4.10
C THR A 106 27.72 44.23 3.65
N LYS A 107 29.04 44.38 3.54
CA LYS A 107 29.70 45.56 2.99
C LYS A 107 30.75 45.12 1.99
N VAL A 108 30.61 45.56 0.74
CA VAL A 108 31.55 45.23 -0.32
C VAL A 108 32.56 46.37 -0.47
N ILE A 109 33.84 46.06 -0.35
CA ILE A 109 34.93 47.05 -0.48
C ILE A 109 35.41 47.17 -1.92
N SER A 110 35.67 46.03 -2.55
CA SER A 110 36.11 45.99 -3.95
C SER A 110 35.78 44.65 -4.56
N ILE A 111 35.37 44.66 -5.82
CA ILE A 111 35.09 43.46 -6.60
C ILE A 111 35.60 43.67 -8.03
N THR A 112 36.21 42.62 -8.58
CA THR A 112 36.72 42.55 -9.94
C THR A 112 36.30 41.22 -10.59
N GLY A 113 35.60 41.31 -11.73
CA GLY A 113 35.10 40.15 -12.49
C GLY A 113 33.57 40.09 -12.62
N GLU A 114 33.09 39.21 -13.50
CA GLU A 114 31.65 39.09 -13.82
C GLU A 114 30.89 38.07 -12.95
N GLY A 115 31.57 37.31 -12.07
CA GLY A 115 30.98 36.29 -11.19
C GLY A 115 29.99 36.82 -10.14
N MET A 116 29.54 35.97 -9.22
CA MET A 116 28.57 36.36 -8.16
C MET A 116 29.25 37.20 -7.07
N GLY A 117 28.61 38.28 -6.62
CA GLY A 117 29.14 39.16 -5.56
C GLY A 117 29.03 38.58 -4.15
N ALA A 118 29.08 39.45 -3.13
CA ALA A 118 28.84 39.05 -1.74
C ALA A 118 27.39 38.57 -1.56
N ASN A 119 27.19 37.42 -0.93
CA ASN A 119 25.87 36.79 -0.81
C ASN A 119 25.69 36.00 0.50
N LEU A 120 24.43 35.82 0.89
CA LEU A 120 23.99 34.90 1.94
C LEU A 120 23.33 33.69 1.26
N PHE A 121 23.77 32.48 1.58
CA PHE A 121 23.39 31.28 0.81
C PHE A 121 23.09 30.08 1.72
N VAL A 122 22.49 29.05 1.11
CA VAL A 122 22.31 27.73 1.71
C VAL A 122 23.07 26.69 0.89
N VAL A 123 23.88 25.87 1.57
CA VAL A 123 24.74 24.85 0.94
C VAL A 123 23.89 23.88 0.12
N GLY A 124 24.26 23.71 -1.15
CA GLY A 124 23.58 22.80 -2.09
C GLY A 124 22.42 23.43 -2.87
N VAL A 125 22.05 24.68 -2.60
CA VAL A 125 21.01 25.41 -3.34
C VAL A 125 21.65 26.22 -4.47
N GLY A 126 21.26 25.97 -5.72
CA GLY A 126 21.94 26.51 -6.91
C GLY A 126 21.65 27.98 -7.27
N GLY A 127 20.79 28.69 -6.52
CA GLY A 127 20.47 30.10 -6.75
C GLY A 127 19.17 30.58 -6.08
N GLY A 128 18.78 31.83 -6.35
CA GLY A 128 17.54 32.44 -5.83
C GLY A 128 17.70 33.30 -4.57
N TYR A 129 18.87 33.28 -3.94
CA TYR A 129 19.22 34.12 -2.80
C TYR A 129 19.91 35.43 -3.25
N PRO A 130 19.82 36.52 -2.45
CA PRO A 130 20.33 37.84 -2.82
C PRO A 130 21.86 37.87 -2.87
N SER A 131 22.40 38.63 -3.83
CA SER A 131 23.82 38.95 -3.92
C SER A 131 24.01 40.42 -4.28
N THR A 132 25.09 41.02 -3.82
CA THR A 132 25.46 42.41 -4.14
C THR A 132 26.91 42.51 -4.57
N LYS A 133 27.19 43.34 -5.59
CA LYS A 133 28.54 43.56 -6.11
C LYS A 133 29.17 44.88 -5.65
N ASP A 134 28.37 45.78 -5.09
CA ASP A 134 28.81 47.09 -4.64
C ASP A 134 27.81 47.60 -3.60
N THR A 135 28.30 47.99 -2.43
CA THR A 135 27.49 48.58 -1.37
C THR A 135 27.77 50.08 -1.20
N ALA A 136 28.45 50.70 -2.18
CA ALA A 136 28.85 52.11 -2.20
C ALA A 136 29.69 52.54 -0.97
N GLY A 137 30.39 51.60 -0.34
CA GLY A 137 31.20 51.85 0.85
C GLY A 137 30.44 51.86 2.19
N ASP A 138 29.15 51.52 2.20
CA ASP A 138 28.31 51.39 3.39
C ASP A 138 27.84 49.93 3.62
N TRP A 139 27.31 49.64 4.81
CA TRP A 139 26.72 48.34 5.14
C TRP A 139 25.31 48.21 4.55
N GLN A 140 25.07 47.15 3.78
CA GLN A 140 23.79 46.83 3.15
C GLN A 140 23.16 45.58 3.79
N TYR A 141 21.86 45.63 4.06
CA TYR A 141 21.12 44.46 4.56
C TYR A 141 20.67 43.56 3.41
N LEU A 142 20.92 42.27 3.53
CA LEU A 142 20.41 41.24 2.63
C LEU A 142 19.46 40.32 3.40
N GLU A 143 18.32 39.98 2.79
CA GLU A 143 17.37 39.02 3.34
C GLU A 143 16.70 38.19 2.24
N PHE A 144 16.33 36.95 2.58
CA PHE A 144 15.42 36.13 1.79
C PHE A 144 14.69 35.09 2.65
N ILE A 145 13.59 34.58 2.11
CA ILE A 145 12.79 33.53 2.73
C ILE A 145 13.13 32.21 2.06
N GLY A 146 13.61 31.24 2.83
CA GLY A 146 13.83 29.87 2.38
C GLY A 146 12.73 28.92 2.86
N GLN A 147 12.37 27.91 2.09
CA GLN A 147 11.52 26.79 2.54
C GLN A 147 12.29 25.47 2.51
N THR A 148 12.35 24.78 3.64
CA THR A 148 12.94 23.44 3.74
C THR A 148 12.04 22.39 3.08
N GLY A 149 12.65 21.34 2.53
CA GLY A 149 11.92 20.21 1.97
C GLY A 149 11.22 19.33 3.01
N PRO A 150 10.36 18.40 2.58
CA PRO A 150 9.52 17.56 3.45
C PRO A 150 10.30 16.55 4.31
N GLU A 151 11.57 16.30 3.99
CA GLU A 151 12.47 15.42 4.77
C GLU A 151 13.76 16.15 5.21
N GLN A 152 13.86 17.47 4.96
CA GLN A 152 15.08 18.23 5.23
C GLN A 152 15.12 18.68 6.69
N THR A 153 15.99 18.04 7.47
CA THR A 153 16.16 18.32 8.91
C THR A 153 17.43 19.09 9.24
N GLU A 154 18.29 19.33 8.25
CA GLU A 154 19.54 20.05 8.40
C GLU A 154 19.81 20.91 7.15
N ILE A 155 20.35 22.11 7.34
CA ILE A 155 20.83 22.98 6.27
C ILE A 155 22.16 23.60 6.69
N GLY A 156 23.09 23.76 5.75
CA GLY A 156 24.26 24.63 5.93
C GLY A 156 23.91 26.03 5.48
N VAL A 157 24.03 27.04 6.34
CA VAL A 157 23.78 28.46 5.99
C VAL A 157 25.08 29.23 6.12
N GLY A 158 25.33 30.16 5.20
CA GLY A 158 26.61 30.84 5.15
C GLY A 158 26.63 32.20 4.46
N ALA A 159 27.74 32.91 4.65
CA ALA A 159 28.11 34.11 3.92
C ALA A 159 29.28 33.80 2.98
N ALA A 160 29.22 34.29 1.74
CA ALA A 160 30.23 34.02 0.73
C ALA A 160 30.54 35.23 -0.15
N LEU A 161 31.75 35.23 -0.71
CA LEU A 161 32.14 36.09 -1.83
C LEU A 161 32.45 35.21 -3.04
N GLY A 162 31.67 35.34 -4.12
CA GLY A 162 31.65 34.38 -5.24
C GLY A 162 30.51 33.37 -5.15
N GLY A 163 30.36 32.51 -6.16
CA GLY A 163 29.39 31.41 -6.17
C GLY A 163 29.93 30.16 -6.89
N TYR A 164 29.25 29.02 -6.74
CA TYR A 164 29.61 27.76 -7.41
C TYR A 164 29.67 27.96 -8.93
N ALA A 165 30.85 27.76 -9.54
CA ALA A 165 31.16 28.06 -10.95
C ALA A 165 30.94 29.53 -11.41
N SER A 166 30.78 30.46 -10.46
CA SER A 166 30.62 31.91 -10.70
C SER A 166 31.57 32.69 -9.78
N LEU A 167 32.86 32.48 -9.99
CA LEU A 167 33.95 32.92 -9.12
C LEU A 167 34.24 34.42 -9.27
N ILE A 168 34.71 35.06 -8.20
CA ILE A 168 35.00 36.49 -8.22
C ILE A 168 36.22 36.84 -7.37
N GLN A 169 36.93 37.90 -7.74
CA GLN A 169 38.03 38.48 -6.97
C GLN A 169 37.53 39.73 -6.25
N GLY A 170 37.93 39.96 -5.00
CA GLY A 170 37.46 41.12 -4.24
C GLY A 170 37.47 40.93 -2.74
N LYS A 171 36.95 41.91 -1.99
CA LYS A 171 36.85 41.91 -0.52
C LYS A 171 35.47 42.34 -0.05
N ALA A 172 34.88 41.58 0.88
CA ALA A 172 33.61 41.88 1.51
C ALA A 172 33.60 41.53 3.00
N TYR A 173 32.83 42.29 3.76
CA TYR A 173 32.58 42.13 5.19
C TYR A 173 31.15 41.62 5.41
N PHE A 174 30.94 40.84 6.46
CA PHE A 174 29.66 40.28 6.88
C PHE A 174 29.50 40.37 8.40
N ASP A 175 28.31 40.76 8.85
CA ASP A 175 28.03 40.98 10.26
C ASP A 175 26.53 40.83 10.57
N ASP A 176 26.17 40.57 11.82
CA ASP A 176 24.80 40.38 12.33
C ASP A 176 23.91 39.43 11.48
N LEU A 177 24.34 38.19 11.24
CA LEU A 177 23.53 37.20 10.50
C LEU A 177 22.36 36.65 11.36
N SER A 178 21.24 36.34 10.74
CA SER A 178 20.08 35.73 11.42
C SER A 178 19.39 34.68 10.56
N VAL A 179 19.04 33.56 11.19
CA VAL A 179 18.16 32.52 10.65
C VAL A 179 16.99 32.33 11.62
N GLU A 180 15.83 32.83 11.24
CA GLU A 180 14.61 32.77 12.08
C GLU A 180 13.58 31.85 11.45
N LYS A 181 13.00 30.94 12.24
CA LYS A 181 11.88 30.12 11.77
C LYS A 181 10.61 30.99 11.66
N LEU A 182 9.97 30.95 10.50
CA LEU A 182 8.72 31.63 10.25
C LEU A 182 7.55 30.65 10.28
N GLU A 183 6.42 31.10 10.83
CA GLU A 183 5.17 30.31 10.82
C GLU A 183 4.57 30.20 9.42
N ALA A 184 4.80 31.22 8.58
CA ALA A 184 4.43 31.26 7.17
C ALA A 184 5.33 32.27 6.43
N ALA A 185 5.47 32.13 5.12
CA ALA A 185 6.13 33.14 4.30
C ALA A 185 5.35 34.47 4.32
N PRO A 186 6.01 35.63 4.45
CA PRO A 186 5.38 36.94 4.36
C PRO A 186 4.68 37.15 3.01
N GLU A 187 3.57 37.86 3.02
CA GLU A 187 2.74 38.08 1.84
C GLU A 187 3.52 38.79 0.71
N GLY A 188 3.67 38.15 -0.45
CA GLY A 188 4.42 38.68 -1.58
C GLY A 188 5.93 38.43 -1.56
N ALA A 189 6.48 37.80 -0.53
CA ALA A 189 7.90 37.44 -0.49
C ALA A 189 8.21 36.28 -1.46
N ALA A 190 9.28 36.42 -2.25
CA ALA A 190 9.80 35.33 -3.07
C ALA A 190 10.43 34.27 -2.16
N VAL A 191 9.88 33.04 -2.19
CA VAL A 191 10.37 31.93 -1.38
C VAL A 191 11.34 31.08 -2.19
N VAL A 192 12.56 30.92 -1.67
CA VAL A 192 13.61 30.08 -2.25
C VAL A 192 13.47 28.66 -1.68
N SER A 193 13.44 27.64 -2.53
CA SER A 193 13.51 26.25 -2.03
C SER A 193 14.91 26.00 -1.48
N LEU A 194 15.00 25.55 -0.23
CA LEU A 194 16.27 25.20 0.41
C LEU A 194 16.71 23.76 0.13
N VAL A 195 15.93 23.02 -0.67
CA VAL A 195 16.28 21.64 -1.06
C VAL A 195 17.48 21.68 -2.00
N SER A 196 18.51 20.92 -1.67
CA SER A 196 19.73 20.84 -2.46
C SER A 196 19.41 20.36 -3.88
N GLY A 197 19.55 21.25 -4.86
CA GLY A 197 19.20 20.97 -6.25
C GLY A 197 20.26 20.09 -6.90
N THR A 198 20.00 18.79 -6.99
CA THR A 198 20.71 17.96 -7.98
C THR A 198 20.07 18.21 -9.35
N THR A 199 20.87 18.75 -10.25
CA THR A 199 20.64 18.82 -11.70
C THR A 199 20.06 17.53 -12.25
N VAL A 200 19.15 17.68 -13.22
CA VAL A 200 18.64 16.64 -14.11
C VAL A 200 19.77 15.71 -14.55
N GLN A 201 19.78 14.50 -13.99
CA GLN A 201 20.56 13.37 -14.47
C GLN A 201 19.54 12.36 -14.99
N GLU A 202 19.56 12.11 -16.30
CA GLU A 202 18.97 10.90 -16.85
C GLU A 202 19.60 9.69 -16.16
N GLY A 203 18.76 8.88 -15.49
CA GLY A 203 19.16 7.56 -15.00
C GLY A 203 19.64 7.49 -13.54
N ALA A 204 18.82 7.93 -12.58
CA ALA A 204 18.86 7.40 -11.22
C ALA A 204 17.42 7.26 -10.72
N ALA A 205 17.06 6.09 -10.18
CA ALA A 205 15.70 5.78 -9.76
C ALA A 205 15.22 6.77 -8.68
N GLU A 206 14.17 7.53 -9.00
CA GLU A 206 13.45 8.40 -8.06
C GLU A 206 13.10 7.59 -6.80
N THR A 207 13.42 8.13 -5.62
CA THR A 207 12.87 7.66 -4.35
C THR A 207 11.34 7.80 -4.42
N PRO A 208 10.57 6.71 -4.44
CA PRO A 208 9.13 6.84 -4.59
C PRO A 208 8.54 7.40 -3.30
N HIS A 209 8.05 8.64 -3.33
CA HIS A 209 7.16 9.15 -2.29
C HIS A 209 5.93 8.22 -2.20
N LYS A 210 5.78 7.53 -1.07
CA LYS A 210 4.76 6.48 -0.91
C LYS A 210 3.42 7.08 -0.49
N VAL A 211 2.49 7.16 -1.43
CA VAL A 211 1.09 7.52 -1.14
C VAL A 211 0.38 6.37 -0.42
N SER A 212 0.07 6.54 0.87
CA SER A 212 -0.66 5.53 1.62
C SER A 212 -2.16 5.51 1.26
N PRO A 213 -2.74 4.37 0.85
CA PRO A 213 -4.16 4.27 0.48
C PRO A 213 -5.10 4.19 1.69
N THR A 214 -4.56 4.14 2.91
CA THR A 214 -5.31 3.83 4.14
C THR A 214 -6.53 4.72 4.34
N ARG A 215 -6.38 6.04 4.14
CA ARG A 215 -7.49 7.01 4.31
C ARG A 215 -8.61 6.77 3.29
N LEU A 216 -8.25 6.51 2.03
CA LEU A 216 -9.22 6.23 0.96
C LEU A 216 -10.01 4.95 1.24
N LEU A 217 -9.33 3.88 1.68
CA LEU A 217 -9.96 2.61 2.00
C LEU A 217 -10.87 2.73 3.24
N LEU A 218 -10.46 3.49 4.26
CA LEU A 218 -11.28 3.74 5.44
C LEU A 218 -12.56 4.50 5.10
N ILE A 219 -12.47 5.59 4.34
CA ILE A 219 -13.64 6.38 3.92
C ILE A 219 -14.58 5.53 3.05
N SER A 220 -14.03 4.70 2.15
CA SER A 220 -14.78 3.75 1.33
C SER A 220 -15.55 2.73 2.18
N ALA A 221 -14.92 2.20 3.24
CA ALA A 221 -15.55 1.28 4.17
C ALA A 221 -16.68 1.96 4.96
N LEU A 222 -16.45 3.18 5.47
CA LEU A 222 -17.45 3.96 6.20
C LEU A 222 -18.67 4.28 5.32
N PHE A 223 -18.46 4.69 4.07
CA PHE A 223 -19.55 4.94 3.14
C PHE A 223 -20.31 3.64 2.79
N SER A 224 -19.62 2.52 2.63
CA SER A 224 -20.25 1.21 2.41
C SER A 224 -21.13 0.79 3.60
N ILE A 225 -20.68 1.04 4.84
CA ILE A 225 -21.48 0.81 6.05
C ILE A 225 -22.69 1.74 6.08
N PHE A 226 -22.50 3.03 5.80
CA PHE A 226 -23.58 4.01 5.73
C PHE A 226 -24.64 3.61 4.69
N PHE A 227 -24.21 3.23 3.49
CA PHE A 227 -25.07 2.69 2.45
C PHE A 227 -25.81 1.43 2.90
N ALA A 228 -25.11 0.47 3.50
CA ALA A 228 -25.71 -0.78 3.97
C ALA A 228 -26.78 -0.53 5.05
N ILE A 229 -26.56 0.42 5.97
CA ILE A 229 -27.54 0.82 6.98
C ILE A 229 -28.78 1.42 6.31
N LEU A 230 -28.63 2.34 5.37
CA LEU A 230 -29.76 2.92 4.65
C LEU A 230 -30.51 1.84 3.84
N TYR A 231 -29.78 1.05 3.06
CA TYR A 231 -30.33 0.04 2.14
C TYR A 231 -31.02 -1.13 2.85
N HIS A 232 -30.44 -1.67 3.92
CA HIS A 232 -31.00 -2.85 4.60
C HIS A 232 -31.95 -2.52 5.75
N LYS A 233 -31.83 -1.33 6.35
CA LYS A 233 -32.59 -0.97 7.56
C LYS A 233 -33.50 0.23 7.33
N ALA A 234 -32.96 1.36 6.89
CA ALA A 234 -33.74 2.60 6.83
C ALA A 234 -34.84 2.56 5.75
N PHE A 235 -34.50 2.11 4.53
CA PHE A 235 -35.47 1.92 3.44
C PHE A 235 -36.52 0.83 3.69
N ARG A 236 -36.47 0.14 4.84
CA ARG A 236 -37.45 -0.86 5.27
C ARG A 236 -38.11 -0.52 6.60
N SER A 237 -37.92 0.71 7.09
CA SER A 237 -38.42 1.14 8.38
C SER A 237 -39.50 2.20 8.21
N ASP A 238 -40.66 1.99 8.84
CA ASP A 238 -41.73 3.01 8.91
C ASP A 238 -41.22 4.33 9.54
N ARG A 239 -40.12 4.30 10.32
CA ARG A 239 -39.50 5.52 10.88
C ARG A 239 -38.93 6.46 9.83
N LEU A 240 -38.45 5.93 8.70
CA LEU A 240 -38.00 6.74 7.58
C LEU A 240 -39.14 6.91 6.57
N LEU A 241 -39.94 5.86 6.34
CA LEU A 241 -40.90 5.81 5.24
C LEU A 241 -42.22 6.53 5.54
N LYS A 242 -42.66 6.61 6.80
CA LYS A 242 -43.96 7.14 7.22
C LYS A 242 -43.78 8.26 8.24
N GLN A 243 -43.36 9.43 7.79
CA GLN A 243 -43.29 10.64 8.61
C GLN A 243 -44.15 11.75 8.00
N PRO A 244 -44.68 12.70 8.80
CA PRO A 244 -45.32 13.91 8.28
C PRO A 244 -44.35 14.77 7.46
N GLU A 245 -44.87 15.48 6.45
CA GLU A 245 -44.07 16.33 5.54
C GLU A 245 -43.21 17.35 6.29
N MET A 246 -43.76 17.96 7.34
CA MET A 246 -43.04 18.91 8.20
C MET A 246 -41.74 18.33 8.79
N ILE A 247 -41.73 17.02 9.10
CA ILE A 247 -40.53 16.35 9.63
C ILE A 247 -39.46 16.24 8.56
N TYR A 248 -39.83 15.87 7.32
CA TYR A 248 -38.86 15.82 6.22
C TYR A 248 -38.28 17.20 5.92
N THR A 249 -39.10 18.26 5.93
CA THR A 249 -38.61 19.63 5.74
C THR A 249 -37.58 20.01 6.80
N ARG A 250 -37.85 19.74 8.08
CA ARG A 250 -36.89 19.99 9.17
C ARG A 250 -35.60 19.18 9.01
N TRP A 251 -35.73 17.90 8.64
CA TRP A 251 -34.57 17.05 8.39
C TRP A 251 -33.76 17.53 7.18
N MET A 252 -34.40 18.01 6.12
CA MET A 252 -33.71 18.60 4.98
C MET A 252 -32.89 19.80 5.40
N VAL A 253 -33.46 20.76 6.16
CA VAL A 253 -32.70 21.94 6.63
C VAL A 253 -31.44 21.52 7.39
N VAL A 254 -31.57 20.58 8.34
CA VAL A 254 -30.44 20.07 9.12
C VAL A 254 -29.41 19.38 8.21
N VAL A 255 -29.84 18.55 7.27
CA VAL A 255 -28.96 17.82 6.37
C VAL A 255 -28.24 18.73 5.39
N PHE A 256 -28.93 19.71 4.79
CA PHE A 256 -28.32 20.69 3.90
C PHE A 256 -27.32 21.57 4.65
N GLY A 257 -27.64 21.99 5.88
CA GLY A 257 -26.70 22.71 6.74
C GLY A 257 -25.45 21.88 7.04
N ALA A 258 -25.62 20.62 7.47
CA ALA A 258 -24.50 19.72 7.73
C ALA A 258 -23.66 19.43 6.47
N ALA A 259 -24.31 19.22 5.33
CA ALA A 259 -23.66 18.98 4.05
C ALA A 259 -22.87 20.20 3.55
N LEU A 260 -23.38 21.41 3.77
CA LEU A 260 -22.69 22.66 3.44
C LEU A 260 -21.48 22.88 4.36
N ILE A 261 -21.66 22.74 5.68
CA ILE A 261 -20.56 22.89 6.66
C ILE A 261 -19.42 21.92 6.32
N LEU A 262 -19.74 20.65 6.07
CA LEU A 262 -18.74 19.64 5.69
C LEU A 262 -18.00 20.05 4.41
N ARG A 263 -18.71 20.52 3.38
CA ARG A 263 -18.11 20.93 2.09
C ARG A 263 -17.25 22.18 2.19
N VAL A 264 -17.66 23.17 2.98
CA VAL A 264 -16.87 24.38 3.26
C VAL A 264 -15.61 24.01 4.02
N TRP A 265 -15.74 23.18 5.06
CA TRP A 265 -14.60 22.72 5.84
C TRP A 265 -13.61 21.91 4.99
N ILE A 266 -14.08 21.00 4.11
CA ILE A 266 -13.21 20.32 3.13
C ILE A 266 -12.61 21.34 2.15
N GLY A 267 -13.40 22.29 1.64
CA GLY A 267 -12.93 23.29 0.68
C GLY A 267 -11.78 24.16 1.21
N LEU A 268 -11.81 24.47 2.51
CA LEU A 268 -10.78 25.22 3.22
C LEU A 268 -9.54 24.40 3.58
N THR A 269 -9.72 23.12 3.91
CA THR A 269 -8.63 22.26 4.43
C THR A 269 -7.95 21.42 3.35
N ALA A 270 -8.65 21.13 2.25
CA ALA A 270 -8.09 20.39 1.13
C ALA A 270 -7.47 21.35 0.11
N GLN A 271 -6.19 21.15 -0.19
CA GLN A 271 -5.45 21.95 -1.16
C GLN A 271 -6.02 21.82 -2.60
N GLY A 272 -6.63 20.68 -2.94
CA GLY A 272 -7.00 20.37 -4.33
C GLY A 272 -5.79 20.16 -5.23
N TYR A 273 -6.01 19.96 -6.54
CA TYR A 273 -4.90 19.90 -7.51
C TYR A 273 -4.55 21.32 -7.94
N GLN A 274 -3.35 21.77 -7.56
CA GLN A 274 -2.94 23.16 -7.70
C GLN A 274 -2.95 23.64 -9.15
N ASN A 275 -2.54 22.80 -10.11
CA ASN A 275 -2.53 23.19 -11.52
C ASN A 275 -3.94 23.53 -12.02
N ASP A 276 -4.95 22.72 -11.69
CA ASP A 276 -6.34 23.00 -12.08
C ASP A 276 -6.88 24.25 -11.39
N MET A 277 -6.66 24.38 -10.07
CA MET A 277 -7.16 25.51 -9.29
C MET A 277 -6.54 26.83 -9.75
N ASN A 278 -5.23 26.86 -9.95
CA ASN A 278 -4.51 28.02 -10.44
C ASN A 278 -4.93 28.38 -11.87
N THR A 279 -5.24 27.38 -12.70
CA THR A 279 -5.78 27.60 -14.04
C THR A 279 -7.14 28.30 -13.98
N PHE A 280 -8.07 27.85 -13.12
CA PHE A 280 -9.37 28.51 -12.97
C PHE A 280 -9.26 29.94 -12.42
N ILE A 281 -8.36 30.18 -11.45
CA ILE A 281 -8.10 31.51 -10.90
C ILE A 281 -7.50 32.42 -11.99
N ALA A 282 -6.50 31.93 -12.73
CA ALA A 282 -5.86 32.67 -13.81
C ALA A 282 -6.83 33.01 -14.95
N TRP A 283 -7.72 32.08 -15.33
CA TRP A 283 -8.75 32.34 -16.33
C TRP A 283 -9.76 33.38 -15.84
N GLY A 284 -10.18 33.32 -14.58
CA GLY A 284 -11.06 34.33 -13.97
C GLY A 284 -10.42 35.71 -13.97
N GLN A 285 -9.14 35.79 -13.57
CA GLN A 285 -8.39 37.05 -13.56
C GLN A 285 -8.20 37.61 -14.98
N ARG A 286 -7.80 36.77 -15.95
CA ARG A 286 -7.67 37.18 -17.35
C ARG A 286 -8.96 37.77 -17.91
N LEU A 287 -10.12 37.22 -17.53
CA LEU A 287 -11.43 37.75 -17.94
C LEU A 287 -11.72 39.12 -17.33
N VAL A 288 -11.26 39.38 -16.10
CA VAL A 288 -11.33 40.70 -15.47
C VAL A 288 -10.42 41.69 -16.19
N ASP A 289 -9.19 41.30 -16.50
CA ASP A 289 -8.18 42.20 -17.05
C ASP A 289 -8.41 42.54 -18.52
N LEU A 290 -8.78 41.54 -19.34
CA LEU A 290 -8.84 41.67 -20.79
C LEU A 290 -10.27 41.64 -21.36
N GLY A 291 -11.24 41.24 -20.55
CA GLY A 291 -12.61 40.97 -21.00
C GLY A 291 -12.73 39.67 -21.83
N PRO A 292 -13.97 39.23 -22.13
CA PRO A 292 -14.22 37.98 -22.85
C PRO A 292 -13.69 37.97 -24.29
N GLY A 293 -13.68 39.13 -24.97
CA GLY A 293 -13.31 39.23 -26.38
C GLY A 293 -11.83 38.96 -26.69
N LYS A 294 -10.95 39.00 -25.69
CA LYS A 294 -9.50 38.72 -25.82
C LYS A 294 -9.05 37.46 -25.06
N PHE A 295 -10.01 36.71 -24.52
CA PHE A 295 -9.70 35.57 -23.68
C PHE A 295 -8.96 34.46 -24.44
N TYR A 296 -9.44 34.11 -25.65
CA TYR A 296 -8.88 33.07 -26.52
C TYR A 296 -7.86 33.58 -27.55
N GLU A 297 -7.15 34.68 -27.25
CA GLU A 297 -6.03 35.11 -28.10
C GLU A 297 -4.98 34.00 -28.23
N GLU A 298 -4.29 33.97 -29.37
CA GLU A 298 -3.38 32.89 -29.76
C GLU A 298 -2.21 32.74 -28.78
N GLY A 299 -1.86 31.49 -28.44
CA GLY A 299 -0.75 31.16 -27.52
C GLY A 299 -1.13 30.98 -26.03
N TYR A 300 -2.39 31.21 -25.63
CA TYR A 300 -2.83 30.98 -24.25
C TYR A 300 -3.61 29.66 -24.09
N PHE A 301 -3.30 28.88 -23.05
CA PHE A 301 -3.97 27.61 -22.78
C PHE A 301 -5.38 27.83 -22.21
N ALA A 302 -6.40 27.42 -22.97
CA ALA A 302 -7.79 27.37 -22.53
C ALA A 302 -8.54 26.24 -23.24
N ASP A 303 -8.99 25.23 -22.48
CA ASP A 303 -9.68 24.04 -23.01
C ASP A 303 -11.16 23.95 -22.60
N TYR A 304 -11.66 24.91 -21.79
CA TYR A 304 -13.07 25.03 -21.41
C TYR A 304 -13.85 25.93 -22.36
N PRO A 305 -15.09 25.57 -22.77
CA PRO A 305 -15.93 26.48 -23.53
C PRO A 305 -16.54 27.61 -22.66
N PRO A 306 -17.10 28.67 -23.28
CA PRO A 306 -17.53 29.90 -22.60
C PRO A 306 -18.49 29.76 -21.41
N GLY A 307 -19.27 28.68 -21.34
CA GLY A 307 -20.35 28.54 -20.36
C GLY A 307 -19.86 28.57 -18.91
N TYR A 308 -18.75 27.89 -18.61
CA TYR A 308 -18.17 27.94 -17.26
C TYR A 308 -17.28 29.19 -17.06
N LEU A 309 -16.72 29.75 -18.12
CA LEU A 309 -15.89 30.95 -18.05
C LEU A 309 -16.67 32.17 -17.52
N TYR A 310 -17.97 32.29 -17.82
CA TYR A 310 -18.81 33.32 -17.19
C TYR A 310 -18.86 33.22 -15.67
N ILE A 311 -18.85 31.99 -15.13
CA ILE A 311 -18.79 31.77 -13.68
C ILE A 311 -17.43 32.21 -13.14
N LEU A 312 -16.34 31.81 -13.80
CA LEU A 312 -14.99 32.22 -13.40
C LEU A 312 -14.79 33.74 -13.49
N TYR A 313 -15.38 34.40 -14.48
CA TYR A 313 -15.35 35.85 -14.61
C TYR A 313 -16.02 36.54 -13.41
N MET A 314 -17.24 36.09 -13.05
CA MET A 314 -17.93 36.60 -11.87
C MET A 314 -17.14 36.36 -10.58
N LEU A 315 -16.49 35.19 -10.44
CA LEU A 315 -15.65 34.90 -9.29
C LEU A 315 -14.39 35.77 -9.24
N GLY A 316 -13.78 36.07 -10.40
CA GLY A 316 -12.66 37.02 -10.50
C GLY A 316 -13.04 38.43 -10.04
N LEU A 317 -14.24 38.90 -10.41
CA LEU A 317 -14.77 40.17 -9.92
C LEU A 317 -14.99 40.16 -8.41
N VAL A 318 -15.62 39.10 -7.89
CA VAL A 318 -15.84 38.94 -6.43
C VAL A 318 -14.52 38.89 -5.68
N ARG A 319 -13.52 38.16 -6.19
CA ARG A 319 -12.17 38.12 -5.65
C ARG A 319 -11.56 39.51 -5.52
N GLY A 320 -11.67 40.33 -6.57
CA GLY A 320 -11.19 41.71 -6.57
C GLY A 320 -11.91 42.60 -5.55
N VAL A 321 -13.23 42.44 -5.37
CA VAL A 321 -14.02 43.22 -4.40
C VAL A 321 -13.67 42.89 -2.96
N PHE A 322 -13.46 41.61 -2.63
CA PHE A 322 -13.16 41.18 -1.26
C PHE A 322 -11.66 41.18 -0.92
N GLY A 323 -10.78 41.46 -1.90
CA GLY A 323 -9.34 41.55 -1.68
C GLY A 323 -8.72 40.25 -1.17
N PHE A 324 -9.19 39.08 -1.64
CA PHE A 324 -8.63 37.81 -1.19
C PHE A 324 -7.16 37.68 -1.63
N ALA A 325 -6.28 37.41 -0.67
CA ALA A 325 -4.88 37.12 -0.89
C ALA A 325 -4.69 35.92 -1.82
N GLN A 326 -3.71 36.00 -2.71
CA GLN A 326 -3.37 34.92 -3.64
C GLN A 326 -2.90 33.69 -2.87
N GLY A 327 -3.46 32.53 -3.18
CA GLY A 327 -3.17 31.26 -2.49
C GLY A 327 -3.88 31.09 -1.14
N SER A 328 -4.70 32.04 -0.72
CA SER A 328 -5.44 31.93 0.54
C SER A 328 -6.52 30.85 0.51
N GLY A 329 -6.85 30.28 1.68
CA GLY A 329 -7.98 29.35 1.81
C GLY A 329 -9.32 29.98 1.39
N GLY A 330 -9.47 31.30 1.56
CA GLY A 330 -10.65 32.05 1.12
C GLY A 330 -10.79 32.10 -0.42
N GLU A 331 -9.69 32.38 -1.13
CA GLU A 331 -9.65 32.34 -2.59
C GLU A 331 -9.94 30.92 -3.11
N SER A 332 -9.29 29.91 -2.55
CA SER A 332 -9.52 28.51 -2.92
C SER A 332 -10.99 28.11 -2.71
N LEU A 333 -11.57 28.45 -1.56
CA LEU A 333 -12.99 28.18 -1.28
C LEU A 333 -13.89 28.89 -2.29
N LEU A 334 -13.63 30.16 -2.60
CA LEU A 334 -14.42 30.95 -3.56
C LEU A 334 -14.54 30.25 -4.92
N PHE A 335 -13.43 29.74 -5.45
CA PHE A 335 -13.42 29.04 -6.73
C PHE A 335 -14.01 27.62 -6.67
N LYS A 336 -14.10 27.02 -5.47
CA LYS A 336 -14.80 25.74 -5.24
C LYS A 336 -16.30 25.88 -5.01
N LEU A 337 -16.78 27.06 -4.62
CA LEU A 337 -18.19 27.32 -4.29
C LEU A 337 -19.19 26.90 -5.39
N PRO A 338 -18.95 27.16 -6.70
CA PRO A 338 -19.91 26.74 -7.73
C PRO A 338 -20.15 25.23 -7.72
N ALA A 339 -19.11 24.42 -7.53
CA ALA A 339 -19.23 22.97 -7.45
C ALA A 339 -19.95 22.54 -6.16
N ILE A 340 -19.60 23.16 -5.02
CA ILE A 340 -20.22 22.92 -3.71
C ILE A 340 -21.73 23.19 -3.75
N LEU A 341 -22.14 24.35 -4.27
CA LEU A 341 -23.54 24.72 -4.38
C LEU A 341 -24.28 23.80 -5.35
N SER A 342 -23.61 23.39 -6.42
CA SER A 342 -24.19 22.49 -7.41
C SER A 342 -24.52 21.11 -6.84
N ASP A 343 -23.68 20.56 -5.96
CA ASP A 343 -23.98 19.32 -5.25
C ASP A 343 -25.26 19.42 -4.42
N LEU A 344 -25.44 20.56 -3.72
CA LEU A 344 -26.63 20.79 -2.91
C LEU A 344 -27.87 20.89 -3.81
N VAL A 345 -27.78 21.59 -4.93
CA VAL A 345 -28.86 21.65 -5.93
C VAL A 345 -29.19 20.25 -6.45
N LEU A 346 -28.19 19.45 -6.84
CA LEU A 346 -28.40 18.07 -7.30
C LEU A 346 -29.05 17.19 -6.22
N GLY A 347 -28.62 17.32 -4.96
CA GLY A 347 -29.25 16.65 -3.82
C GLY A 347 -30.72 17.02 -3.67
N TYR A 348 -31.05 18.30 -3.79
CA TYR A 348 -32.43 18.79 -3.74
C TYR A 348 -33.26 18.25 -4.92
N LEU A 349 -32.71 18.21 -6.13
CA LEU A 349 -33.38 17.66 -7.32
C LEU A 349 -33.66 16.16 -7.16
N ILE A 350 -32.74 15.39 -6.57
CA ILE A 350 -32.96 13.97 -6.23
C ILE A 350 -34.17 13.82 -5.31
N TYR A 351 -34.25 14.62 -4.24
CA TYR A 351 -35.40 14.59 -3.33
C TYR A 351 -36.69 15.01 -4.04
N GLN A 352 -36.67 16.12 -4.77
CA GLN A 352 -37.84 16.72 -5.40
C GLN A 352 -38.44 15.83 -6.50
N PHE A 353 -37.60 15.15 -7.28
CA PHE A 353 -38.08 14.23 -8.31
C PHE A 353 -38.41 12.85 -7.73
N GLY A 354 -37.64 12.39 -6.75
CA GLY A 354 -37.88 11.13 -6.05
C GLY A 354 -39.18 11.12 -5.23
N ARG A 355 -39.54 12.23 -4.56
CA ARG A 355 -40.68 12.25 -3.60
C ARG A 355 -42.02 11.91 -4.25
N LYS A 356 -42.21 12.30 -5.51
CA LYS A 356 -43.44 12.01 -6.27
C LYS A 356 -43.52 10.54 -6.69
N LYS A 357 -42.38 9.91 -7.00
CA LYS A 357 -42.33 8.54 -7.56
C LYS A 357 -42.07 7.46 -6.52
N LEU A 358 -41.34 7.74 -5.44
CA LEU A 358 -40.91 6.76 -4.44
C LEU A 358 -41.44 7.03 -3.03
N GLY A 359 -42.13 8.16 -2.83
CA GLY A 359 -42.49 8.67 -1.51
C GLY A 359 -41.35 9.46 -0.85
N GLN A 360 -41.71 10.31 0.12
CA GLN A 360 -40.80 11.27 0.74
C GLN A 360 -39.62 10.58 1.47
N GLY A 361 -39.85 9.45 2.13
CA GLY A 361 -38.82 8.74 2.89
C GLY A 361 -37.69 8.14 2.04
N ILE A 362 -38.02 7.47 0.93
CA ILE A 362 -37.00 6.91 0.03
C ILE A 362 -36.25 8.05 -0.66
N ALA A 363 -36.96 9.06 -1.17
CA ALA A 363 -36.35 10.22 -1.80
C ALA A 363 -35.35 10.94 -0.89
N PHE A 364 -35.71 11.11 0.39
CA PHE A 364 -34.82 11.68 1.41
C PHE A 364 -33.57 10.83 1.64
N GLY A 365 -33.71 9.50 1.69
CA GLY A 365 -32.55 8.62 1.83
C GLY A 365 -31.65 8.58 0.58
N LEU A 366 -32.19 8.72 -0.63
CA LEU A 366 -31.37 8.86 -1.85
C LEU A 366 -30.59 10.19 -1.85
N MET A 367 -31.21 11.28 -1.41
CA MET A 367 -30.55 12.57 -1.21
C MET A 367 -29.39 12.45 -0.21
N LEU A 368 -29.61 11.78 0.93
CA LEU A 368 -28.55 11.50 1.91
C LEU A 368 -27.38 10.71 1.30
N LEU A 369 -27.69 9.67 0.51
CA LEU A 369 -26.67 8.86 -0.17
C LEU A 369 -25.82 9.68 -1.14
N PHE A 370 -26.39 10.68 -1.81
CA PHE A 370 -25.66 11.56 -2.73
C PHE A 370 -24.86 12.64 -1.99
N LEU A 371 -25.49 13.37 -1.05
CA LEU A 371 -24.85 14.50 -0.36
C LEU A 371 -23.63 14.09 0.49
N PHE A 372 -23.64 12.87 1.04
CA PHE A 372 -22.53 12.32 1.83
C PHE A 372 -21.72 11.26 1.06
N ASN A 373 -21.82 11.27 -0.27
CA ASN A 373 -21.01 10.39 -1.11
C ASN A 373 -19.56 10.91 -1.17
N PRO A 374 -18.55 10.09 -0.82
CA PRO A 374 -17.16 10.53 -0.85
C PRO A 374 -16.67 10.90 -2.26
N ALA A 375 -17.18 10.25 -3.32
CA ALA A 375 -16.86 10.61 -4.70
C ALA A 375 -17.38 12.00 -5.09
N VAL A 376 -18.53 12.40 -4.53
CA VAL A 376 -19.12 13.72 -4.73
C VAL A 376 -18.30 14.77 -3.98
N LEU A 377 -18.02 14.52 -2.69
CA LEU A 377 -17.25 15.42 -1.83
C LEU A 377 -15.84 15.68 -2.36
N ILE A 378 -15.15 14.64 -2.86
CA ILE A 378 -13.78 14.80 -3.34
C ILE A 378 -13.72 15.57 -4.66
N ASN A 379 -14.68 15.35 -5.57
CA ASN A 379 -14.70 16.02 -6.86
C ASN A 379 -15.00 17.52 -6.72
N SER A 380 -15.99 17.87 -5.89
CA SER A 380 -16.43 19.25 -5.71
C SER A 380 -15.60 20.00 -4.67
N SER A 381 -15.61 19.55 -3.41
CA SER A 381 -15.02 20.28 -2.29
C SER A 381 -13.52 20.07 -2.14
N ALA A 382 -13.02 18.85 -2.35
CA ALA A 382 -11.59 18.62 -2.18
C ALA A 382 -10.80 19.13 -3.39
N TRP A 383 -11.19 18.70 -4.59
CA TRP A 383 -10.51 19.05 -5.83
C TRP A 383 -10.90 20.44 -6.35
N GLY A 384 -12.20 20.74 -6.44
CA GLY A 384 -12.71 22.00 -7.01
C GLY A 384 -13.18 21.92 -8.47
N GLN A 385 -13.49 20.72 -8.96
CA GLN A 385 -13.86 20.53 -10.36
C GLN A 385 -15.31 20.90 -10.69
N ALA A 386 -15.52 21.40 -11.91
CA ALA A 386 -16.80 21.93 -12.38
C ALA A 386 -17.87 20.88 -12.76
N ASP A 387 -17.62 19.58 -12.56
CA ASP A 387 -18.51 18.51 -13.05
C ASP A 387 -19.92 18.57 -12.45
N SER A 388 -20.04 18.93 -11.17
CA SER A 388 -21.34 19.08 -10.51
C SER A 388 -22.20 20.19 -11.13
N PHE A 389 -21.57 21.30 -11.55
CA PHE A 389 -22.27 22.40 -12.21
C PHE A 389 -22.79 21.96 -13.59
N PHE A 390 -21.92 21.33 -14.39
CA PHE A 390 -22.29 20.70 -15.66
C PHE A 390 -23.46 19.71 -15.52
N LEU A 391 -23.45 18.89 -14.47
CA LEU A 391 -24.44 17.84 -14.27
C LEU A 391 -25.87 18.36 -14.03
N ILE A 392 -26.04 19.57 -13.50
CA ILE A 392 -27.38 20.16 -13.33
C ILE A 392 -28.07 20.28 -14.68
N PHE A 393 -27.39 20.89 -15.66
CA PHE A 393 -27.93 21.13 -16.99
C PHE A 393 -28.11 19.82 -17.76
N LEU A 394 -27.15 18.89 -17.65
CA LEU A 394 -27.28 17.56 -18.25
C LEU A 394 -28.49 16.80 -17.67
N LEU A 395 -28.70 16.83 -16.35
CA LEU A 395 -29.83 16.18 -15.71
C LEU A 395 -31.17 16.79 -16.18
N LEU A 396 -31.26 18.11 -16.25
CA LEU A 396 -32.45 18.81 -16.73
C LEU A 396 -32.72 18.51 -18.21
N ALA A 397 -31.69 18.35 -19.03
CA ALA A 397 -31.82 17.93 -20.42
C ALA A 397 -32.40 16.51 -20.54
N ILE A 398 -31.82 15.54 -19.82
CA ILE A 398 -32.28 14.14 -19.83
C ILE A 398 -33.69 14.03 -19.23
N LYS A 399 -33.99 14.79 -18.18
CA LYS A 399 -35.34 14.89 -17.62
C LYS A 399 -36.31 15.45 -18.63
N GLY A 400 -35.94 16.51 -19.35
CA GLY A 400 -36.77 17.09 -20.41
C GLY A 400 -37.10 16.06 -21.49
N ALA A 401 -36.13 15.24 -21.87
CA ALA A 401 -36.31 14.12 -22.80
C ALA A 401 -37.25 13.05 -22.21
N ALA A 402 -37.04 12.63 -20.96
CA ALA A 402 -37.89 11.65 -20.27
C ALA A 402 -39.34 12.11 -20.12
N ASP A 403 -39.55 13.39 -19.80
CA ASP A 403 -40.87 14.02 -19.61
C ASP A 403 -41.49 14.52 -20.93
N LYS A 404 -40.86 14.25 -22.08
CA LYS A 404 -41.33 14.66 -23.42
C LYS A 404 -41.43 16.19 -23.63
N THR A 405 -40.70 16.97 -22.85
CA THR A 405 -40.56 18.44 -23.03
C THR A 405 -39.31 18.75 -23.87
N LEU A 406 -39.35 18.32 -25.14
CA LEU A 406 -38.15 18.17 -25.97
C LEU A 406 -37.43 19.48 -26.31
N VAL A 407 -38.16 20.59 -26.47
CA VAL A 407 -37.54 21.91 -26.69
C VAL A 407 -36.72 22.34 -25.47
N ARG A 408 -37.26 22.16 -24.25
CA ARG A 408 -36.51 22.44 -23.02
C ARG A 408 -35.31 21.52 -22.87
N ALA A 409 -35.45 20.25 -23.25
CA ALA A 409 -34.35 19.31 -23.27
C ALA A 409 -33.21 19.78 -24.16
N ALA A 410 -33.51 20.25 -25.38
CA ALA A 410 -32.52 20.79 -26.31
C ALA A 410 -31.81 22.04 -25.79
N ILE A 411 -32.55 22.96 -25.15
CA ILE A 411 -31.97 24.18 -24.55
C ILE A 411 -30.98 23.81 -23.43
N PHE A 412 -31.38 22.96 -22.49
CA PHE A 412 -30.50 22.55 -21.40
C PHE A 412 -29.31 21.71 -21.90
N PHE A 413 -29.48 20.94 -22.99
CA PHE A 413 -28.40 20.20 -23.62
C PHE A 413 -27.37 21.14 -24.28
N ALA A 414 -27.83 22.21 -24.95
CA ALA A 414 -26.96 23.23 -25.51
C ALA A 414 -26.16 23.95 -24.42
N LEU A 415 -26.81 24.31 -23.31
CA LEU A 415 -26.14 24.88 -22.13
C LEU A 415 -25.10 23.91 -21.54
N ALA A 416 -25.46 22.63 -21.38
CA ALA A 416 -24.52 21.62 -20.88
C ALA A 416 -23.29 21.48 -21.80
N THR A 417 -23.50 21.54 -23.12
CA THR A 417 -22.43 21.48 -24.14
C THR A 417 -21.51 22.69 -24.08
N LEU A 418 -22.07 23.88 -23.83
CA LEU A 418 -21.33 25.13 -23.66
C LEU A 418 -20.54 25.17 -22.34
N ILE A 419 -20.93 24.39 -21.34
CA ILE A 419 -20.20 24.26 -20.07
C ILE A 419 -19.08 23.22 -20.18
N LYS A 420 -19.38 22.04 -20.73
CA LYS A 420 -18.39 20.97 -20.96
C LYS A 420 -18.67 20.20 -22.26
N PRO A 421 -17.66 19.99 -23.14
CA PRO A 421 -17.81 19.19 -24.36
C PRO A 421 -18.26 17.74 -24.09
N GLN A 422 -18.00 17.22 -22.89
CA GLN A 422 -18.45 15.91 -22.43
C GLN A 422 -19.97 15.69 -22.59
N ALA A 423 -20.79 16.76 -22.62
CA ALA A 423 -22.22 16.68 -22.90
C ALA A 423 -22.53 15.94 -24.22
N LEU A 424 -21.65 16.06 -25.23
CA LEU A 424 -21.84 15.49 -26.56
C LEU A 424 -21.94 13.96 -26.55
N ILE A 425 -21.38 13.28 -25.54
CA ILE A 425 -21.54 11.83 -25.34
C ILE A 425 -23.03 11.46 -25.21
N PHE A 426 -23.86 12.36 -24.68
CA PHE A 426 -25.28 12.13 -24.42
C PHE A 426 -26.20 12.54 -25.58
N THR A 427 -25.64 13.01 -26.70
CA THR A 427 -26.41 13.36 -27.93
C THR A 427 -27.41 12.28 -28.34
N PRO A 428 -27.06 10.97 -28.32
CA PRO A 428 -28.03 9.92 -28.68
C PRO A 428 -29.30 9.92 -27.81
N VAL A 429 -29.22 10.29 -26.53
CA VAL A 429 -30.39 10.36 -25.63
C VAL A 429 -31.43 11.34 -26.17
N LEU A 430 -30.98 12.52 -26.59
CA LEU A 430 -31.84 13.57 -27.12
C LEU A 430 -32.39 13.21 -28.51
N LEU A 431 -31.52 12.71 -29.40
CA LEU A 431 -31.92 12.29 -30.75
C LEU A 431 -32.97 11.17 -30.72
N PHE A 432 -32.80 10.18 -29.85
CA PHE A 432 -33.79 9.12 -29.68
C PHE A 432 -35.13 9.66 -29.17
N ALA A 433 -35.11 10.62 -28.23
CA ALA A 433 -36.34 11.23 -27.73
C ALA A 433 -37.11 11.97 -28.85
N PHE A 434 -36.43 12.76 -29.68
CA PHE A 434 -37.04 13.42 -30.84
C PHE A 434 -37.56 12.43 -31.89
N TYR A 435 -36.77 11.39 -32.19
CA TYR A 435 -37.15 10.36 -33.15
C TYR A 435 -38.40 9.59 -32.70
N HIS A 436 -38.42 9.08 -31.46
CA HIS A 436 -39.52 8.27 -30.94
C HIS A 436 -40.82 9.08 -30.82
N GLN A 437 -40.73 10.38 -30.51
CA GLN A 437 -41.89 11.29 -30.49
C GLN A 437 -42.24 11.86 -31.87
N ARG A 438 -41.48 11.54 -32.93
CA ARG A 438 -41.61 12.11 -34.29
C ARG A 438 -41.70 13.64 -34.28
N ALA A 439 -41.01 14.28 -33.34
CA ALA A 439 -41.19 15.69 -33.01
C ALA A 439 -40.26 16.60 -33.82
N TRP A 440 -40.20 16.43 -35.14
CA TRP A 440 -39.25 17.12 -36.02
C TRP A 440 -39.40 18.65 -36.02
N LYS A 441 -40.63 19.16 -35.88
CA LYS A 441 -40.87 20.61 -35.69
C LYS A 441 -40.27 21.09 -34.37
N GLN A 442 -40.44 20.33 -33.29
CA GLN A 442 -39.83 20.66 -32.00
C GLN A 442 -38.31 20.51 -32.03
N LEU A 443 -37.77 19.61 -32.85
CA LEU A 443 -36.33 19.49 -33.09
C LEU A 443 -35.81 20.76 -33.75
N ALA A 444 -36.47 21.25 -34.81
CA ALA A 444 -36.08 22.49 -35.48
C ALA A 444 -36.18 23.70 -34.53
N VAL A 445 -37.28 23.83 -33.79
CA VAL A 445 -37.46 24.90 -32.78
C VAL A 445 -36.46 24.77 -31.63
N GLY A 446 -36.20 23.55 -31.14
CA GLY A 446 -35.23 23.28 -30.09
C GLY A 446 -33.79 23.53 -30.54
N ALA A 447 -33.47 23.21 -31.79
CA ALA A 447 -32.18 23.53 -32.42
C ALA A 447 -32.03 25.05 -32.59
N LEU A 448 -33.08 25.75 -33.04
CA LEU A 448 -33.07 27.22 -33.16
C LEU A 448 -32.83 27.89 -31.80
N TYR A 449 -33.60 27.53 -30.77
CA TYR A 449 -33.41 28.12 -29.44
C TYR A 449 -32.09 27.67 -28.78
N GLY A 450 -31.73 26.39 -28.89
CA GLY A 450 -30.51 25.84 -28.31
C GLY A 450 -29.25 26.42 -28.96
N LEU A 451 -29.15 26.39 -30.29
CA LEU A 451 -28.03 26.96 -31.03
C LEU A 451 -28.03 28.49 -30.98
N GLY A 452 -29.21 29.13 -30.91
CA GLY A 452 -29.34 30.57 -30.70
C GLY A 452 -28.76 30.99 -29.35
N ILE A 453 -29.16 30.32 -28.25
CA ILE A 453 -28.60 30.57 -26.91
C ILE A 453 -27.09 30.27 -26.89
N PHE A 454 -26.68 29.15 -27.49
CA PHE A 454 -25.26 28.80 -27.61
C PHE A 454 -24.47 29.90 -28.32
N GLY A 455 -24.97 30.38 -29.46
CA GLY A 455 -24.34 31.44 -30.25
C GLY A 455 -24.28 32.77 -29.50
N VAL A 456 -25.37 33.17 -28.85
CA VAL A 456 -25.42 34.41 -28.04
C VAL A 456 -24.42 34.38 -26.89
N LEU A 457 -24.27 33.25 -26.20
CA LEU A 457 -23.32 33.12 -25.09
C LEU A 457 -21.88 32.90 -25.57
N ALA A 458 -21.67 32.35 -26.76
CA ALA A 458 -20.33 32.21 -27.34
C ALA A 458 -19.85 33.51 -28.02
N ALA A 459 -20.76 34.34 -28.53
CA ALA A 459 -20.41 35.52 -29.33
C ALA A 459 -19.43 36.48 -28.63
N PRO A 460 -19.58 36.85 -27.34
CA PRO A 460 -18.65 37.76 -26.67
C PRO A 460 -17.20 37.26 -26.62
N PHE A 461 -16.99 35.95 -26.73
CA PHE A 461 -15.67 35.33 -26.71
C PHE A 461 -15.05 35.17 -28.10
N PHE A 462 -15.89 34.93 -29.11
CA PHE A 462 -15.42 34.54 -30.44
C PHE A 462 -15.61 35.61 -31.51
N TRP A 463 -16.33 36.69 -31.24
CA TRP A 463 -16.54 37.76 -32.23
C TRP A 463 -15.22 38.29 -32.82
N ASN A 464 -14.20 38.42 -31.97
CA ASN A 464 -12.85 38.86 -32.35
C ASN A 464 -11.81 37.72 -32.40
N ASN A 465 -12.21 36.47 -32.14
CA ASN A 465 -11.32 35.28 -32.12
C ASN A 465 -11.78 34.23 -33.15
N GLY A 466 -11.89 34.62 -34.42
CA GLY A 466 -12.22 33.70 -35.52
C GLY A 466 -13.69 33.30 -35.65
N GLY A 467 -14.61 33.96 -34.93
CA GLY A 467 -16.06 33.76 -35.05
C GLY A 467 -16.50 32.32 -34.84
N PHE A 468 -17.43 31.85 -35.68
CA PHE A 468 -17.94 30.48 -35.60
C PHE A 468 -16.85 29.41 -35.87
N ALA A 469 -15.87 29.71 -36.72
CA ALA A 469 -14.74 28.81 -36.97
C ALA A 469 -13.86 28.64 -35.73
N GLY A 470 -13.65 29.71 -34.96
CA GLY A 470 -12.94 29.68 -33.67
C GLY A 470 -13.60 28.72 -32.66
N VAL A 471 -14.93 28.74 -32.57
CA VAL A 471 -15.67 27.79 -31.71
C VAL A 471 -15.42 26.34 -32.15
N ILE A 472 -15.52 26.05 -33.45
CA ILE A 472 -15.26 24.70 -33.96
C ILE A 472 -13.83 24.26 -33.65
N ASN A 473 -12.86 25.16 -33.85
CA ASN A 473 -11.45 24.90 -33.58
C ASN A 473 -11.20 24.61 -32.11
N LEU A 474 -11.83 25.34 -31.17
CA LEU A 474 -11.76 25.05 -29.74
C LEU A 474 -12.21 23.61 -29.45
N TYR A 475 -13.41 23.21 -29.90
CA TYR A 475 -13.91 21.86 -29.63
C TYR A 475 -13.06 20.77 -30.29
N LYS A 476 -12.53 21.01 -31.50
CA LYS A 476 -11.58 20.10 -32.15
C LYS A 476 -10.28 19.98 -31.35
N ALA A 477 -9.73 21.11 -30.92
CA ALA A 477 -8.50 21.16 -30.11
C ALA A 477 -8.71 20.40 -28.80
N THR A 478 -9.75 20.70 -28.03
CA THR A 478 -10.08 20.01 -26.77
C THR A 478 -10.28 18.49 -26.94
N LEU A 479 -10.89 18.04 -28.04
CA LEU A 479 -11.05 16.60 -28.33
C LEU A 479 -9.75 15.92 -28.80
N SER A 480 -8.82 16.70 -29.36
CA SER A 480 -7.50 16.24 -29.76
C SER A 480 -6.48 16.25 -28.62
N SER A 481 -6.70 17.08 -27.60
CA SER A 481 -5.90 17.17 -26.38
C SER A 481 -5.72 15.80 -25.70
N TYR A 482 -4.55 15.61 -25.07
CA TYR A 482 -4.14 14.40 -24.36
C TYR A 482 -4.29 13.11 -25.21
N PRO A 483 -3.46 12.92 -26.26
CA PRO A 483 -3.53 11.78 -27.17
C PRO A 483 -2.95 10.49 -26.56
N TYR A 484 -3.50 10.07 -25.42
CA TYR A 484 -3.05 8.91 -24.66
C TYR A 484 -4.15 7.87 -24.51
N SER A 485 -3.76 6.62 -24.23
CA SER A 485 -4.67 5.51 -23.94
C SER A 485 -5.65 5.88 -22.82
N THR A 486 -5.14 6.39 -21.71
CA THR A 486 -5.91 6.90 -20.58
C THR A 486 -5.07 7.91 -19.80
N VAL A 487 -5.72 8.91 -19.20
CA VAL A 487 -5.08 9.97 -18.40
C VAL A 487 -5.54 9.80 -16.96
N ASN A 488 -4.85 8.94 -16.22
CA ASN A 488 -5.19 8.59 -14.85
C ASN A 488 -6.58 7.94 -14.62
N ALA A 489 -7.33 7.57 -15.67
CA ALA A 489 -8.55 6.79 -15.47
C ALA A 489 -8.25 5.30 -15.32
N PHE A 490 -8.67 4.72 -14.18
CA PHE A 490 -8.54 3.29 -13.90
C PHE A 490 -9.58 2.49 -14.71
N ASN A 491 -9.31 2.32 -16.00
CA ASN A 491 -10.15 1.68 -17.01
C ASN A 491 -9.42 0.51 -17.69
N LEU A 492 -9.95 -0.01 -18.81
CA LEU A 492 -9.35 -1.16 -19.53
C LEU A 492 -7.85 -1.02 -19.79
N TYR A 493 -7.39 0.17 -20.18
CA TYR A 493 -6.00 0.39 -20.59
C TYR A 493 -5.01 0.31 -19.42
N ALA A 494 -5.48 0.60 -18.20
CA ALA A 494 -4.68 0.40 -16.98
C ALA A 494 -4.35 -1.09 -16.71
N LEU A 495 -5.04 -2.04 -17.39
CA LEU A 495 -4.77 -3.48 -17.30
C LEU A 495 -3.82 -4.00 -18.38
N THR A 496 -3.64 -3.25 -19.47
CA THR A 496 -2.91 -3.72 -20.66
C THR A 496 -1.51 -3.12 -20.77
N ASP A 497 -1.37 -1.83 -20.46
CA ASP A 497 -0.12 -1.07 -20.58
C ASP A 497 0.00 -0.04 -19.44
N PRO A 498 1.18 0.61 -19.28
CA PRO A 498 1.29 1.84 -18.50
C PRO A 498 0.18 2.84 -18.85
N MET A 499 -0.46 3.42 -17.83
CA MET A 499 -1.26 4.62 -18.05
C MET A 499 -0.41 5.68 -18.77
N TRP A 500 -1.03 6.57 -19.55
CA TRP A 500 -0.33 7.51 -20.43
C TRP A 500 0.40 6.89 -21.65
N ALA A 501 0.15 5.62 -21.98
CA ALA A 501 0.67 5.03 -23.21
C ALA A 501 0.18 5.78 -24.48
N ALA A 502 1.04 5.86 -25.50
CA ALA A 502 0.71 6.46 -26.78
C ALA A 502 -0.46 5.73 -27.47
N LEU A 503 -1.30 6.46 -28.20
CA LEU A 503 -2.46 5.88 -28.91
C LEU A 503 -2.10 4.93 -30.06
N ASP A 504 -0.83 4.95 -30.49
CA ASP A 504 -0.34 4.11 -31.57
C ASP A 504 0.15 2.74 -31.07
N ASN A 505 0.23 2.54 -29.75
CA ASN A 505 0.45 1.22 -29.15
C ASN A 505 -0.68 0.26 -29.54
N THR A 506 -0.33 -1.01 -29.70
CA THR A 506 -1.26 -2.05 -30.16
C THR A 506 -1.65 -3.00 -29.03
N TRP A 507 -2.95 -3.29 -28.94
CA TRP A 507 -3.48 -4.40 -28.15
C TRP A 507 -4.26 -5.33 -29.05
N LEU A 508 -3.93 -6.63 -28.99
CA LEU A 508 -4.43 -7.66 -29.93
C LEU A 508 -4.16 -7.31 -31.41
N GLY A 509 -3.01 -6.68 -31.69
CA GLY A 509 -2.63 -6.26 -33.05
C GLY A 509 -3.38 -5.04 -33.61
N ILE A 510 -4.21 -4.36 -32.80
CA ILE A 510 -4.99 -3.18 -33.19
C ILE A 510 -4.57 -1.98 -32.32
N THR A 511 -4.39 -0.80 -32.92
CA THR A 511 -3.97 0.41 -32.18
C THR A 511 -5.03 0.85 -31.16
N TYR A 512 -4.60 1.45 -30.04
CA TYR A 512 -5.51 2.02 -29.05
C TYR A 512 -6.44 3.08 -29.65
N ARG A 513 -5.97 3.86 -30.63
CA ARG A 513 -6.79 4.80 -31.39
C ARG A 513 -8.03 4.13 -32.00
N VAL A 514 -7.84 2.99 -32.67
CA VAL A 514 -8.92 2.24 -33.31
C VAL A 514 -9.85 1.63 -32.27
N TRP A 515 -9.31 1.05 -31.19
CA TRP A 515 -10.12 0.55 -30.07
C TRP A 515 -11.02 1.63 -29.46
N GLY A 516 -10.50 2.85 -29.28
CA GLY A 516 -11.27 4.00 -28.80
C GLY A 516 -12.51 4.26 -29.67
N PHE A 517 -12.37 4.28 -31.00
CA PHE A 517 -13.50 4.44 -31.92
C PHE A 517 -14.48 3.26 -31.87
N VAL A 518 -13.97 2.02 -31.84
CA VAL A 518 -14.80 0.81 -31.75
C VAL A 518 -15.69 0.87 -30.50
N PHE A 519 -15.14 1.26 -29.35
CA PHE A 519 -15.92 1.31 -28.11
C PHE A 519 -16.92 2.45 -28.05
N ILE A 520 -16.68 3.57 -28.73
CA ILE A 520 -17.71 4.61 -28.95
C ILE A 520 -18.86 4.03 -29.79
N LEU A 521 -18.56 3.31 -30.88
CA LEU A 521 -19.60 2.65 -31.68
C LEU A 521 -20.37 1.61 -30.88
N VAL A 522 -19.70 0.82 -30.03
CA VAL A 522 -20.34 -0.13 -29.11
C VAL A 522 -21.25 0.60 -28.11
N ALA A 523 -20.83 1.74 -27.56
CA ALA A 523 -21.66 2.54 -26.67
C ALA A 523 -22.95 3.00 -27.38
N VAL A 524 -22.82 3.55 -28.58
CA VAL A 524 -23.96 4.00 -29.39
C VAL A 524 -24.85 2.83 -29.78
N ALA A 525 -24.30 1.73 -30.29
CA ALA A 525 -25.07 0.54 -30.67
C ALA A 525 -25.84 -0.06 -29.48
N THR A 526 -25.22 -0.12 -28.31
CA THR A 526 -25.87 -0.60 -27.07
C THR A 526 -26.98 0.36 -26.64
N SER A 527 -26.77 1.67 -26.76
CA SER A 527 -27.77 2.70 -26.49
C SER A 527 -28.98 2.59 -27.44
N VAL A 528 -28.74 2.33 -28.73
CA VAL A 528 -29.79 2.06 -29.74
C VAL A 528 -30.54 0.79 -29.37
N PHE A 529 -29.85 -0.28 -29.01
CA PHE A 529 -30.48 -1.54 -28.63
C PHE A 529 -31.49 -1.34 -27.49
N TYR A 530 -31.13 -0.67 -26.40
CA TYR A 530 -32.06 -0.41 -25.29
C TYR A 530 -33.14 0.64 -25.62
N SER A 531 -32.82 1.63 -26.45
CA SER A 531 -33.76 2.66 -26.87
C SER A 531 -34.87 2.10 -27.78
N PHE A 532 -34.52 1.24 -28.73
CA PHE A 532 -35.45 0.74 -29.75
C PHE A 532 -36.07 -0.61 -29.40
N LYS A 533 -35.58 -1.35 -28.42
CA LYS A 533 -36.14 -2.65 -28.04
C LYS A 533 -37.10 -2.51 -26.85
N ARG A 534 -38.34 -2.99 -27.04
CA ARG A 534 -39.47 -2.99 -26.08
C ARG A 534 -39.84 -1.57 -25.58
N ASP A 535 -41.15 -1.26 -25.62
CA ASP A 535 -41.70 0.00 -25.07
C ASP A 535 -40.94 1.27 -25.54
N ARG A 536 -40.86 1.46 -26.87
CA ARG A 536 -40.09 2.55 -27.52
C ARG A 536 -40.57 3.96 -27.11
N GLN A 537 -41.83 4.07 -26.70
CA GLN A 537 -42.45 5.34 -26.31
C GLN A 537 -42.17 5.72 -24.85
N ASN A 538 -41.65 4.81 -24.05
CA ASN A 538 -41.25 5.07 -22.68
C ASN A 538 -39.84 5.67 -22.65
N LEU A 539 -39.80 7.00 -22.59
CA LEU A 539 -38.55 7.75 -22.54
C LEU A 539 -37.93 7.82 -21.13
N ALA A 540 -38.55 7.21 -20.10
CA ALA A 540 -37.96 7.16 -18.76
C ALA A 540 -36.64 6.36 -18.72
N LYS A 541 -36.42 5.46 -19.69
CA LYS A 541 -35.14 4.76 -19.87
C LYS A 541 -33.97 5.67 -20.32
N SER A 542 -34.23 6.94 -20.62
CA SER A 542 -33.21 7.93 -21.02
C SER A 542 -32.07 8.06 -19.99
N TYR A 543 -32.37 7.99 -18.69
CA TYR A 543 -31.34 7.99 -17.66
C TYR A 543 -30.42 6.77 -17.73
N PHE A 544 -30.98 5.59 -17.99
CA PHE A 544 -30.20 4.35 -18.18
C PHE A 544 -29.37 4.40 -19.47
N ILE A 545 -29.94 4.89 -20.57
CA ILE A 545 -29.24 5.08 -21.84
C ILE A 545 -28.06 6.04 -21.66
N GLY A 546 -28.26 7.16 -20.96
CA GLY A 546 -27.18 8.08 -20.61
C GLY A 546 -26.08 7.38 -19.80
N MET A 547 -26.46 6.55 -18.81
CA MET A 547 -25.50 5.80 -18.01
C MET A 547 -24.71 4.80 -18.85
N VAL A 548 -25.36 4.09 -19.78
CA VAL A 548 -24.71 3.17 -20.73
C VAL A 548 -23.64 3.90 -21.55
N LEU A 549 -23.97 5.08 -22.08
CA LEU A 549 -23.05 5.86 -22.91
C LEU A 549 -21.80 6.26 -22.13
N ILE A 550 -21.96 6.89 -20.96
CA ILE A 550 -20.81 7.39 -20.19
C ILE A 550 -19.96 6.26 -19.60
N VAL A 551 -20.59 5.19 -19.11
CA VAL A 551 -19.86 4.07 -18.49
C VAL A 551 -19.08 3.28 -19.54
N ILE A 552 -19.66 2.98 -20.71
CA ILE A 552 -18.92 2.28 -21.78
C ILE A 552 -17.74 3.13 -22.26
N VAL A 553 -17.97 4.42 -22.53
CA VAL A 553 -16.92 5.34 -23.00
C VAL A 553 -15.81 5.48 -21.95
N PHE A 554 -16.14 5.58 -20.67
CA PHE A 554 -15.13 5.67 -19.62
C PHE A 554 -14.33 4.36 -19.43
N VAL A 555 -15.04 3.22 -19.33
CA VAL A 555 -14.42 1.94 -18.97
C VAL A 555 -13.62 1.34 -20.14
N LEU A 556 -14.04 1.57 -21.38
CA LEU A 556 -13.42 0.95 -22.57
C LEU A 556 -12.79 1.97 -23.53
N GLY A 557 -13.20 3.23 -23.50
CA GLY A 557 -12.71 4.26 -24.42
C GLY A 557 -11.36 4.86 -24.02
N THR A 558 -10.66 5.44 -25.00
CA THR A 558 -9.37 6.12 -24.81
C THR A 558 -9.52 7.58 -24.40
N LYS A 559 -8.43 8.25 -24.00
CA LYS A 559 -8.41 9.68 -23.64
C LYS A 559 -9.32 10.05 -22.47
N MET A 560 -9.48 9.12 -21.52
CA MET A 560 -10.35 9.30 -20.36
C MET A 560 -9.58 9.85 -19.17
N HIS A 561 -10.15 10.84 -18.48
CA HIS A 561 -9.68 11.32 -17.18
C HIS A 561 -10.39 10.64 -16.02
N GLU A 562 -9.73 10.57 -14.86
CA GLU A 562 -10.20 9.91 -13.65
C GLU A 562 -11.60 10.35 -13.18
N ARG A 563 -11.97 11.60 -13.47
CA ARG A 563 -13.26 12.22 -13.09
C ARG A 563 -14.43 11.98 -14.06
N TYR A 564 -14.18 11.49 -15.28
CA TYR A 564 -15.20 11.47 -16.35
C TYR A 564 -16.38 10.52 -16.07
N MET A 565 -16.25 9.52 -15.20
CA MET A 565 -17.36 8.63 -14.83
C MET A 565 -18.33 9.26 -13.82
N TYR A 566 -18.05 10.45 -13.28
CA TYR A 566 -18.89 11.14 -12.29
C TYR A 566 -20.39 11.21 -12.63
N PRO A 567 -20.82 11.44 -13.90
CA PRO A 567 -22.25 11.42 -14.26
C PRO A 567 -22.97 10.10 -13.99
N ALA A 568 -22.26 8.97 -13.99
CA ALA A 568 -22.85 7.66 -13.73
C ALA A 568 -23.47 7.56 -12.32
N LEU A 569 -22.94 8.28 -11.32
CA LEU A 569 -23.47 8.29 -9.96
C LEU A 569 -24.89 8.85 -9.92
N LEU A 570 -25.09 10.01 -10.54
CA LEU A 570 -26.40 10.66 -10.61
C LEU A 570 -27.38 9.84 -11.45
N LEU A 571 -26.93 9.36 -12.62
CA LEU A 571 -27.76 8.58 -13.54
C LEU A 571 -28.21 7.24 -12.94
N ALA A 572 -27.40 6.60 -12.10
CA ALA A 572 -27.81 5.39 -11.38
C ALA A 572 -28.97 5.67 -10.40
N LEU A 573 -28.93 6.78 -9.65
CA LEU A 573 -30.03 7.16 -8.76
C LEU A 573 -31.31 7.49 -9.53
N PHE A 574 -31.21 8.19 -10.66
CA PHE A 574 -32.36 8.52 -11.49
C PHE A 574 -32.92 7.30 -12.23
N ALA A 575 -32.08 6.39 -12.71
CA ALA A 575 -32.52 5.10 -13.24
C ALA A 575 -33.26 4.28 -12.17
N TYR A 576 -32.86 4.37 -10.90
CA TYR A 576 -33.62 3.79 -9.78
C TYR A 576 -34.95 4.50 -9.54
N ILE A 577 -34.99 5.83 -9.53
CA ILE A 577 -36.22 6.63 -9.35
C ILE A 577 -37.27 6.27 -10.40
N GLU A 578 -36.85 6.05 -11.65
CA GLU A 578 -37.75 5.68 -12.74
C GLU A 578 -38.15 4.20 -12.72
N SER A 579 -37.21 3.28 -12.53
CA SER A 579 -37.49 1.84 -12.68
C SER A 579 -37.93 1.13 -11.39
N ARG A 580 -37.67 1.76 -10.23
CA ARG A 580 -37.75 1.17 -8.88
C ARG A 580 -36.92 -0.10 -8.68
N ASP A 581 -35.98 -0.40 -9.59
CA ASP A 581 -35.14 -1.60 -9.49
C ASP A 581 -33.94 -1.36 -8.57
N ARG A 582 -33.94 -2.03 -7.42
CA ARG A 582 -32.94 -1.84 -6.36
C ARG A 582 -31.50 -2.09 -6.82
N ARG A 583 -31.28 -2.82 -7.93
CA ARG A 583 -29.94 -3.14 -8.43
C ARG A 583 -29.19 -1.89 -8.90
N PHE A 584 -29.90 -0.84 -9.32
CA PHE A 584 -29.28 0.45 -9.61
C PHE A 584 -28.66 1.12 -8.37
N LEU A 585 -29.19 0.87 -7.18
CA LEU A 585 -28.55 1.33 -5.94
C LEU A 585 -27.23 0.58 -5.68
N THR A 586 -27.14 -0.69 -6.09
CA THR A 586 -25.89 -1.45 -6.03
C THR A 586 -24.86 -0.92 -7.04
N LEU A 587 -25.29 -0.55 -8.25
CA LEU A 587 -24.43 0.14 -9.21
C LEU A 587 -23.96 1.50 -8.69
N PHE A 588 -24.86 2.28 -8.09
CA PHE A 588 -24.52 3.54 -7.44
C PHE A 588 -23.41 3.34 -6.41
N LEU A 589 -23.54 2.36 -5.49
CA LEU A 589 -22.48 2.05 -4.53
C LEU A 589 -21.16 1.70 -5.24
N GLY A 590 -21.21 0.76 -6.20
CA GLY A 590 -20.01 0.31 -6.91
C GLY A 590 -19.28 1.45 -7.60
N PHE A 591 -19.97 2.23 -8.44
CA PHE A 591 -19.38 3.38 -9.12
C PHE A 591 -18.96 4.48 -8.15
N SER A 592 -19.63 4.66 -7.01
CA SER A 592 -19.19 5.64 -6.00
C SER A 592 -17.84 5.26 -5.40
N LEU A 593 -17.64 3.97 -5.08
CA LEU A 593 -16.38 3.51 -4.51
C LEU A 593 -15.25 3.56 -5.54
N THR A 594 -15.48 3.08 -6.76
CA THR A 594 -14.43 3.10 -7.79
C THR A 594 -14.10 4.51 -8.23
N GLN A 595 -15.10 5.40 -8.35
CA GLN A 595 -14.87 6.80 -8.67
C GLN A 595 -14.12 7.54 -7.57
N PHE A 596 -14.48 7.31 -6.30
CA PHE A 596 -13.78 7.92 -5.17
C PHE A 596 -12.31 7.48 -5.10
N ILE A 597 -12.04 6.19 -5.27
CA ILE A 597 -10.66 5.66 -5.28
C ILE A 597 -9.89 6.22 -6.47
N ASN A 598 -10.47 6.20 -7.67
CA ASN A 598 -9.83 6.70 -8.89
C ASN A 598 -9.42 8.17 -8.76
N VAL A 599 -10.35 9.04 -8.35
CA VAL A 599 -10.11 10.47 -8.18
C VAL A 599 -9.17 10.73 -6.98
N GLY A 600 -9.42 10.10 -5.83
CA GLY A 600 -8.66 10.37 -4.61
C GLY A 600 -7.24 9.84 -4.61
N TYR A 601 -7.01 8.67 -5.22
CA TYR A 601 -5.68 8.12 -5.39
C TYR A 601 -4.88 8.96 -6.39
N THR A 602 -5.50 9.31 -7.52
CA THR A 602 -4.89 10.21 -8.50
C THR A 602 -4.53 11.57 -7.90
N LEU A 603 -5.45 12.20 -7.16
CA LEU A 603 -5.19 13.49 -6.51
C LEU A 603 -4.01 13.43 -5.54
N ALA A 604 -3.88 12.34 -4.78
CA ALA A 604 -2.80 12.17 -3.83
C ALA A 604 -1.43 12.07 -4.51
N PHE A 605 -1.31 11.40 -5.66
CA PHE A 605 -0.09 11.37 -6.48
C PHE A 605 0.18 12.71 -7.15
N LEU A 606 -0.83 13.33 -7.75
CA LEU A 606 -0.67 14.62 -8.43
C LEU A 606 -0.21 15.73 -7.48
N ASN A 607 -0.60 15.68 -6.20
CA ASN A 607 -0.16 16.65 -5.20
C ASN A 607 1.30 16.49 -4.76
N ILE A 608 1.90 15.32 -4.98
CA ILE A 608 3.34 15.08 -4.83
C ILE A 608 4.06 15.09 -6.19
N GLN A 609 3.45 15.75 -7.19
CA GLN A 609 3.98 15.93 -8.55
C GLN A 609 4.32 14.64 -9.30
N SER A 610 3.64 13.53 -8.97
CA SER A 610 3.81 12.24 -9.67
C SER A 610 2.48 11.72 -10.22
N ASN A 611 2.55 10.73 -11.13
CA ASN A 611 1.37 10.02 -11.60
C ASN A 611 1.18 8.70 -10.83
N PRO A 612 -0.06 8.21 -10.66
CA PRO A 612 -0.29 6.90 -10.09
C PRO A 612 0.45 5.80 -10.88
N PRO A 613 1.22 4.92 -10.21
CA PRO A 613 1.83 3.78 -10.86
C PRO A 613 0.77 2.71 -11.22
N ASN A 614 1.12 1.77 -12.10
CA ASN A 614 0.29 0.59 -12.39
C ASN A 614 0.37 -0.44 -11.24
N ASP A 615 -0.20 -0.08 -10.09
CA ASP A 615 -0.18 -0.89 -8.89
C ASP A 615 -1.49 -1.69 -8.68
N GLY A 616 -1.53 -2.45 -7.58
CA GLY A 616 -2.70 -3.28 -7.26
C GLY A 616 -4.00 -2.50 -7.04
N ILE A 617 -3.95 -1.24 -6.62
CA ILE A 617 -5.13 -0.40 -6.41
C ILE A 617 -5.72 0.03 -7.75
N VAL A 618 -4.86 0.48 -8.67
CA VAL A 618 -5.22 0.82 -10.04
C VAL A 618 -5.85 -0.39 -10.73
N LEU A 619 -5.16 -1.54 -10.70
CA LEU A 619 -5.63 -2.78 -11.32
C LEU A 619 -6.96 -3.27 -10.72
N LEU A 620 -7.09 -3.31 -9.40
CA LEU A 620 -8.32 -3.77 -8.73
C LEU A 620 -9.50 -2.86 -9.04
N THR A 621 -9.28 -1.55 -9.10
CA THR A 621 -10.33 -0.57 -9.43
C THR A 621 -10.76 -0.70 -10.89
N ALA A 622 -9.80 -0.87 -11.82
CA ALA A 622 -10.07 -1.10 -13.24
C ALA A 622 -10.85 -2.40 -13.49
N ILE A 623 -10.45 -3.51 -12.86
CA ILE A 623 -11.19 -4.78 -12.92
C ILE A 623 -12.61 -4.60 -12.35
N THR A 624 -12.74 -3.90 -11.22
CA THR A 624 -14.05 -3.64 -10.60
C THR A 624 -14.95 -2.82 -11.53
N ASN A 625 -14.41 -1.82 -12.22
CA ASN A 625 -15.14 -1.04 -13.23
C ASN A 625 -15.64 -1.90 -14.40
N LEU A 626 -14.83 -2.85 -14.89
CA LEU A 626 -15.26 -3.83 -15.91
C LEU A 626 -16.38 -4.75 -15.41
N LEU A 627 -16.28 -5.24 -14.17
CA LEU A 627 -17.33 -6.07 -13.57
C LEU A 627 -18.64 -5.28 -13.36
N LEU A 628 -18.55 -4.02 -12.95
CA LEU A 628 -19.71 -3.13 -12.81
C LEU A 628 -20.35 -2.81 -14.16
N LEU A 629 -19.56 -2.61 -15.23
CA LEU A 629 -20.06 -2.49 -16.60
C LEU A 629 -20.85 -3.74 -17.02
N CYS A 630 -20.28 -4.93 -16.86
CA CYS A 630 -20.96 -6.19 -17.15
C CYS A 630 -22.26 -6.34 -16.34
N TYR A 631 -22.23 -6.01 -15.05
CA TYR A 631 -23.41 -6.05 -14.21
C TYR A 631 -24.48 -5.03 -14.62
N MET A 632 -24.08 -3.83 -15.04
CA MET A 632 -24.98 -2.79 -15.57
C MET A 632 -25.68 -3.26 -16.84
N LEU A 633 -24.95 -3.84 -17.79
CA LEU A 633 -25.53 -4.39 -19.02
C LEU A 633 -26.49 -5.56 -18.72
N TYR A 634 -26.12 -6.43 -17.77
CA TYR A 634 -27.01 -7.48 -17.29
C TYR A 634 -28.31 -6.93 -16.68
N ILE A 635 -28.21 -5.89 -15.83
CA ILE A 635 -29.40 -5.21 -15.26
C ILE A 635 -30.26 -4.64 -16.37
N GLY A 636 -29.66 -3.92 -17.32
CA GLY A 636 -30.36 -3.34 -18.46
C GLY A 636 -31.12 -4.38 -19.27
N TYR A 637 -30.46 -5.51 -19.57
CA TYR A 637 -31.07 -6.62 -20.29
C TYR A 637 -32.23 -7.25 -19.50
N ASP A 638 -32.00 -7.55 -18.22
CA ASP A 638 -33.00 -8.20 -17.38
C ASP A 638 -34.23 -7.33 -17.12
N LEU A 639 -34.03 -6.02 -16.99
CA LEU A 639 -35.07 -5.05 -16.71
C LEU A 639 -35.79 -4.59 -17.98
N TYR A 640 -35.09 -3.97 -18.92
CA TYR A 640 -35.72 -3.32 -20.08
C TYR A 640 -36.07 -4.30 -21.19
N ILE A 641 -35.42 -5.46 -21.27
CA ILE A 641 -35.73 -6.49 -22.28
C ILE A 641 -36.63 -7.58 -21.70
N ARG A 642 -36.23 -8.20 -20.58
CA ARG A 642 -37.02 -9.27 -19.95
C ARG A 642 -38.18 -8.76 -19.09
N GLY A 643 -38.18 -7.49 -18.67
CA GLY A 643 -39.25 -6.93 -17.83
C GLY A 643 -39.24 -7.43 -16.39
N ARG A 644 -38.09 -7.94 -15.89
CA ARG A 644 -37.99 -8.48 -14.54
C ARG A 644 -37.50 -7.40 -13.57
N HIS A 645 -38.42 -6.89 -12.76
CA HIS A 645 -38.14 -5.88 -11.74
C HIS A 645 -37.72 -6.51 -10.42
N LYS A 646 -36.69 -5.96 -9.76
CA LYS A 646 -36.33 -6.29 -8.38
C LYS A 646 -36.54 -5.09 -7.47
N LEU A 647 -37.73 -5.02 -6.88
CA LEU A 647 -38.10 -3.95 -5.95
C LEU A 647 -37.32 -4.04 -4.63
N LEU A 648 -37.20 -2.91 -3.94
CA LEU A 648 -36.74 -2.91 -2.55
C LEU A 648 -37.68 -3.79 -1.70
N PRO A 649 -37.15 -4.65 -0.81
CA PRO A 649 -38.00 -5.49 0.03
C PRO A 649 -38.86 -4.64 0.95
N GLN A 650 -40.13 -5.01 1.06
CA GLN A 650 -41.09 -4.31 1.91
C GLN A 650 -40.75 -4.48 3.40
N PRO A 651 -41.19 -3.54 4.27
CA PRO A 651 -41.15 -3.72 5.72
C PRO A 651 -41.88 -5.01 6.14
N LEU A 652 -41.26 -5.81 7.01
CA LEU A 652 -41.89 -7.02 7.53
C LEU A 652 -43.12 -6.68 8.38
N THR A 653 -44.21 -7.42 8.18
CA THR A 653 -45.42 -7.37 9.01
C THR A 653 -45.13 -7.85 10.44
N GLY A 654 -46.02 -7.56 11.38
CA GLY A 654 -45.88 -8.02 12.78
C GLY A 654 -45.78 -9.55 12.89
N GLN A 655 -46.59 -10.27 12.11
CA GLN A 655 -46.61 -11.73 12.10
C GLN A 655 -45.34 -12.34 11.49
N GLU A 656 -44.85 -11.81 10.37
CA GLU A 656 -43.59 -12.27 9.77
C GLU A 656 -42.37 -12.02 10.68
N LYS A 657 -42.37 -10.90 11.41
CA LYS A 657 -41.34 -10.62 12.44
C LYS A 657 -41.37 -11.69 13.53
N TYR A 658 -42.56 -12.01 14.05
CA TYR A 658 -42.72 -13.04 15.07
C TYR A 658 -42.27 -14.42 14.58
N SER A 659 -42.72 -14.87 13.39
CA SER A 659 -42.32 -16.16 12.83
C SER A 659 -40.81 -16.28 12.64
N ARG A 660 -40.14 -15.21 12.22
CA ARG A 660 -38.68 -15.17 12.08
C ARG A 660 -37.97 -15.21 13.42
N ASP A 661 -38.47 -14.49 14.42
CA ASP A 661 -37.92 -14.52 15.77
C ASP A 661 -38.11 -15.91 16.39
N LEU A 662 -39.25 -16.57 16.15
CA LEU A 662 -39.50 -17.94 16.56
C LEU A 662 -38.51 -18.92 15.91
N GLN A 663 -38.29 -18.84 14.60
CA GLN A 663 -37.29 -19.66 13.91
C GLN A 663 -35.88 -19.47 14.48
N THR A 664 -35.53 -18.25 14.88
CA THR A 664 -34.24 -17.97 15.51
C THR A 664 -34.17 -18.52 16.94
N ALA A 665 -35.27 -18.44 17.69
CA ALA A 665 -35.38 -18.97 19.03
C ALA A 665 -35.32 -20.51 19.07
N GLU A 666 -35.82 -21.20 18.04
CA GLU A 666 -35.72 -22.65 17.87
C GLU A 666 -34.26 -23.14 17.84
N GLU A 667 -33.31 -22.31 17.38
CA GLU A 667 -31.88 -22.62 17.46
C GLU A 667 -31.37 -22.72 18.92
N LEU A 668 -32.11 -22.24 19.92
CA LEU A 668 -31.67 -22.28 21.33
C LEU A 668 -31.89 -23.62 22.01
N ARG A 669 -32.63 -24.55 21.39
CA ARG A 669 -32.87 -25.87 21.99
C ARG A 669 -31.56 -26.57 22.35
N PRO A 670 -31.54 -27.35 23.45
CA PRO A 670 -30.42 -28.23 23.75
C PRO A 670 -30.16 -29.16 22.55
N LEU A 671 -28.91 -29.29 22.13
CA LEU A 671 -28.56 -30.28 21.12
C LEU A 671 -28.64 -31.67 21.76
N ALA A 672 -29.32 -32.63 21.11
CA ALA A 672 -29.08 -34.05 21.37
C ALA A 672 -27.57 -34.31 21.27
N GLU A 673 -26.99 -35.04 22.23
CA GLU A 673 -25.56 -35.19 22.51
C GLU A 673 -24.60 -34.69 21.40
N GLU A 674 -23.77 -33.69 21.75
CA GLU A 674 -22.77 -33.12 20.84
C GLU A 674 -21.90 -34.25 20.26
N THR A 675 -22.06 -34.54 18.96
CA THR A 675 -21.32 -35.60 18.28
C THR A 675 -19.84 -35.20 18.27
N LYS A 676 -19.07 -35.71 19.24
CA LYS A 676 -17.61 -35.52 19.30
C LYS A 676 -17.06 -35.90 17.92
N LEU A 677 -16.23 -35.04 17.34
CA LEU A 677 -15.52 -35.36 16.10
C LEU A 677 -14.54 -36.50 16.41
N LYS A 678 -15.00 -37.74 16.24
CA LYS A 678 -14.20 -38.95 16.41
C LYS A 678 -13.58 -39.28 15.06
N LEU A 679 -12.26 -39.25 14.99
CA LEU A 679 -11.53 -39.71 13.82
C LEU A 679 -11.76 -41.22 13.67
N GLN A 680 -12.19 -41.63 12.48
CA GLN A 680 -12.37 -43.02 12.12
C GLN A 680 -11.00 -43.63 11.77
N ARG A 681 -10.91 -44.97 11.71
CA ARG A 681 -9.65 -45.66 11.33
C ARG A 681 -9.09 -45.14 10.00
N LYS A 682 -9.95 -44.90 9.01
CA LYS A 682 -9.56 -44.32 7.71
C LYS A 682 -9.02 -42.89 7.80
N ASP A 683 -9.46 -42.11 8.79
CA ASP A 683 -8.94 -40.76 9.00
C ASP A 683 -7.49 -40.81 9.50
N TRP A 684 -7.22 -41.68 10.48
CA TRP A 684 -5.87 -41.92 10.98
C TRP A 684 -4.94 -42.45 9.88
N ILE A 685 -5.39 -43.45 9.11
CA ILE A 685 -4.59 -44.01 8.01
C ILE A 685 -4.26 -42.93 6.98
N ALA A 686 -5.25 -42.18 6.49
CA ALA A 686 -5.02 -41.16 5.47
C ALA A 686 -4.10 -40.04 5.97
N MET A 687 -4.34 -39.54 7.19
CA MET A 687 -3.53 -38.49 7.80
C MET A 687 -2.08 -38.95 8.01
N LEU A 688 -1.87 -40.12 8.63
CA LEU A 688 -0.53 -40.65 8.90
C LEU A 688 0.21 -41.01 7.61
N ALA A 689 -0.46 -41.60 6.62
CA ALA A 689 0.18 -41.97 5.36
C ALA A 689 0.69 -40.72 4.60
N ILE A 690 -0.15 -39.69 4.42
CA ILE A 690 0.26 -38.45 3.75
C ILE A 690 1.39 -37.77 4.53
N THR A 691 1.27 -37.70 5.86
CA THR A 691 2.27 -37.06 6.72
C THR A 691 3.60 -37.79 6.67
N ALA A 692 3.60 -39.13 6.69
CA ALA A 692 4.81 -39.94 6.63
C ALA A 692 5.53 -39.81 5.28
N VAL A 693 4.78 -39.84 4.16
CA VAL A 693 5.35 -39.63 2.83
C VAL A 693 5.96 -38.24 2.70
N TYR A 694 5.23 -37.19 3.12
CA TYR A 694 5.77 -35.84 3.10
C TYR A 694 6.98 -35.69 4.02
N ALA A 695 6.94 -36.25 5.24
CA ALA A 695 8.06 -36.19 6.18
C ALA A 695 9.32 -36.84 5.59
N ALA A 696 9.19 -37.99 4.92
CA ALA A 696 10.31 -38.63 4.26
C ALA A 696 10.91 -37.72 3.16
N ILE A 697 10.08 -37.06 2.36
CA ILE A 697 10.54 -36.15 1.30
C ILE A 697 11.14 -34.85 1.87
N ALA A 698 10.54 -34.30 2.92
CA ALA A 698 10.96 -33.04 3.53
C ALA A 698 12.28 -33.16 4.32
N LEU A 699 12.47 -34.27 5.02
CA LEU A 699 13.69 -34.57 5.77
C LEU A 699 14.83 -35.07 4.89
N PHE A 700 14.54 -35.52 3.67
CA PHE A 700 15.56 -35.96 2.73
C PHE A 700 16.48 -34.79 2.35
N ASN A 701 17.79 -35.00 2.49
CA ASN A 701 18.83 -34.05 2.12
C ASN A 701 18.59 -32.62 2.68
N LEU A 702 18.22 -32.53 3.96
CA LEU A 702 17.89 -31.25 4.61
C LEU A 702 19.13 -30.37 4.84
N GLY A 703 20.29 -30.99 5.05
CA GLY A 703 21.57 -30.34 5.30
C GLY A 703 22.57 -31.35 5.87
N SER A 704 23.85 -30.98 5.88
CA SER A 704 24.91 -31.72 6.56
C SER A 704 24.66 -31.71 8.07
N ASP A 705 24.90 -32.85 8.72
CA ASP A 705 24.92 -33.03 10.18
C ASP A 705 26.30 -32.72 10.78
N LYS A 706 27.23 -32.23 9.96
CA LYS A 706 28.58 -31.83 10.35
C LYS A 706 28.94 -30.47 9.75
N ALA A 707 29.63 -29.65 10.53
CA ALA A 707 30.25 -28.40 10.13
C ALA A 707 31.46 -28.16 11.05
N PRO A 708 32.45 -27.35 10.66
CA PRO A 708 33.54 -26.97 11.56
C PRO A 708 33.01 -26.25 12.81
N GLU A 709 33.51 -26.64 13.98
CA GLU A 709 33.08 -26.17 15.30
C GLU A 709 34.22 -25.50 16.09
N THR A 710 35.47 -25.93 15.91
CA THR A 710 36.61 -25.25 16.53
C THR A 710 36.73 -23.85 15.94
N LEU A 711 37.15 -22.88 16.75
CA LEU A 711 37.21 -21.49 16.31
C LEU A 711 38.51 -20.83 16.73
N TRP A 712 38.88 -19.80 15.98
CA TRP A 712 39.87 -18.79 16.34
C TRP A 712 39.23 -17.41 16.28
N GLU A 713 39.38 -16.64 17.36
CA GLU A 713 38.94 -15.25 17.46
C GLU A 713 40.15 -14.35 17.80
N PRO A 714 40.57 -13.45 16.89
CA PRO A 714 41.66 -12.55 17.17
C PRO A 714 41.26 -11.47 18.19
N ALA A 715 42.23 -11.07 19.02
CA ALA A 715 42.03 -10.07 20.07
C ALA A 715 42.23 -8.62 19.56
N ALA A 716 43.16 -8.41 18.62
CA ALA A 716 43.57 -7.07 18.19
C ALA A 716 43.99 -7.04 16.71
N GLY A 717 43.98 -5.84 16.12
CA GLY A 717 44.62 -5.60 14.82
C GLY A 717 46.14 -5.75 14.94
N GLY A 718 46.77 -6.38 13.95
CA GLY A 718 48.19 -6.73 13.92
C GLY A 718 48.51 -8.13 14.45
N GLU A 719 47.55 -8.83 15.08
CA GLU A 719 47.72 -10.25 15.43
C GLU A 719 47.98 -11.05 14.15
N SER A 720 49.00 -11.92 14.17
CA SER A 720 49.35 -12.70 13.00
C SER A 720 49.97 -14.04 13.35
N PHE A 721 49.85 -14.99 12.42
CA PHE A 721 50.48 -16.29 12.47
C PHE A 721 50.86 -16.72 11.06
N TYR A 722 51.78 -17.67 10.94
CA TYR A 722 52.10 -18.26 9.65
C TYR A 722 52.01 -19.78 9.65
N VAL A 723 51.73 -20.31 8.47
CA VAL A 723 51.47 -21.72 8.20
C VAL A 723 52.57 -22.26 7.30
N ASP A 724 53.21 -23.37 7.65
CA ASP A 724 54.16 -24.10 6.80
C ASP A 724 53.43 -25.23 6.06
N LEU A 725 53.45 -25.19 4.72
CA LEU A 725 52.90 -26.24 3.86
C LEU A 725 53.87 -27.42 3.65
N GLY A 726 55.03 -27.41 4.32
CA GLY A 726 56.08 -28.41 4.27
C GLY A 726 57.02 -28.28 3.06
N GLN A 727 56.49 -27.89 1.90
CA GLN A 727 57.28 -27.59 0.70
C GLN A 727 56.63 -26.49 -0.14
N SER A 728 57.37 -25.95 -1.12
CA SER A 728 56.87 -24.94 -2.04
C SER A 728 55.77 -25.53 -2.95
N ARG A 729 54.61 -24.88 -3.01
CA ARG A 729 53.43 -25.29 -3.77
C ARG A 729 52.90 -24.15 -4.63
N GLN A 730 52.36 -24.46 -5.81
CA GLN A 730 51.65 -23.48 -6.63
C GLN A 730 50.19 -23.42 -6.16
N LEU A 731 49.80 -22.38 -5.43
CA LEU A 731 48.46 -22.26 -4.83
C LEU A 731 47.44 -21.74 -5.84
N GLU A 732 46.30 -22.44 -5.94
CA GLU A 732 45.17 -22.12 -6.84
C GLU A 732 44.04 -21.38 -6.12
N ARG A 733 43.78 -21.70 -4.85
CA ARG A 733 42.74 -21.04 -4.04
C ARG A 733 42.92 -21.31 -2.55
N VAL A 734 42.28 -20.49 -1.74
CA VAL A 734 42.03 -20.73 -0.32
C VAL A 734 40.53 -20.75 -0.06
N ASN A 735 40.07 -21.74 0.69
CA ASN A 735 38.71 -21.76 1.21
C ASN A 735 38.70 -21.40 2.68
N VAL A 736 37.71 -20.61 3.10
CA VAL A 736 37.55 -20.14 4.48
C VAL A 736 36.11 -20.37 4.92
N PHE A 737 35.92 -20.94 6.11
CA PHE A 737 34.63 -21.05 6.78
C PHE A 737 34.53 -19.99 7.88
N GLY A 738 33.66 -19.00 7.66
CA GLY A 738 33.46 -17.88 8.56
C GLY A 738 32.50 -18.19 9.71
N GLY A 739 32.81 -17.68 10.90
CA GLY A 739 31.95 -17.66 12.06
C GLY A 739 31.16 -16.36 12.19
N THR A 740 30.77 -15.98 13.42
CA THR A 740 30.06 -14.72 13.69
C THR A 740 31.00 -13.52 13.77
N GLY A 741 30.44 -12.33 13.53
CA GLY A 741 31.15 -11.04 13.63
C GLY A 741 31.43 -10.39 12.27
N THR A 742 32.23 -9.32 12.28
CA THR A 742 32.71 -8.62 11.08
C THR A 742 34.14 -8.14 11.28
N GLY A 743 34.97 -8.23 10.26
CA GLY A 743 36.33 -7.70 10.30
C GLY A 743 37.11 -7.98 9.03
N LYS A 744 38.43 -7.82 9.11
CA LYS A 744 39.33 -7.92 7.95
C LYS A 744 40.64 -8.58 8.33
N PHE A 745 41.13 -9.42 7.44
CA PHE A 745 42.47 -9.99 7.55
C PHE A 745 43.14 -10.05 6.18
N LYS A 746 44.46 -10.15 6.19
CA LYS A 746 45.32 -10.19 5.02
C LYS A 746 46.10 -11.50 5.00
N LEU A 747 46.13 -12.16 3.86
CA LEU A 747 46.97 -13.32 3.60
C LEU A 747 48.21 -12.87 2.82
N GLU A 748 49.40 -13.25 3.28
CA GLU A 748 50.68 -12.95 2.65
C GLU A 748 51.46 -14.24 2.41
N PHE A 749 52.30 -14.26 1.39
CA PHE A 749 52.89 -15.49 0.89
C PHE A 749 54.42 -15.40 0.79
N SER A 750 55.10 -16.50 1.08
CA SER A 750 56.56 -16.58 0.97
C SER A 750 57.12 -17.97 0.69
N GLN A 751 58.38 -17.98 0.25
CA GLN A 751 59.27 -19.15 0.18
C GLN A 751 60.08 -19.35 1.48
N SER A 752 60.22 -18.31 2.31
CA SER A 752 60.97 -18.30 3.58
C SER A 752 60.21 -17.50 4.66
N PRO A 753 60.30 -17.83 5.95
CA PRO A 753 59.53 -17.13 7.00
C PRO A 753 59.88 -15.64 7.17
N ASP A 754 60.97 -15.15 6.57
CA ASP A 754 61.51 -13.81 6.81
C ASP A 754 61.06 -12.72 5.81
N ALA A 755 60.39 -13.06 4.70
CA ALA A 755 60.08 -12.09 3.63
C ALA A 755 58.70 -12.34 2.99
N TRP A 756 57.72 -11.45 3.19
CA TRP A 756 56.33 -11.65 2.78
C TRP A 756 55.95 -10.84 1.53
N SER A 757 55.12 -11.41 0.64
CA SER A 757 54.72 -10.79 -0.63
C SER A 757 53.30 -11.17 -1.06
N SER A 758 52.80 -10.53 -2.13
CA SER A 758 51.51 -10.83 -2.77
C SER A 758 50.28 -10.80 -1.84
N PRO A 759 50.05 -9.71 -1.08
CA PRO A 759 48.98 -9.66 -0.09
C PRO A 759 47.58 -9.81 -0.73
N LEU A 760 46.75 -10.67 -0.13
CA LEU A 760 45.33 -10.82 -0.43
C LEU A 760 44.52 -10.40 0.81
N THR A 761 43.76 -9.32 0.70
CA THR A 761 42.84 -8.89 1.77
C THR A 761 41.50 -9.63 1.65
N VAL A 762 41.04 -10.21 2.75
CA VAL A 762 39.75 -10.91 2.88
C VAL A 762 38.87 -10.15 3.88
N ASN A 763 37.65 -9.82 3.45
CA ASN A 763 36.67 -9.13 4.28
C ASN A 763 35.65 -10.13 4.84
N GLU A 764 35.55 -10.20 6.17
CA GLU A 764 34.47 -10.89 6.86
C GLU A 764 33.31 -9.92 7.08
N GLU A 765 32.39 -9.92 6.11
CA GLU A 765 31.14 -9.12 6.16
C GLU A 765 30.00 -9.86 6.85
N VAL A 766 28.94 -9.13 7.19
CA VAL A 766 27.74 -9.65 7.86
C VAL A 766 27.14 -10.89 7.19
N GLY A 767 27.13 -10.92 5.85
CA GLY A 767 26.48 -12.00 5.07
C GLY A 767 27.23 -13.33 5.08
N ASN A 768 28.34 -13.41 5.79
CA ASN A 768 29.33 -14.47 5.66
C ASN A 768 29.46 -15.36 6.90
N VAL A 769 28.34 -15.83 7.43
CA VAL A 769 28.30 -16.60 8.68
C VAL A 769 27.88 -18.04 8.41
N PHE A 770 28.69 -18.99 8.85
CA PHE A 770 28.50 -20.42 8.65
C PHE A 770 28.38 -20.81 7.18
N VAL A 771 29.27 -20.27 6.35
CA VAL A 771 29.33 -20.53 4.90
C VAL A 771 30.77 -20.65 4.43
N TRP A 772 31.00 -21.56 3.47
CA TRP A 772 32.28 -21.71 2.80
C TRP A 772 32.46 -20.68 1.70
N LYS A 773 33.54 -19.90 1.77
CA LYS A 773 33.99 -19.00 0.71
C LYS A 773 35.24 -19.54 0.05
N SER A 774 35.41 -19.23 -1.23
CA SER A 774 36.63 -19.50 -1.97
C SER A 774 37.24 -18.19 -2.47
N GLN A 775 38.56 -18.03 -2.27
CA GLN A 775 39.34 -16.93 -2.81
C GLN A 775 40.38 -17.49 -3.78
N PRO A 776 40.38 -17.05 -5.06
CA PRO A 776 41.35 -17.52 -6.03
C PRO A 776 42.76 -17.04 -5.69
N LEU A 777 43.74 -17.90 -5.90
CA LEU A 777 45.17 -17.65 -5.74
C LEU A 777 45.90 -18.00 -7.04
N ASN A 778 47.07 -17.39 -7.25
CA ASN A 778 47.98 -17.75 -8.33
C ASN A 778 49.41 -17.43 -7.92
N VAL A 779 49.85 -18.07 -6.84
CA VAL A 779 51.12 -17.73 -6.17
C VAL A 779 51.85 -19.01 -5.77
N ALA A 780 53.16 -19.05 -6.02
CA ALA A 780 54.03 -20.10 -5.48
C ALA A 780 54.43 -19.74 -4.05
N ALA A 781 54.11 -20.59 -3.08
CA ALA A 781 54.42 -20.36 -1.67
C ALA A 781 54.68 -21.66 -0.90
N ARG A 782 55.57 -21.61 0.08
CA ARG A 782 55.70 -22.62 1.14
C ARG A 782 55.03 -22.14 2.43
N TYR A 783 55.17 -20.84 2.72
CA TYR A 783 54.63 -20.21 3.92
C TYR A 783 53.48 -19.27 3.57
N VAL A 784 52.42 -19.33 4.35
CA VAL A 784 51.28 -18.40 4.27
C VAL A 784 51.10 -17.73 5.62
N LYS A 785 51.17 -16.40 5.66
CA LYS A 785 50.93 -15.59 6.86
C LYS A 785 49.54 -15.00 6.82
N LEU A 786 48.81 -15.10 7.91
CA LEU A 786 47.56 -14.38 8.14
C LEU A 786 47.82 -13.24 9.12
N THR A 787 47.51 -12.02 8.72
CA THR A 787 47.61 -10.81 9.55
C THR A 787 46.23 -10.18 9.72
N VAL A 788 45.80 -9.94 10.95
CA VAL A 788 44.51 -9.32 11.26
C VAL A 788 44.62 -7.81 11.02
N ASP A 789 43.80 -7.26 10.12
CA ASP A 789 43.74 -5.82 9.89
C ASP A 789 42.72 -5.17 10.83
N SER A 790 41.53 -5.78 10.95
CA SER A 790 40.45 -5.35 11.83
C SER A 790 39.88 -6.55 12.58
N PRO A 791 40.00 -6.61 13.93
CA PRO A 791 39.41 -7.69 14.72
C PRO A 791 37.87 -7.59 14.74
N GLY A 792 37.21 -8.55 15.39
CA GLY A 792 35.74 -8.56 15.55
C GLY A 792 35.01 -9.65 14.78
N PHE A 793 35.73 -10.63 14.24
CA PHE A 793 35.20 -11.81 13.54
C PHE A 793 35.72 -13.10 14.17
N THR A 794 35.08 -14.22 13.86
CA THR A 794 35.56 -15.57 14.19
C THR A 794 35.73 -16.36 12.90
N LEU A 795 36.72 -17.23 12.85
CA LEU A 795 36.89 -18.22 11.78
C LEU A 795 36.90 -19.61 12.40
N ASN A 796 36.36 -20.58 11.68
CA ASN A 796 36.34 -21.97 12.15
C ASN A 796 37.30 -22.86 11.37
N GLU A 797 37.47 -22.66 10.06
CA GLU A 797 38.33 -23.54 9.27
C GLU A 797 38.87 -22.83 8.01
N MET A 798 40.06 -23.22 7.57
CA MET A 798 40.74 -22.69 6.39
C MET A 798 41.49 -23.79 5.64
N ALA A 799 41.46 -23.77 4.30
CA ALA A 799 42.20 -24.76 3.50
C ALA A 799 42.78 -24.21 2.21
N PHE A 800 43.99 -24.65 1.89
CA PHE A 800 44.73 -24.27 0.69
C PHE A 800 44.71 -25.38 -0.35
N TYR A 801 44.67 -25.00 -1.63
CA TYR A 801 44.63 -25.96 -2.75
C TYR A 801 45.75 -25.66 -3.73
N GLU A 802 46.38 -26.72 -4.26
CA GLU A 802 47.42 -26.64 -5.28
C GLU A 802 46.82 -26.69 -6.70
N GLN A 803 47.44 -25.95 -7.62
CA GLN A 803 47.06 -25.94 -9.02
C GLN A 803 47.12 -27.35 -9.63
N GLY A 804 45.98 -27.84 -10.12
CA GLY A 804 45.87 -29.20 -10.67
C GLY A 804 45.83 -30.31 -9.60
N GLY A 805 45.90 -29.95 -8.31
CA GLY A 805 45.67 -30.85 -7.17
C GLY A 805 44.21 -31.25 -6.96
N GLY A 806 43.31 -30.73 -7.79
CA GLY A 806 41.89 -31.06 -7.77
C GLY A 806 41.18 -30.46 -6.55
N ARG A 807 40.48 -31.29 -5.78
CA ARG A 807 39.61 -30.88 -4.65
C ARG A 807 40.13 -31.32 -3.29
N THR A 808 41.37 -31.80 -3.23
CA THR A 808 41.99 -32.24 -1.99
C THR A 808 42.73 -31.06 -1.36
N PRO A 809 42.42 -30.69 -0.10
CA PRO A 809 43.15 -29.64 0.58
C PRO A 809 44.60 -30.08 0.85
N LEU A 810 45.52 -29.12 0.83
CA LEU A 810 46.92 -29.35 1.15
C LEU A 810 47.09 -29.61 2.66
N PRO A 811 47.91 -30.61 3.05
CA PRO A 811 48.22 -30.82 4.46
C PRO A 811 49.06 -29.66 5.01
N VAL A 812 48.73 -29.22 6.22
CA VAL A 812 49.50 -28.22 6.97
C VAL A 812 50.53 -28.93 7.83
N ALA A 813 51.81 -28.57 7.67
CA ALA A 813 52.91 -29.19 8.44
C ALA A 813 53.08 -28.57 9.83
N ALA A 814 52.93 -27.25 9.94
CA ALA A 814 52.99 -26.53 11.21
C ALA A 814 52.24 -25.19 11.13
N VAL A 815 51.71 -24.73 12.26
CA VAL A 815 51.14 -23.39 12.46
C VAL A 815 51.95 -22.71 13.56
N THR A 816 52.54 -21.56 13.26
CA THR A 816 53.39 -20.81 14.21
C THR A 816 52.80 -19.42 14.44
N PRO A 817 52.34 -19.11 15.68
CA PRO A 817 51.90 -17.78 16.04
C PRO A 817 53.09 -16.81 16.12
N ASP A 818 52.91 -15.56 15.71
CA ASP A 818 53.88 -14.51 16.04
C ASP A 818 53.72 -14.14 17.52
N ALA A 819 54.83 -14.02 18.26
CA ALA A 819 54.88 -13.94 19.74
C ALA A 819 54.21 -12.71 20.39
N ALA A 820 53.47 -11.88 19.63
CA ALA A 820 53.07 -10.53 20.00
C ALA A 820 51.64 -10.39 20.57
N ALA A 821 50.75 -11.39 20.47
CA ALA A 821 49.41 -11.30 21.06
C ALA A 821 48.76 -12.67 21.30
N ALA A 822 48.10 -12.84 22.45
CA ALA A 822 47.25 -13.99 22.71
C ALA A 822 45.86 -13.77 22.08
N PRO A 823 45.31 -14.77 21.36
CA PRO A 823 43.97 -14.68 20.77
C PRO A 823 42.90 -14.50 21.85
N LYS A 824 41.75 -13.95 21.48
CA LYS A 824 40.62 -13.74 22.39
C LYS A 824 39.94 -15.06 22.76
N ARG A 825 39.79 -15.97 21.80
CA ARG A 825 39.29 -17.34 22.00
C ARG A 825 39.92 -18.30 20.97
N GLY A 826 40.23 -19.52 21.43
CA GLY A 826 40.83 -20.56 20.58
C GLY A 826 42.27 -20.27 20.17
N GLU A 827 42.82 -21.06 19.24
CA GLU A 827 44.20 -20.96 18.78
C GLU A 827 44.24 -20.98 17.25
N PRO A 828 45.23 -20.34 16.58
CA PRO A 828 45.35 -20.37 15.11
C PRO A 828 45.39 -21.78 14.50
N ALA A 829 45.87 -22.77 15.26
CA ALA A 829 45.89 -24.17 14.84
C ALA A 829 44.49 -24.78 14.64
N ASN A 830 43.47 -24.22 15.30
CA ASN A 830 42.06 -24.62 15.14
C ASN A 830 41.50 -24.33 13.74
N LEU A 831 42.21 -23.58 12.90
CA LEU A 831 41.76 -23.34 11.52
C LEU A 831 42.15 -24.46 10.56
N PHE A 832 42.82 -25.51 11.05
CA PHE A 832 43.38 -26.59 10.23
C PHE A 832 43.21 -27.98 10.86
N ASP A 833 42.45 -28.11 11.95
CA ASP A 833 42.29 -29.36 12.68
C ASP A 833 41.08 -30.20 12.23
N GLU A 834 40.11 -29.61 11.52
CA GLU A 834 38.91 -30.29 11.02
C GLU A 834 38.85 -30.38 9.48
N GLN A 835 40.01 -30.43 8.80
CA GLN A 835 40.14 -30.53 7.33
C GLN A 835 39.30 -31.64 6.68
N THR A 836 38.93 -32.69 7.42
CA THR A 836 38.04 -33.76 6.94
C THR A 836 36.58 -33.35 6.75
N LEU A 837 36.17 -32.21 7.32
CA LEU A 837 34.81 -31.66 7.24
C LEU A 837 34.61 -30.74 6.02
N ILE A 838 35.68 -30.47 5.28
CA ILE A 838 35.65 -29.59 4.11
C ILE A 838 34.83 -30.26 3.00
N PRO A 839 33.77 -29.61 2.50
CA PRO A 839 32.94 -30.19 1.47
C PRO A 839 33.65 -30.14 0.12
N GLU A 840 33.33 -31.12 -0.73
CA GLU A 840 33.85 -31.19 -2.10
C GLU A 840 33.43 -29.96 -2.95
N TYR A 841 32.23 -29.41 -2.70
CA TYR A 841 31.72 -28.18 -3.30
C TYR A 841 30.89 -27.39 -2.28
N SER A 842 30.98 -26.06 -2.32
CA SER A 842 30.11 -25.19 -1.52
C SER A 842 28.67 -25.29 -2.03
N GLY A 843 27.72 -25.50 -1.12
CA GLY A 843 26.36 -25.86 -1.47
C GLY A 843 25.37 -25.50 -0.39
N PHE A 844 24.08 -25.50 -0.73
CA PHE A 844 23.02 -25.27 0.26
C PHE A 844 23.05 -26.29 1.42
N THR A 845 23.68 -27.45 1.24
CA THR A 845 23.78 -28.50 2.25
C THR A 845 24.87 -28.26 3.30
N ASN A 846 25.86 -27.40 3.04
CA ASN A 846 27.05 -27.22 3.90
C ASN A 846 27.28 -25.77 4.34
N GLY A 847 26.31 -24.89 4.11
CA GLY A 847 26.34 -23.54 4.61
C GLY A 847 24.95 -22.89 4.65
N THR A 848 24.92 -21.69 5.22
CA THR A 848 23.75 -20.81 5.19
C THR A 848 23.54 -20.24 3.79
N TYR A 849 22.28 -19.91 3.47
CA TYR A 849 21.90 -19.19 2.26
C TYR A 849 20.63 -18.39 2.52
N PHE A 850 20.40 -17.33 1.72
CA PHE A 850 19.25 -16.43 1.92
C PHE A 850 19.16 -15.97 3.40
N ASP A 851 17.97 -15.81 3.95
CA ASP A 851 17.72 -15.35 5.32
C ASP A 851 18.23 -16.29 6.44
N GLU A 852 18.85 -17.45 6.13
CA GLU A 852 19.54 -18.26 7.14
C GLU A 852 20.74 -17.52 7.72
N ILE A 853 21.41 -16.67 6.93
CA ILE A 853 22.53 -15.82 7.38
C ILE A 853 22.14 -14.90 8.53
N TYR A 854 20.83 -14.62 8.68
CA TYR A 854 20.29 -13.80 9.75
C TYR A 854 19.67 -14.65 10.86
N HIS A 855 18.74 -15.53 10.53
CA HIS A 855 17.96 -16.26 11.55
C HIS A 855 18.75 -17.36 12.24
N ALA A 856 19.55 -18.15 11.50
CA ALA A 856 20.39 -19.19 12.07
C ALA A 856 21.54 -18.54 12.87
N ARG A 857 22.18 -17.51 12.31
CA ARG A 857 23.16 -16.69 13.03
C ARG A 857 22.63 -16.19 14.37
N THR A 858 21.47 -15.56 14.38
CA THR A 858 20.93 -15.01 15.63
C THR A 858 20.44 -16.08 16.60
N ALA A 859 20.04 -17.26 16.12
CA ALA A 859 19.80 -18.40 17.00
C ALA A 859 21.08 -18.83 17.75
N TYR A 860 22.22 -18.88 17.05
CA TYR A 860 23.53 -19.12 17.66
C TYR A 860 23.93 -18.00 18.64
N GLU A 861 23.73 -16.73 18.25
CA GLU A 861 24.04 -15.57 19.11
C GLU A 861 23.27 -15.63 20.44
N TYR A 862 21.99 -16.05 20.42
CA TYR A 862 21.19 -16.22 21.64
C TYR A 862 21.73 -17.26 22.60
N THR A 863 22.24 -18.39 22.12
CA THR A 863 22.75 -19.46 22.99
C THR A 863 24.15 -19.17 23.53
N HIS A 864 24.90 -18.28 22.85
CA HIS A 864 26.27 -17.91 23.22
C HIS A 864 26.37 -16.57 23.95
N GLY A 865 25.24 -15.94 24.29
CA GLY A 865 25.21 -14.66 25.00
C GLY A 865 25.78 -13.49 24.20
N ILE A 866 25.70 -13.58 22.86
CA ILE A 866 26.18 -12.56 21.93
C ILE A 866 25.03 -11.59 21.61
N VAL A 867 25.32 -10.30 21.53
CA VAL A 867 24.33 -9.30 21.11
C VAL A 867 23.84 -9.64 19.70
N PRO A 868 22.52 -9.83 19.50
CA PRO A 868 22.00 -10.33 18.24
C PRO A 868 22.17 -9.31 17.11
N TYR A 869 22.67 -9.77 15.96
CA TYR A 869 22.76 -8.96 14.77
C TYR A 869 21.38 -8.65 14.17
N GLU A 870 20.55 -9.68 13.98
CA GLU A 870 19.20 -9.54 13.44
C GLU A 870 18.21 -9.29 14.59
N ASN A 871 17.71 -8.07 14.70
CA ASN A 871 16.78 -7.65 15.75
C ASN A 871 15.46 -7.05 15.21
N THR A 872 15.15 -7.25 13.93
CA THR A 872 13.96 -6.70 13.26
C THR A 872 12.70 -7.53 13.48
N HIS A 873 12.86 -8.74 14.04
CA HIS A 873 11.76 -9.66 14.32
C HIS A 873 11.71 -10.14 15.78
N PRO A 874 10.51 -10.46 16.29
CA PRO A 874 10.33 -11.08 17.60
C PRO A 874 11.18 -12.36 17.78
N PRO A 875 11.80 -12.61 18.96
CA PRO A 875 12.83 -13.64 19.12
C PRO A 875 12.35 -15.09 19.05
N LEU A 876 11.09 -15.40 19.35
CA LEU A 876 10.68 -16.78 19.64
C LEU A 876 10.91 -17.75 18.47
N GLY A 877 10.74 -17.27 17.23
CA GLY A 877 11.01 -18.09 16.05
C GLY A 877 12.48 -18.53 15.96
N LYS A 878 13.41 -17.64 16.31
CA LYS A 878 14.85 -17.95 16.31
C LYS A 878 15.26 -18.77 17.53
N LEU A 879 14.58 -18.61 18.66
CA LEU A 879 14.76 -19.50 19.82
C LEU A 879 14.34 -20.94 19.50
N LEU A 880 13.32 -21.14 18.66
CA LEU A 880 12.98 -22.48 18.18
C LEU A 880 14.04 -23.05 17.23
N ILE A 881 14.71 -22.20 16.42
CA ILE A 881 15.87 -22.61 15.62
C ILE A 881 17.03 -23.00 16.53
N ALA A 882 17.29 -22.23 17.59
CA ALA A 882 18.35 -22.49 18.57
C ALA A 882 18.17 -23.86 19.24
N VAL A 883 16.93 -24.25 19.59
CA VAL A 883 16.65 -25.62 20.10
C VAL A 883 17.13 -26.71 19.13
N GLY A 884 17.04 -26.48 17.82
CA GLY A 884 17.55 -27.42 16.83
C GLY A 884 19.07 -27.50 16.83
N MET A 885 19.75 -26.36 16.91
CA MET A 885 21.21 -26.30 17.00
C MET A 885 21.73 -26.97 18.29
N GLU A 886 21.08 -26.74 19.43
CA GLU A 886 21.47 -27.36 20.71
C GLU A 886 21.27 -28.89 20.71
N LEU A 887 20.28 -29.41 19.99
CA LEU A 887 20.00 -30.84 19.94
C LEU A 887 20.82 -31.60 18.90
N PHE A 888 21.23 -30.94 17.81
CA PHE A 888 21.82 -31.61 16.64
C PHE A 888 23.13 -30.98 16.14
N GLY A 889 23.65 -29.96 16.83
CA GLY A 889 24.89 -29.24 16.49
C GLY A 889 24.66 -27.97 15.66
N VAL A 890 25.68 -27.11 15.63
CA VAL A 890 25.68 -25.85 14.83
C VAL A 890 26.02 -26.18 13.38
N ASN A 891 25.10 -26.87 12.71
CA ASN A 891 25.23 -27.31 11.33
C ASN A 891 23.91 -27.16 10.54
N PRO A 892 23.95 -27.21 9.19
CA PRO A 892 22.77 -27.07 8.33
C PRO A 892 21.57 -27.92 8.71
N PHE A 893 21.79 -29.16 9.14
CA PHE A 893 20.71 -30.01 9.63
C PHE A 893 20.09 -29.46 10.92
N GLY A 894 20.91 -29.12 11.92
CA GLY A 894 20.48 -28.66 13.23
C GLY A 894 19.64 -27.37 13.19
N TRP A 895 20.00 -26.39 12.35
CA TRP A 895 19.20 -25.16 12.27
C TRP A 895 17.95 -25.27 11.38
N ARG A 896 17.79 -26.32 10.56
CA ARG A 896 16.62 -26.53 9.67
C ARG A 896 15.58 -27.51 10.23
N ILE A 897 15.98 -28.44 11.10
CA ILE A 897 15.12 -29.56 11.53
C ILE A 897 13.85 -29.12 12.27
N ILE A 898 13.94 -28.17 13.21
CA ILE A 898 12.77 -27.75 14.00
C ILE A 898 11.72 -27.08 13.11
N GLY A 899 12.14 -26.22 12.16
CA GLY A 899 11.24 -25.64 11.16
C GLY A 899 10.55 -26.71 10.31
N THR A 900 11.31 -27.72 9.88
CA THR A 900 10.80 -28.84 9.07
C THR A 900 9.74 -29.65 9.83
N LEU A 901 9.97 -29.94 11.12
CA LEU A 901 9.02 -30.66 11.97
C LEU A 901 7.72 -29.88 12.16
N PHE A 902 7.78 -28.56 12.32
CA PHE A 902 6.59 -27.71 12.36
C PHE A 902 5.84 -27.74 11.02
N GLY A 903 6.57 -27.71 9.90
CA GLY A 903 6.03 -27.91 8.56
C GLY A 903 5.27 -29.23 8.39
N ILE A 904 5.85 -30.33 8.85
CA ILE A 904 5.23 -31.66 8.88
C ILE A 904 3.97 -31.64 9.77
N ALA A 905 4.03 -31.01 10.94
CA ALA A 905 2.91 -30.91 11.87
C ALA A 905 1.74 -30.05 11.34
N MET A 906 1.95 -29.19 10.35
CA MET A 906 0.85 -28.48 9.70
C MET A 906 -0.08 -29.42 8.90
N LEU A 907 0.41 -30.57 8.40
CA LEU A 907 -0.40 -31.54 7.65
C LEU A 907 -1.53 -32.17 8.49
N PRO A 908 -1.27 -32.79 9.65
CA PRO A 908 -2.35 -33.26 10.51
C PRO A 908 -3.23 -32.11 11.00
N LEU A 909 -2.69 -30.90 11.18
CA LEU A 909 -3.50 -29.74 11.57
C LEU A 909 -4.51 -29.33 10.48
N ILE A 910 -4.10 -29.20 9.22
CA ILE A 910 -5.04 -28.90 8.12
C ILE A 910 -6.03 -30.05 7.91
N TYR A 911 -5.62 -31.31 8.14
CA TYR A 911 -6.53 -32.46 8.13
C TYR A 911 -7.66 -32.26 9.16
N LEU A 912 -7.31 -31.90 10.40
CA LEU A 912 -8.28 -31.66 11.48
C LEU A 912 -9.19 -30.48 11.19
N MET A 913 -8.66 -29.40 10.61
CA MET A 913 -9.45 -28.23 10.16
C MET A 913 -10.45 -28.63 9.08
N ALA A 914 -9.99 -29.33 8.04
CA ALA A 914 -10.83 -29.81 6.94
C ALA A 914 -11.87 -30.83 7.41
N GLN A 915 -11.53 -31.75 8.30
CA GLN A 915 -12.47 -32.71 8.87
C GLN A 915 -13.56 -32.01 9.69
N ARG A 916 -13.23 -30.92 10.40
CA ARG A 916 -14.21 -30.11 11.14
C ARG A 916 -15.15 -29.34 10.22
N LEU A 917 -14.62 -28.80 9.12
CA LEU A 917 -15.38 -28.05 8.10
C LEU A 917 -16.28 -28.96 7.27
N PHE A 918 -15.73 -30.05 6.71
CA PHE A 918 -16.38 -30.84 5.67
C PHE A 918 -16.96 -32.17 6.15
N ARG A 919 -16.60 -32.61 7.37
CA ARG A 919 -17.08 -33.86 8.00
C ARG A 919 -16.90 -35.09 7.09
N SER A 920 -15.78 -35.14 6.37
CA SER A 920 -15.51 -36.16 5.36
C SER A 920 -14.01 -36.44 5.25
N THR A 921 -13.64 -37.70 5.48
CA THR A 921 -12.27 -38.22 5.33
C THR A 921 -11.68 -37.87 3.96
N THR A 922 -12.47 -37.99 2.89
CA THR A 922 -11.99 -37.75 1.53
C THR A 922 -11.59 -36.30 1.31
N TYR A 923 -12.39 -35.35 1.81
CA TYR A 923 -12.09 -33.91 1.67
C TYR A 923 -11.00 -33.46 2.64
N ALA A 924 -10.89 -34.08 3.83
CA ALA A 924 -9.79 -33.85 4.75
C ALA A 924 -8.44 -34.37 4.20
N ALA A 925 -8.43 -35.58 3.63
CA ALA A 925 -7.27 -36.13 2.94
C ALA A 925 -6.90 -35.31 1.70
N LEU A 926 -7.90 -34.82 0.94
CA LEU A 926 -7.66 -33.94 -0.20
C LEU A 926 -6.98 -32.62 0.22
N ALA A 927 -7.49 -31.94 1.26
CA ALA A 927 -6.88 -30.70 1.75
C ALA A 927 -5.42 -30.93 2.18
N THR A 928 -5.18 -32.03 2.89
CA THR A 928 -3.85 -32.39 3.40
C THR A 928 -2.89 -32.76 2.27
N GLY A 929 -3.36 -33.54 1.29
CA GLY A 929 -2.57 -33.92 0.13
C GLY A 929 -2.24 -32.73 -0.77
N LEU A 930 -3.20 -31.82 -1.01
CA LEU A 930 -2.92 -30.60 -1.77
C LEU A 930 -1.92 -29.69 -1.05
N PHE A 931 -1.98 -29.62 0.28
CA PHE A 931 -1.03 -28.81 1.04
C PHE A 931 0.38 -29.42 1.03
N ALA A 932 0.49 -30.75 1.15
CA ALA A 932 1.76 -31.48 0.98
C ALA A 932 2.36 -31.34 -0.43
N LEU A 933 1.55 -31.06 -1.45
CA LEU A 933 1.96 -30.85 -2.85
C LEU A 933 2.15 -29.36 -3.21
N ASP A 934 1.99 -28.45 -2.24
CA ASP A 934 2.26 -27.04 -2.47
C ASP A 934 3.76 -26.75 -2.40
N PHE A 935 4.25 -26.03 -3.40
CA PHE A 935 5.67 -25.78 -3.59
C PHE A 935 6.22 -24.92 -2.44
N MET A 936 5.48 -23.89 -2.04
CA MET A 936 5.90 -22.95 -1.01
C MET A 936 5.89 -23.61 0.37
N HIS A 937 4.90 -24.45 0.67
CA HIS A 937 4.91 -25.26 1.90
C HIS A 937 6.19 -26.12 1.97
N PHE A 938 6.54 -26.80 0.88
CA PHE A 938 7.76 -27.61 0.83
C PHE A 938 9.04 -26.77 1.02
N THR A 939 9.21 -25.67 0.28
CA THR A 939 10.45 -24.88 0.33
C THR A 939 10.61 -24.11 1.64
N GLN A 940 9.53 -23.48 2.13
CA GLN A 940 9.56 -22.69 3.37
C GLN A 940 9.79 -23.54 4.61
N THR A 941 9.40 -24.82 4.58
CA THR A 941 9.57 -25.70 5.75
C THR A 941 10.98 -26.26 5.86
N ARG A 942 11.77 -26.25 4.78
CA ARG A 942 13.13 -26.83 4.73
C ARG A 942 14.26 -25.82 4.91
N ILE A 943 13.94 -24.53 5.02
CA ILE A 943 14.90 -23.45 5.26
C ILE A 943 14.75 -22.92 6.69
N SER A 944 15.84 -22.49 7.31
CA SER A 944 15.84 -21.90 8.65
C SER A 944 15.35 -20.46 8.64
N THR A 945 14.04 -20.29 8.44
CA THR A 945 13.35 -19.00 8.53
C THR A 945 12.21 -19.07 9.53
N ILE A 946 11.81 -17.92 10.04
CA ILE A 946 10.78 -17.83 11.10
C ILE A 946 9.34 -17.92 10.58
N ASP A 947 9.13 -17.92 9.26
CA ASP A 947 7.81 -17.94 8.62
C ASP A 947 7.01 -19.20 8.94
N VAL A 948 7.67 -20.37 8.96
CA VAL A 948 7.04 -21.66 9.25
C VAL A 948 6.37 -21.69 10.62
N TYR A 949 7.00 -21.10 11.63
CA TYR A 949 6.43 -21.00 12.97
C TYR A 949 5.21 -20.09 12.98
N GLY A 950 5.31 -18.92 12.33
CA GLY A 950 4.19 -17.98 12.20
C GLY A 950 2.96 -18.63 11.56
N VAL A 951 3.13 -19.32 10.44
CA VAL A 951 2.02 -19.99 9.73
C VAL A 951 1.41 -21.11 10.56
N PHE A 952 2.23 -21.91 11.26
CA PHE A 952 1.74 -23.00 12.10
C PHE A 952 0.83 -22.47 13.23
N PHE A 953 1.26 -21.41 13.91
CA PHE A 953 0.47 -20.80 14.98
C PHE A 953 -0.76 -20.05 14.46
N ILE A 954 -0.71 -19.46 13.26
CA ILE A 954 -1.89 -18.92 12.56
C ILE A 954 -2.93 -20.02 12.35
N MET A 955 -2.53 -21.19 11.86
CA MET A 955 -3.46 -22.30 11.67
C MET A 955 -4.06 -22.78 13.00
N LEU A 956 -3.26 -22.88 14.07
CA LEU A 956 -3.73 -23.29 15.39
C LEU A 956 -4.73 -22.31 16.00
N MET A 957 -4.42 -21.00 15.99
CA MET A 957 -5.33 -20.01 16.57
C MET A 957 -6.68 -20.00 15.83
N PHE A 958 -6.69 -20.10 14.50
CA PHE A 958 -7.95 -20.19 13.74
C PHE A 958 -8.69 -21.51 13.95
N TYR A 959 -7.98 -22.64 14.08
CA TYR A 959 -8.60 -23.92 14.42
C TYR A 959 -9.34 -23.87 15.76
N PHE A 960 -8.72 -23.30 16.80
CA PHE A 960 -9.36 -23.16 18.10
C PHE A 960 -10.47 -22.10 18.12
N MET A 961 -10.31 -21.00 17.37
CA MET A 961 -11.37 -20.01 17.22
C MET A 961 -12.59 -20.58 16.48
N GLN A 962 -12.37 -21.41 15.46
CA GLN A 962 -13.44 -22.15 14.81
C GLN A 962 -14.19 -23.03 15.83
N ARG A 963 -13.45 -23.75 16.69
CA ARG A 963 -14.05 -24.55 17.76
C ARG A 963 -14.88 -23.70 18.73
N TYR A 964 -14.43 -22.49 19.06
CA TYR A 964 -15.21 -21.53 19.86
C TYR A 964 -16.51 -21.12 19.16
N THR A 965 -16.46 -20.73 17.88
CA THR A 965 -17.65 -20.26 17.14
C THR A 965 -18.72 -21.32 16.97
N THR A 966 -18.35 -22.61 16.95
CA THR A 966 -19.30 -23.73 16.90
C THR A 966 -19.94 -24.07 18.25
N ARG A 967 -19.48 -23.46 19.36
CA ARG A 967 -20.04 -23.65 20.70
C ARG A 967 -20.87 -22.44 21.12
N SER A 968 -21.94 -22.68 21.88
CA SER A 968 -22.79 -21.61 22.43
C SER A 968 -22.93 -21.73 23.93
N PHE A 969 -22.72 -20.62 24.66
CA PHE A 969 -22.92 -20.56 26.10
C PHE A 969 -24.41 -20.60 26.51
N TYR A 970 -25.34 -20.68 25.54
CA TYR A 970 -26.74 -20.99 25.81
C TYR A 970 -27.00 -22.49 25.91
N ARG A 971 -26.19 -23.30 25.22
CA ARG A 971 -26.35 -24.76 25.16
C ARG A 971 -25.36 -25.51 26.05
N GLN A 972 -24.28 -24.84 26.47
CA GLN A 972 -23.21 -25.44 27.26
C GLN A 972 -22.73 -24.48 28.36
N PRO A 973 -22.14 -25.01 29.46
CA PRO A 973 -21.49 -24.19 30.47
C PRO A 973 -20.43 -23.27 29.86
N LEU A 974 -20.40 -22.02 30.32
CA LEU A 974 -19.49 -20.97 29.80
C LEU A 974 -18.03 -21.45 29.78
N ALA A 975 -17.56 -22.13 30.83
CA ALA A 975 -16.19 -22.65 30.92
C ALA A 975 -15.79 -23.56 29.73
N LYS A 976 -16.71 -24.40 29.22
CA LYS A 976 -16.45 -25.25 28.04
C LYS A 976 -16.29 -24.44 26.75
N THR A 977 -16.86 -23.23 26.70
CA THR A 977 -16.66 -22.29 25.60
C THR A 977 -15.38 -21.48 25.77
N LEU A 978 -14.95 -21.19 26.99
CA LEU A 978 -13.73 -20.42 27.26
C LEU A 978 -12.44 -21.20 26.95
N LEU A 979 -12.41 -22.53 27.12
CA LEU A 979 -11.22 -23.33 26.83
C LEU A 979 -10.69 -23.19 25.38
N PRO A 980 -11.49 -23.39 24.31
CA PRO A 980 -11.00 -23.15 22.95
C PRO A 980 -10.66 -21.67 22.69
N LEU A 981 -11.31 -20.74 23.38
CA LEU A 981 -10.98 -19.31 23.28
C LEU A 981 -9.61 -19.00 23.90
N PHE A 982 -9.31 -19.59 25.07
CA PHE A 982 -8.01 -19.55 25.72
C PHE A 982 -6.91 -20.12 24.82
N LEU A 983 -7.11 -21.33 24.27
CA LEU A 983 -6.13 -21.95 23.37
C LEU A 983 -5.90 -21.10 22.12
N SER A 984 -6.95 -20.49 21.57
CA SER A 984 -6.80 -19.52 20.47
C SER A 984 -5.94 -18.32 20.86
N GLY A 985 -6.10 -17.77 22.06
CA GLY A 985 -5.30 -16.66 22.57
C GLY A 985 -3.86 -17.03 22.90
N LEU A 986 -3.65 -18.22 23.46
CA LEU A 986 -2.33 -18.79 23.73
C LEU A 986 -1.51 -18.92 22.44
N PHE A 987 -2.05 -19.59 21.42
CA PHE A 987 -1.33 -19.77 20.15
C PHE A 987 -1.22 -18.46 19.35
N PHE A 988 -2.15 -17.52 19.52
CA PHE A 988 -1.97 -16.15 19.01
C PHE A 988 -0.73 -15.48 19.64
N GLY A 989 -0.58 -15.55 20.98
CA GLY A 989 0.57 -14.98 21.68
C GLY A 989 1.90 -15.61 21.29
N ILE A 990 1.97 -16.95 21.23
CA ILE A 990 3.17 -17.67 20.78
C ILE A 990 3.52 -17.29 19.33
N GLY A 991 2.53 -17.22 18.45
CA GLY A 991 2.76 -16.83 17.06
C GLY A 991 3.22 -15.38 16.90
N VAL A 992 2.62 -14.43 17.61
CA VAL A 992 3.05 -13.01 17.58
C VAL A 992 4.48 -12.84 18.10
N ALA A 993 4.86 -13.60 19.12
CA ALA A 993 6.24 -13.66 19.63
C ALA A 993 7.22 -14.31 18.64
N SER A 994 6.73 -15.00 17.61
CA SER A 994 7.56 -15.57 16.54
C SER A 994 7.68 -14.64 15.33
N LYS A 995 6.58 -14.02 14.88
CA LYS A 995 6.56 -13.06 13.77
C LYS A 995 5.31 -12.17 13.80
N TRP A 996 5.44 -10.87 13.55
CA TRP A 996 4.31 -9.93 13.60
C TRP A 996 3.19 -10.18 12.59
N ILE A 997 3.42 -10.95 11.52
CA ILE A 997 2.35 -11.34 10.59
C ILE A 997 1.19 -12.06 11.31
N VAL A 998 1.46 -12.75 12.42
CA VAL A 998 0.41 -13.40 13.22
C VAL A 998 -0.56 -12.38 13.83
N ALA A 999 -0.09 -11.17 14.14
CA ALA A 999 -0.92 -10.09 14.71
C ALA A 999 -2.06 -9.69 13.77
N TYR A 1000 -1.85 -9.75 12.45
CA TYR A 1000 -2.87 -9.52 11.44
C TYR A 1000 -4.07 -10.46 11.59
N GLY A 1001 -3.80 -11.72 11.93
CA GLY A 1001 -4.84 -12.71 12.20
C GLY A 1001 -5.66 -12.39 13.44
N GLY A 1002 -5.12 -11.63 14.40
CA GLY A 1002 -5.86 -11.13 15.56
C GLY A 1002 -7.10 -10.32 15.18
N VAL A 1003 -7.04 -9.55 14.08
CA VAL A 1003 -8.22 -8.86 13.51
C VAL A 1003 -9.26 -9.87 13.03
N GLY A 1004 -8.83 -10.94 12.36
CA GLY A 1004 -9.69 -12.04 11.93
C GLY A 1004 -10.37 -12.74 13.12
N LEU A 1005 -9.63 -13.01 14.19
CA LEU A 1005 -10.16 -13.57 15.44
C LEU A 1005 -11.20 -12.62 16.07
N ALA A 1006 -10.91 -11.32 16.13
CA ALA A 1006 -11.85 -10.32 16.65
C ALA A 1006 -13.14 -10.26 15.83
N ILE A 1007 -13.06 -10.32 14.49
CA ILE A 1007 -14.23 -10.39 13.59
C ILE A 1007 -15.05 -11.65 13.87
N MET A 1008 -14.41 -12.83 13.97
CA MET A 1008 -15.12 -14.08 14.28
C MET A 1008 -15.80 -14.03 15.66
N LEU A 1009 -15.14 -13.43 16.65
CA LEU A 1009 -15.70 -13.22 17.99
C LEU A 1009 -16.91 -12.29 17.93
N ALA A 1010 -16.79 -11.17 17.24
CA ALA A 1010 -17.87 -10.19 17.07
C ALA A 1010 -19.07 -10.79 16.34
N LEU A 1011 -18.85 -11.55 15.26
CA LEU A 1011 -19.91 -12.25 14.54
C LEU A 1011 -20.61 -13.30 15.41
N SER A 1012 -19.84 -14.05 16.20
CA SER A 1012 -20.37 -15.03 17.15
C SER A 1012 -21.22 -14.37 18.25
N LEU A 1013 -20.71 -13.32 18.89
CA LEU A 1013 -21.43 -12.57 19.92
C LEU A 1013 -22.65 -11.82 19.36
N PHE A 1014 -22.55 -11.28 18.15
CA PHE A 1014 -23.68 -10.63 17.48
C PHE A 1014 -24.78 -11.63 17.13
N GLN A 1015 -24.41 -12.84 16.69
CA GLN A 1015 -25.36 -13.91 16.47
C GLN A 1015 -26.06 -14.31 17.79
N ARG A 1016 -25.31 -14.50 18.87
CA ARG A 1016 -25.87 -14.79 20.21
C ARG A 1016 -26.75 -13.64 20.72
N TYR A 1017 -26.39 -12.39 20.46
CA TYR A 1017 -27.23 -11.22 20.76
C TYR A 1017 -28.57 -11.29 20.01
N LYS A 1018 -28.55 -11.64 18.71
CA LYS A 1018 -29.78 -11.79 17.92
C LYS A 1018 -30.66 -12.91 18.46
N GLU A 1019 -30.06 -14.03 18.86
CA GLU A 1019 -30.76 -15.15 19.50
C GLU A 1019 -31.42 -14.71 20.81
N SER A 1020 -30.69 -14.01 21.69
CA SER A 1020 -31.23 -13.47 22.95
C SER A 1020 -32.36 -12.46 22.73
N GLN A 1021 -32.19 -11.57 21.76
CA GLN A 1021 -33.20 -10.56 21.41
C GLN A 1021 -34.44 -11.19 20.78
N ALA A 1022 -34.28 -12.21 19.94
CA ALA A 1022 -35.38 -12.99 19.39
C ALA A 1022 -36.12 -13.70 20.53
N ALA A 1023 -35.40 -14.42 21.40
CA ALA A 1023 -35.96 -15.08 22.58
C ALA A 1023 -36.77 -14.11 23.47
N GLY A 1024 -36.23 -12.92 23.76
CA GLY A 1024 -36.95 -11.91 24.53
C GLY A 1024 -38.25 -11.44 23.87
N ARG A 1025 -38.26 -11.26 22.55
CA ARG A 1025 -39.48 -10.88 21.80
C ARG A 1025 -40.51 -12.01 21.74
N VAL A 1026 -40.06 -13.25 21.51
CA VAL A 1026 -40.97 -14.41 21.46
C VAL A 1026 -41.61 -14.66 22.83
N LEU A 1027 -40.86 -14.48 23.92
CA LEU A 1027 -41.39 -14.55 25.28
C LEU A 1027 -42.40 -13.44 25.58
N ALA A 1028 -42.14 -12.20 25.15
CA ALA A 1028 -43.02 -11.06 25.39
C ALA A 1028 -44.39 -11.18 24.67
N GLU A 1029 -44.44 -11.88 23.54
CA GLU A 1029 -45.69 -12.15 22.82
C GLU A 1029 -46.58 -13.20 23.51
N GLY A 1030 -46.05 -14.00 24.46
CA GLY A 1030 -46.84 -14.94 25.27
C GLY A 1030 -47.44 -16.14 24.51
N LYS A 1031 -47.06 -16.35 23.25
CA LYS A 1031 -47.63 -17.39 22.36
C LYS A 1031 -46.89 -18.74 22.38
N LEU A 1032 -45.80 -18.86 23.14
CA LEU A 1032 -45.01 -20.09 23.29
C LEU A 1032 -45.76 -21.11 24.16
N LYS A 1033 -46.03 -22.30 23.61
CA LYS A 1033 -46.66 -23.42 24.35
C LYS A 1033 -45.68 -24.54 24.74
N ASP A 1034 -44.47 -24.54 24.16
CA ASP A 1034 -43.42 -25.54 24.41
C ASP A 1034 -42.58 -25.15 25.65
N GLY A 1035 -42.62 -25.99 26.68
CA GLY A 1035 -41.92 -25.75 27.96
C GLY A 1035 -40.40 -25.78 27.86
N GLU A 1036 -39.84 -26.65 27.02
CA GLU A 1036 -38.39 -26.79 26.83
C GLU A 1036 -37.82 -25.55 26.11
N LEU A 1037 -38.48 -25.15 25.03
CA LEU A 1037 -38.12 -23.95 24.27
C LEU A 1037 -38.29 -22.68 25.12
N THR A 1038 -39.35 -22.62 25.94
CA THR A 1038 -39.58 -21.50 26.87
C THR A 1038 -38.47 -21.38 27.91
N ALA A 1039 -38.00 -22.50 28.47
CA ALA A 1039 -36.87 -22.52 29.40
C ALA A 1039 -35.57 -22.04 28.72
N ALA A 1040 -35.26 -22.56 27.52
CA ALA A 1040 -34.09 -22.15 26.74
C ALA A 1040 -34.12 -20.65 26.40
N CYS A 1041 -35.28 -20.13 25.96
CA CYS A 1041 -35.45 -18.70 25.69
C CYS A 1041 -35.24 -17.84 26.93
N ARG A 1042 -35.73 -18.27 28.11
CA ARG A 1042 -35.57 -17.54 29.37
C ARG A 1042 -34.10 -17.47 29.79
N VAL A 1043 -33.35 -18.56 29.63
CA VAL A 1043 -31.90 -18.59 29.87
C VAL A 1043 -31.20 -17.64 28.91
N ALA A 1044 -31.49 -17.69 27.60
CA ALA A 1044 -30.83 -16.85 26.61
C ALA A 1044 -31.11 -15.35 26.79
N ALA A 1045 -32.34 -14.98 27.15
CA ALA A 1045 -32.74 -13.60 27.41
C ALA A 1045 -32.04 -12.99 28.64
N ARG A 1046 -31.82 -13.78 29.70
CA ARG A 1046 -31.21 -13.30 30.96
C ARG A 1046 -29.69 -13.38 30.99
N SER A 1047 -29.10 -14.40 30.37
CA SER A 1047 -27.67 -14.70 30.52
C SER A 1047 -26.73 -13.98 29.55
N PHE A 1048 -27.25 -13.42 28.44
CA PHE A 1048 -26.42 -12.86 27.37
C PHE A 1048 -25.38 -11.85 27.87
N TRP A 1049 -25.81 -10.80 28.57
CA TRP A 1049 -24.90 -9.73 29.01
C TRP A 1049 -23.87 -10.24 30.02
N LYS A 1050 -24.29 -11.03 31.01
CA LYS A 1050 -23.39 -11.66 31.99
C LYS A 1050 -22.31 -12.50 31.29
N ASN A 1051 -22.71 -13.43 30.44
CA ASN A 1051 -21.78 -14.33 29.75
C ASN A 1051 -20.90 -13.60 28.74
N THR A 1052 -21.42 -12.55 28.09
CA THR A 1052 -20.66 -11.71 27.15
C THR A 1052 -19.60 -10.89 27.89
N ILE A 1053 -19.94 -10.27 29.01
CA ILE A 1053 -18.97 -9.51 29.83
C ILE A 1053 -17.86 -10.45 30.32
N ILE A 1054 -18.20 -11.62 30.84
CA ILE A 1054 -17.20 -12.61 31.27
C ILE A 1054 -16.33 -13.05 30.09
N THR A 1055 -16.94 -13.32 28.93
CA THR A 1055 -16.20 -13.69 27.70
C THR A 1055 -15.21 -12.59 27.30
N LEU A 1056 -15.65 -11.32 27.26
CA LEU A 1056 -14.80 -10.19 26.88
C LEU A 1056 -13.70 -9.93 27.92
N ALA A 1057 -14.00 -10.04 29.21
CA ALA A 1057 -13.01 -9.96 30.27
C ALA A 1057 -11.97 -11.09 30.16
N SER A 1058 -12.40 -12.32 29.88
CA SER A 1058 -11.49 -13.42 29.56
C SER A 1058 -10.67 -13.16 28.31
N CYS A 1059 -11.22 -12.50 27.28
CA CYS A 1059 -10.44 -12.12 26.10
C CYS A 1059 -9.30 -11.14 26.43
N VAL A 1060 -9.48 -10.23 27.39
CA VAL A 1060 -8.37 -9.36 27.84
C VAL A 1060 -7.23 -10.22 28.39
N VAL A 1061 -7.54 -11.23 29.20
CA VAL A 1061 -6.52 -12.16 29.71
C VAL A 1061 -5.90 -12.98 28.57
N PHE A 1062 -6.73 -13.59 27.71
CA PHE A 1062 -6.29 -14.57 26.73
C PHE A 1062 -5.60 -13.97 25.50
N PHE A 1063 -5.98 -12.76 25.08
CA PHE A 1063 -5.50 -12.12 23.86
C PHE A 1063 -4.66 -10.86 24.11
N VAL A 1064 -4.54 -10.39 25.35
CA VAL A 1064 -3.70 -9.24 25.70
C VAL A 1064 -2.66 -9.63 26.74
N ILE A 1065 -3.07 -10.04 27.95
CA ILE A 1065 -2.14 -10.29 29.06
C ILE A 1065 -1.21 -11.47 28.77
N ILE A 1066 -1.77 -12.63 28.42
CA ILE A 1066 -0.97 -13.84 28.14
C ILE A 1066 -0.03 -13.62 26.94
N PRO A 1067 -0.51 -13.11 25.79
CA PRO A 1067 0.37 -12.75 24.68
C PRO A 1067 1.47 -11.77 25.05
N ALA A 1068 1.16 -10.70 25.81
CA ALA A 1068 2.16 -9.73 26.23
C ALA A 1068 3.23 -10.37 27.13
N LEU A 1069 2.85 -11.30 28.02
CA LEU A 1069 3.79 -12.03 28.86
C LEU A 1069 4.70 -12.94 28.01
N ILE A 1070 4.14 -13.75 27.12
CA ILE A 1070 4.91 -14.66 26.24
C ILE A 1070 5.85 -13.84 25.34
N TYR A 1071 5.34 -12.75 24.78
CA TYR A 1071 6.10 -11.84 23.94
C TYR A 1071 7.28 -11.26 24.71
N SER A 1072 7.03 -10.67 25.89
CA SER A 1072 8.08 -10.08 26.73
C SER A 1072 9.14 -11.10 27.15
N LEU A 1073 8.73 -12.31 27.56
CA LEU A 1073 9.64 -13.38 27.96
C LEU A 1073 10.52 -13.86 26.80
N SER A 1074 10.03 -13.79 25.55
CA SER A 1074 10.85 -14.15 24.39
C SER A 1074 12.06 -13.24 24.18
N PHE A 1075 12.02 -11.99 24.67
CA PHE A 1075 13.16 -11.05 24.61
C PHE A 1075 14.23 -11.30 25.67
N TRP A 1076 14.04 -12.27 26.56
CA TRP A 1076 15.00 -12.55 27.63
C TRP A 1076 16.43 -12.80 27.10
N PRO A 1077 16.66 -13.72 26.13
CA PRO A 1077 18.03 -13.98 25.65
C PRO A 1077 18.62 -12.79 24.89
N ALA A 1078 17.81 -12.14 24.05
CA ALA A 1078 18.23 -11.00 23.23
C ALA A 1078 18.70 -9.80 24.07
N LEU A 1079 17.95 -9.45 25.13
CA LEU A 1079 18.26 -8.29 25.96
C LEU A 1079 19.27 -8.61 27.07
N SER A 1080 19.30 -9.84 27.57
CA SER A 1080 20.28 -10.24 28.60
C SER A 1080 21.72 -10.26 28.08
N ALA A 1081 21.92 -10.42 26.77
CA ALA A 1081 23.23 -10.30 26.12
C ALA A 1081 23.71 -8.83 26.02
N SER A 1082 22.83 -7.85 26.21
CA SER A 1082 23.21 -6.43 26.19
C SER A 1082 23.84 -6.00 27.52
N SER A 1083 24.64 -4.94 27.50
CA SER A 1083 25.30 -4.39 28.71
C SER A 1083 24.32 -3.93 29.79
N GLU A 1084 23.09 -3.54 29.42
CA GLU A 1084 22.04 -3.12 30.35
C GLU A 1084 21.22 -4.30 30.91
N GLY A 1085 21.34 -5.49 30.31
CA GLY A 1085 20.52 -6.66 30.62
C GLY A 1085 19.04 -6.49 30.25
N PHE A 1086 18.19 -7.41 30.75
CA PHE A 1086 16.74 -7.35 30.50
C PHE A 1086 16.08 -6.24 31.35
N THR A 1087 15.69 -5.14 30.71
CA THR A 1087 14.95 -4.04 31.34
C THR A 1087 13.64 -3.75 30.62
N PHE A 1088 12.66 -3.16 31.33
CA PHE A 1088 11.41 -2.73 30.69
C PHE A 1088 11.65 -1.67 29.61
N LYS A 1089 12.59 -0.74 29.85
CA LYS A 1089 13.02 0.26 28.87
C LYS A 1089 13.59 -0.42 27.61
N GLY A 1090 14.54 -1.35 27.77
CA GLY A 1090 15.12 -2.11 26.66
C GLY A 1090 14.09 -2.88 25.84
N LEU A 1091 13.07 -3.45 26.49
CA LEU A 1091 11.96 -4.10 25.79
C LEU A 1091 11.17 -3.11 24.91
N ILE A 1092 10.85 -1.92 25.42
CA ILE A 1092 10.15 -0.86 24.67
C ILE A 1092 11.02 -0.34 23.52
N ASP A 1093 12.31 -0.11 23.78
CA ASP A 1093 13.24 0.39 22.77
C ASP A 1093 13.45 -0.65 21.65
N ALA A 1094 13.48 -1.95 21.97
CA ALA A 1094 13.45 -3.00 20.96
C ALA A 1094 12.18 -2.94 20.08
N GLN A 1095 11.02 -2.60 20.64
CA GLN A 1095 9.79 -2.45 19.83
C GLN A 1095 9.85 -1.23 18.93
N LYS A 1096 10.36 -0.11 19.43
CA LYS A 1096 10.56 1.11 18.64
C LYS A 1096 11.53 0.85 17.50
N ASN A 1097 12.65 0.17 17.77
CA ASN A 1097 13.65 -0.16 16.77
C ASN A 1097 13.06 -1.06 15.66
N MET A 1098 12.35 -2.13 16.02
CA MET A 1098 11.67 -2.99 15.02
C MET A 1098 10.61 -2.22 14.23
N TYR A 1099 9.81 -1.38 14.88
CA TYR A 1099 8.79 -0.59 14.20
C TYR A 1099 9.41 0.45 13.26
N ASN A 1100 10.43 1.17 13.71
CA ASN A 1100 11.15 2.15 12.90
C ASN A 1100 11.81 1.48 11.70
N TYR A 1101 12.49 0.34 11.91
CA TYR A 1101 13.02 -0.46 10.81
C TYR A 1101 11.94 -0.80 9.78
N HIS A 1102 10.80 -1.38 10.19
CA HIS A 1102 9.77 -1.77 9.24
C HIS A 1102 8.97 -0.61 8.62
N SER A 1103 8.87 0.53 9.28
CA SER A 1103 8.13 1.70 8.77
C SER A 1103 8.99 2.61 7.89
N GLN A 1104 10.30 2.66 8.14
CA GLN A 1104 11.25 3.54 7.46
C GLN A 1104 12.15 2.80 6.45
N LEU A 1105 12.05 1.47 6.32
CA LEU A 1105 12.85 0.72 5.34
C LEU A 1105 12.55 1.18 3.90
N VAL A 1106 13.55 1.86 3.32
CA VAL A 1106 13.65 2.19 1.91
C VAL A 1106 14.84 1.41 1.36
N ALA A 1107 14.55 0.36 0.62
CA ALA A 1107 15.53 -0.48 -0.06
C ALA A 1107 15.00 -0.85 -1.43
N THR A 1108 15.89 -1.33 -2.30
CA THR A 1108 15.54 -1.96 -3.57
C THR A 1108 16.12 -3.38 -3.59
N HIS A 1109 15.28 -4.39 -3.81
CA HIS A 1109 15.72 -5.76 -3.93
C HIS A 1109 15.25 -6.41 -5.24
N PRO A 1110 16.14 -7.08 -6.01
CA PRO A 1110 15.79 -7.66 -7.30
C PRO A 1110 14.61 -8.62 -7.23
N PHE A 1111 14.43 -9.36 -6.14
CA PHE A 1111 13.33 -10.33 -6.00
C PHE A 1111 12.11 -9.80 -5.21
N ALA A 1112 12.06 -8.50 -4.90
CA ALA A 1112 10.90 -7.89 -4.25
C ALA A 1112 9.65 -7.94 -5.15
N SER A 1113 8.49 -8.18 -4.55
CA SER A 1113 7.20 -8.26 -5.25
C SER A 1113 6.08 -7.70 -4.39
N SER A 1114 5.08 -7.09 -5.04
CA SER A 1114 3.95 -6.48 -4.34
C SER A 1114 2.86 -7.49 -4.00
N TRP A 1115 2.06 -7.19 -2.97
CA TRP A 1115 0.97 -8.05 -2.47
C TRP A 1115 0.03 -8.61 -3.56
N TRP A 1116 -0.25 -7.82 -4.59
CA TRP A 1116 -1.16 -8.17 -5.69
C TRP A 1116 -0.52 -9.12 -6.71
N GLU A 1117 0.81 -9.17 -6.77
CA GLU A 1117 1.58 -10.04 -7.66
C GLU A 1117 1.61 -11.49 -7.16
N TRP A 1118 1.37 -11.69 -5.85
CA TRP A 1118 1.54 -12.97 -5.20
C TRP A 1118 0.59 -14.06 -5.67
N PRO A 1119 -0.75 -13.85 -5.77
CA PRO A 1119 -1.65 -14.91 -6.21
C PRO A 1119 -1.36 -15.43 -7.62
N PHE A 1120 -0.74 -14.59 -8.47
CA PHE A 1120 -0.32 -14.95 -9.83
C PHE A 1120 1.08 -15.56 -9.89
N MET A 1121 1.85 -15.45 -8.81
CA MET A 1121 3.28 -15.77 -8.73
C MET A 1121 4.07 -15.02 -9.80
N LYS A 1122 3.74 -13.74 -10.03
CA LYS A 1122 4.36 -12.96 -11.11
C LYS A 1122 5.88 -12.85 -10.92
N ARG A 1123 6.36 -12.82 -9.68
CA ARG A 1123 7.80 -12.78 -9.35
C ARG A 1123 8.12 -13.71 -8.16
N PRO A 1124 8.61 -14.93 -8.43
CA PRO A 1124 9.17 -15.82 -7.42
C PRO A 1124 10.38 -15.22 -6.70
N VAL A 1125 10.73 -15.77 -5.53
CA VAL A 1125 11.94 -15.38 -4.81
C VAL A 1125 12.96 -16.51 -4.90
N TRP A 1126 14.14 -16.16 -5.38
CA TRP A 1126 15.25 -17.09 -5.54
C TRP A 1126 16.05 -17.17 -4.24
N PHE A 1127 16.02 -18.33 -3.57
CA PHE A 1127 16.69 -18.53 -2.29
C PHE A 1127 18.14 -19.00 -2.44
N TYR A 1128 18.41 -19.85 -3.42
CA TYR A 1128 19.74 -20.40 -3.63
C TYR A 1128 20.02 -20.59 -5.11
N SER A 1129 21.22 -20.16 -5.51
CA SER A 1129 21.80 -20.36 -6.84
C SER A 1129 23.14 -21.07 -6.68
N GLY A 1130 23.19 -22.33 -7.10
CA GLY A 1130 24.38 -23.18 -7.04
C GLY A 1130 24.89 -23.54 -8.44
N GLY A 1131 26.21 -23.58 -8.58
CA GLY A 1131 26.88 -23.85 -9.86
C GLY A 1131 28.39 -24.02 -9.74
N GLU A 1132 28.99 -23.45 -8.69
CA GLU A 1132 30.41 -23.58 -8.42
C GLU A 1132 30.79 -25.05 -8.18
N GLY A 1133 31.77 -25.53 -8.95
CA GLY A 1133 32.23 -26.92 -8.88
C GLY A 1133 31.27 -27.96 -9.48
N LEU A 1134 30.11 -27.59 -10.05
CA LEU A 1134 29.26 -28.55 -10.76
C LEU A 1134 29.79 -28.82 -12.19
N PRO A 1135 29.54 -30.02 -12.75
CA PRO A 1135 29.86 -30.31 -14.15
C PRO A 1135 29.22 -29.30 -15.11
N ALA A 1136 29.90 -28.98 -16.22
CA ALA A 1136 29.41 -28.03 -17.21
C ALA A 1136 27.96 -28.32 -17.64
N GLY A 1137 27.11 -27.29 -17.61
CA GLY A 1137 25.68 -27.40 -17.96
C GLY A 1137 24.77 -27.96 -16.86
N LYS A 1138 25.28 -28.26 -15.67
CA LYS A 1138 24.50 -28.62 -14.48
C LYS A 1138 24.28 -27.40 -13.58
N VAL A 1139 23.13 -27.34 -12.92
CA VAL A 1139 22.72 -26.28 -11.99
C VAL A 1139 22.04 -26.87 -10.76
N SER A 1140 22.15 -26.17 -9.63
CA SER A 1140 21.37 -26.42 -8.41
C SER A 1140 20.66 -25.14 -8.02
N SER A 1141 19.37 -25.20 -7.69
CA SER A 1141 18.56 -24.01 -7.47
C SER A 1141 17.47 -24.27 -6.42
N ILE A 1142 17.20 -23.29 -5.57
CA ILE A 1142 16.05 -23.30 -4.64
C ILE A 1142 15.24 -22.03 -4.86
N VAL A 1143 13.98 -22.17 -5.29
CA VAL A 1143 13.03 -21.07 -5.48
C VAL A 1143 11.81 -21.27 -4.59
N THR A 1144 11.34 -20.19 -3.94
CA THR A 1144 10.05 -20.20 -3.25
C THR A 1144 8.96 -19.63 -4.16
N MET A 1145 7.96 -20.46 -4.46
CA MET A 1145 6.77 -20.11 -5.24
C MET A 1145 5.64 -21.08 -4.92
N GLY A 1146 4.43 -20.80 -5.42
CA GLY A 1146 3.29 -21.70 -5.27
C GLY A 1146 3.24 -22.83 -6.29
N ASN A 1147 2.43 -23.86 -6.02
CA ASN A 1147 2.03 -24.79 -7.08
C ASN A 1147 1.05 -24.08 -8.03
N PRO A 1148 1.37 -23.90 -9.33
CA PRO A 1148 0.55 -23.07 -10.22
C PRO A 1148 -0.90 -23.50 -10.34
N LEU A 1149 -1.15 -24.81 -10.34
CA LEU A 1149 -2.52 -25.33 -10.38
C LEU A 1149 -3.28 -24.95 -9.11
N ILE A 1150 -2.66 -25.10 -7.93
CA ILE A 1150 -3.27 -24.79 -6.63
C ILE A 1150 -3.52 -23.29 -6.48
N TRP A 1151 -2.54 -22.45 -6.83
CA TRP A 1151 -2.62 -21.02 -6.59
C TRP A 1151 -3.60 -20.34 -7.55
N TRP A 1152 -3.51 -20.63 -8.86
CA TRP A 1152 -4.38 -19.97 -9.83
C TRP A 1152 -5.85 -20.40 -9.70
N THR A 1153 -6.12 -21.68 -9.42
CA THR A 1153 -7.50 -22.09 -9.11
C THR A 1153 -7.93 -21.60 -7.72
N GLY A 1154 -6.99 -21.43 -6.79
CA GLY A 1154 -7.18 -20.83 -5.48
C GLY A 1154 -7.79 -19.42 -5.53
N ILE A 1155 -7.39 -18.58 -6.49
CA ILE A 1155 -7.99 -17.25 -6.71
C ILE A 1155 -9.51 -17.38 -6.90
N PHE A 1156 -9.93 -18.20 -7.86
CA PHE A 1156 -11.34 -18.41 -8.16
C PHE A 1156 -12.06 -19.14 -7.03
N ALA A 1157 -11.40 -20.07 -6.36
CA ALA A 1157 -11.96 -20.79 -5.22
C ALA A 1157 -12.24 -19.87 -4.03
N MET A 1158 -11.36 -18.90 -3.75
CA MET A 1158 -11.56 -17.92 -2.68
C MET A 1158 -12.70 -16.97 -3.00
N LEU A 1159 -12.76 -16.44 -4.22
CA LEU A 1159 -13.89 -15.63 -4.69
C LEU A 1159 -15.22 -16.41 -4.65
N GLY A 1160 -15.20 -17.65 -5.13
CA GLY A 1160 -16.33 -18.56 -5.12
C GLY A 1160 -16.80 -18.88 -3.69
N THR A 1161 -15.87 -19.16 -2.78
CA THR A 1161 -16.17 -19.44 -1.38
C THR A 1161 -16.76 -18.23 -0.69
N LEU A 1162 -16.19 -17.03 -0.87
CA LEU A 1162 -16.77 -15.79 -0.32
C LEU A 1162 -18.20 -15.59 -0.83
N TRP A 1163 -18.42 -15.67 -2.14
CA TRP A 1163 -19.75 -15.46 -2.73
C TRP A 1163 -20.77 -16.51 -2.28
N LEU A 1164 -20.40 -17.80 -2.31
CA LEU A 1164 -21.28 -18.90 -1.94
C LEU A 1164 -21.62 -18.88 -0.45
N THR A 1165 -20.66 -18.59 0.42
CA THR A 1165 -20.90 -18.52 1.87
C THR A 1165 -21.80 -17.35 2.24
N LEU A 1166 -21.60 -16.18 1.63
CA LEU A 1166 -22.49 -15.02 1.81
C LEU A 1166 -23.90 -15.29 1.28
N LYS A 1167 -24.02 -15.95 0.12
CA LYS A 1167 -25.32 -16.27 -0.50
C LYS A 1167 -26.07 -17.34 0.27
N ARG A 1168 -25.39 -18.41 0.69
CA ARG A 1168 -25.97 -19.55 1.44
C ARG A 1168 -26.09 -19.28 2.94
N LYS A 1169 -25.43 -18.23 3.44
CA LYS A 1169 -25.32 -17.86 4.86
C LYS A 1169 -24.73 -19.01 5.70
N ASP A 1170 -23.81 -19.76 5.11
CA ASP A 1170 -23.17 -20.89 5.77
C ASP A 1170 -22.02 -20.38 6.65
N LYS A 1171 -22.33 -20.24 7.94
CA LYS A 1171 -21.46 -19.63 8.95
C LYS A 1171 -20.19 -20.45 9.22
N ASN A 1172 -20.23 -21.78 9.01
CA ASN A 1172 -19.09 -22.66 9.31
C ASN A 1172 -17.87 -22.36 8.44
N LEU A 1173 -18.11 -21.76 7.27
CA LEU A 1173 -17.12 -21.48 6.24
C LEU A 1173 -16.61 -20.04 6.28
N TYR A 1174 -17.14 -19.21 7.18
CA TYR A 1174 -16.66 -17.84 7.36
C TYR A 1174 -15.19 -17.81 7.76
N MET A 1175 -14.75 -18.81 8.54
CA MET A 1175 -13.35 -18.95 8.92
C MET A 1175 -12.40 -18.94 7.70
N ILE A 1176 -12.76 -19.60 6.59
CA ILE A 1176 -11.89 -19.74 5.42
C ILE A 1176 -11.49 -18.37 4.87
N TRP A 1177 -12.48 -17.53 4.56
CA TRP A 1177 -12.21 -16.22 3.99
C TRP A 1177 -11.82 -15.17 5.04
N ILE A 1178 -12.31 -15.24 6.28
CA ILE A 1178 -11.87 -14.34 7.35
C ILE A 1178 -10.38 -14.55 7.62
N ALA A 1179 -9.94 -15.79 7.77
CA ALA A 1179 -8.54 -16.10 8.03
C ALA A 1179 -7.66 -15.66 6.84
N PHE A 1180 -8.03 -16.03 5.61
CA PHE A 1180 -7.33 -15.61 4.40
C PHE A 1180 -7.20 -14.09 4.30
N PHE A 1181 -8.31 -13.35 4.35
CA PHE A 1181 -8.28 -11.89 4.15
C PHE A 1181 -7.67 -11.15 5.34
N SER A 1182 -7.77 -11.67 6.56
CA SER A 1182 -7.08 -11.07 7.71
C SER A 1182 -5.56 -11.12 7.55
N GLN A 1183 -5.02 -12.12 6.85
CA GLN A 1183 -3.59 -12.21 6.55
C GLN A 1183 -3.23 -11.42 5.30
N TYR A 1184 -4.11 -11.38 4.28
CA TYR A 1184 -3.81 -10.79 2.96
C TYR A 1184 -4.00 -9.28 2.88
N VAL A 1185 -5.10 -8.74 3.40
CA VAL A 1185 -5.46 -7.33 3.25
C VAL A 1185 -4.46 -6.37 3.90
N PRO A 1186 -3.85 -6.66 5.08
CA PRO A 1186 -2.88 -5.75 5.68
C PRO A 1186 -1.67 -5.44 4.78
N TRP A 1187 -1.26 -6.38 3.93
CA TRP A 1187 -0.17 -6.17 2.97
C TRP A 1187 -0.47 -5.09 1.91
N MET A 1188 -1.75 -4.77 1.68
CA MET A 1188 -2.13 -3.64 0.83
C MET A 1188 -1.72 -2.29 1.43
N LEU A 1189 -1.45 -2.25 2.73
CA LEU A 1189 -1.11 -1.04 3.49
C LEU A 1189 0.37 -0.96 3.84
N VAL A 1190 1.14 -2.02 3.59
CA VAL A 1190 2.57 -2.09 3.96
C VAL A 1190 3.39 -1.33 2.91
N PRO A 1191 4.10 -0.26 3.29
CA PRO A 1191 4.81 0.58 2.34
C PRO A 1191 6.19 0.04 1.96
N ARG A 1192 6.83 -0.79 2.80
CA ARG A 1192 8.18 -1.31 2.56
C ARG A 1192 8.24 -2.37 1.46
N GLU A 1193 9.45 -2.78 1.10
CA GLU A 1193 9.67 -3.93 0.24
C GLU A 1193 9.07 -5.20 0.83
N THR A 1194 8.43 -5.99 -0.02
CA THR A 1194 7.79 -7.25 0.35
C THR A 1194 8.10 -8.33 -0.68
N PHE A 1195 7.77 -9.57 -0.34
CA PHE A 1195 8.23 -10.77 -1.05
C PHE A 1195 7.13 -11.81 -1.12
N LEU A 1196 7.17 -12.67 -2.16
CA LEU A 1196 6.14 -13.69 -2.43
C LEU A 1196 5.88 -14.62 -1.24
N TYR A 1197 6.91 -14.95 -0.46
CA TYR A 1197 6.78 -15.86 0.69
C TYR A 1197 5.85 -15.34 1.80
N HIS A 1198 5.56 -14.04 1.87
CA HIS A 1198 4.57 -13.49 2.80
C HIS A 1198 3.16 -14.03 2.55
N TYR A 1199 2.88 -14.53 1.34
CA TYR A 1199 1.63 -15.17 0.99
C TYR A 1199 1.47 -16.59 1.59
N PHE A 1200 2.52 -17.16 2.18
CA PHE A 1200 2.50 -18.51 2.77
C PHE A 1200 1.39 -18.68 3.82
N ALA A 1201 1.13 -17.65 4.64
CA ALA A 1201 0.08 -17.67 5.66
C ALA A 1201 -1.35 -17.81 5.09
N MET A 1202 -1.55 -17.57 3.80
CA MET A 1202 -2.84 -17.59 3.12
C MET A 1202 -3.11 -18.97 2.50
N VAL A 1203 -2.04 -19.72 2.18
CA VAL A 1203 -2.09 -21.00 1.45
C VAL A 1203 -2.99 -22.04 2.11
N PRO A 1204 -2.92 -22.30 3.44
CA PRO A 1204 -3.79 -23.30 4.07
C PRO A 1204 -5.28 -22.99 3.88
N PHE A 1205 -5.66 -21.72 4.00
CA PHE A 1205 -7.04 -21.29 3.86
C PHE A 1205 -7.51 -21.27 2.41
N MET A 1206 -6.61 -20.94 1.48
CA MET A 1206 -6.87 -21.05 0.03
C MET A 1206 -7.19 -22.49 -0.37
N ILE A 1207 -6.42 -23.46 0.12
CA ILE A 1207 -6.64 -24.90 -0.14
C ILE A 1207 -7.97 -25.36 0.44
N LEU A 1208 -8.33 -24.94 1.66
CA LEU A 1208 -9.65 -25.21 2.22
C LEU A 1208 -10.78 -24.63 1.33
N GLY A 1209 -10.57 -23.46 0.72
CA GLY A 1209 -11.48 -22.89 -0.28
C GLY A 1209 -11.64 -23.75 -1.53
N ILE A 1210 -10.54 -24.27 -2.08
CA ILE A 1210 -10.55 -25.18 -3.25
C ILE A 1210 -11.35 -26.44 -2.93
N VAL A 1211 -11.06 -27.07 -1.79
CA VAL A 1211 -11.73 -28.29 -1.34
C VAL A 1211 -13.23 -28.05 -1.12
N TYR A 1212 -13.62 -26.90 -0.58
CA TYR A 1212 -15.02 -26.53 -0.45
C TYR A 1212 -15.73 -26.45 -1.80
N VAL A 1213 -15.14 -25.75 -2.78
CA VAL A 1213 -15.73 -25.64 -4.12
C VAL A 1213 -15.83 -27.00 -4.80
N MET A 1214 -14.80 -27.85 -4.68
CA MET A 1214 -14.84 -29.22 -5.19
C MET A 1214 -15.95 -30.06 -4.54
N GLN A 1215 -16.10 -29.98 -3.22
CA GLN A 1215 -17.18 -30.67 -2.50
C GLN A 1215 -18.56 -30.28 -3.05
N LEU A 1216 -18.76 -29.00 -3.36
CA LEU A 1216 -20.02 -28.52 -3.94
C LEU A 1216 -20.25 -28.99 -5.37
N LEU A 1217 -19.20 -29.02 -6.18
CA LEU A 1217 -19.28 -29.53 -7.55
C LEU A 1217 -19.61 -31.02 -7.57
N GLU A 1218 -18.96 -31.82 -6.73
CA GLU A 1218 -19.25 -33.26 -6.59
C GLU A 1218 -20.66 -33.53 -6.07
N GLY A 1219 -21.17 -32.67 -5.17
CA GLY A 1219 -22.54 -32.76 -4.69
C GLY A 1219 -23.60 -32.49 -5.76
N LYS A 1220 -23.24 -31.78 -6.84
CA LYS A 1220 -24.16 -31.41 -7.93
C LYS A 1220 -23.96 -32.26 -9.19
N TYR A 1221 -22.74 -32.66 -9.50
CA TYR A 1221 -22.39 -33.37 -10.73
C TYR A 1221 -21.53 -34.60 -10.40
N ALA A 1222 -22.05 -35.80 -10.60
CA ALA A 1222 -21.37 -37.05 -10.26
C ALA A 1222 -20.00 -37.22 -10.98
N LYS A 1223 -19.88 -36.74 -12.23
CA LYS A 1223 -18.62 -36.76 -13.01
C LYS A 1223 -17.51 -35.88 -12.42
N ALA A 1224 -17.83 -34.95 -11.51
CA ALA A 1224 -16.83 -34.10 -10.86
C ALA A 1224 -15.89 -34.88 -9.92
N LYS A 1225 -16.22 -36.12 -9.53
CA LYS A 1225 -15.29 -36.99 -8.80
C LYS A 1225 -14.01 -37.29 -9.58
N THR A 1226 -14.13 -37.49 -10.89
CA THR A 1226 -12.97 -37.70 -11.78
C THR A 1226 -12.10 -36.45 -11.82
N LEU A 1227 -12.72 -35.27 -11.83
CA LEU A 1227 -12.01 -33.98 -11.80
C LEU A 1227 -11.11 -33.87 -10.56
N ARG A 1228 -11.57 -34.31 -9.37
CA ARG A 1228 -10.73 -34.32 -8.16
C ARG A 1228 -9.48 -35.17 -8.35
N TYR A 1229 -9.61 -36.40 -8.85
CA TYR A 1229 -8.46 -37.29 -9.03
C TYR A 1229 -7.47 -36.75 -10.06
N VAL A 1230 -7.98 -36.25 -11.19
CA VAL A 1230 -7.16 -35.58 -12.21
C VAL A 1230 -6.44 -34.38 -11.63
N TYR A 1231 -7.14 -33.56 -10.84
CA TYR A 1231 -6.57 -32.37 -10.22
C TYR A 1231 -5.41 -32.72 -9.27
N VAL A 1232 -5.58 -33.72 -8.40
CA VAL A 1232 -4.51 -34.20 -7.51
C VAL A 1232 -3.35 -34.78 -8.31
N ALA A 1233 -3.62 -35.57 -9.35
CA ALA A 1233 -2.58 -36.15 -10.19
C ALA A 1233 -1.75 -35.06 -10.90
N VAL A 1234 -2.40 -34.04 -11.47
CA VAL A 1234 -1.69 -32.91 -12.10
C VAL A 1234 -0.91 -32.10 -11.07
N ALA A 1235 -1.47 -31.84 -9.88
CA ALA A 1235 -0.74 -31.15 -8.81
C ALA A 1235 0.52 -31.92 -8.39
N ALA A 1236 0.43 -33.26 -8.30
CA ALA A 1236 1.56 -34.13 -7.99
C ALA A 1236 2.60 -34.19 -9.12
N LEU A 1237 2.17 -34.26 -10.38
CA LEU A 1237 3.06 -34.21 -11.54
C LEU A 1237 3.82 -32.88 -11.60
N LEU A 1238 3.15 -31.77 -11.32
CA LEU A 1238 3.79 -30.46 -11.21
C LEU A 1238 4.80 -30.42 -10.06
N PHE A 1239 4.46 -30.98 -8.89
CA PHE A 1239 5.40 -31.09 -7.78
C PHE A 1239 6.65 -31.88 -8.15
N VAL A 1240 6.50 -33.04 -8.80
CA VAL A 1240 7.64 -33.85 -9.27
C VAL A 1240 8.47 -33.11 -10.31
N ALA A 1241 7.84 -32.41 -11.25
CA ALA A 1241 8.53 -31.65 -12.29
C ALA A 1241 9.35 -30.48 -11.69
N PHE A 1242 8.80 -29.76 -10.71
CA PHE A 1242 9.46 -28.63 -10.06
C PHE A 1242 10.36 -29.05 -8.89
N TYR A 1243 10.24 -30.27 -8.37
CA TYR A 1243 11.03 -30.77 -7.24
C TYR A 1243 12.52 -30.43 -7.31
N PRO A 1244 13.21 -30.50 -8.48
CA PRO A 1244 14.62 -30.15 -8.53
C PRO A 1244 14.93 -28.72 -8.09
N VAL A 1245 14.16 -27.74 -8.58
CA VAL A 1245 14.34 -26.32 -8.27
C VAL A 1245 13.70 -25.91 -6.95
N LEU A 1246 12.93 -26.80 -6.31
CA LEU A 1246 12.41 -26.61 -4.96
C LEU A 1246 13.32 -27.23 -3.89
N SER A 1247 14.09 -28.26 -4.26
CA SER A 1247 14.88 -29.06 -3.31
C SER A 1247 16.38 -28.79 -3.34
N GLY A 1248 16.88 -28.10 -4.38
CA GLY A 1248 18.31 -27.96 -4.62
C GLY A 1248 18.93 -29.15 -5.37
N MET A 1249 18.12 -30.08 -5.88
CA MET A 1249 18.63 -31.24 -6.64
C MET A 1249 19.30 -30.79 -7.93
N VAL A 1250 20.48 -31.35 -8.20
CA VAL A 1250 21.29 -31.01 -9.37
C VAL A 1250 20.66 -31.54 -10.66
N VAL A 1251 20.39 -30.66 -11.61
CA VAL A 1251 19.79 -30.99 -12.93
C VAL A 1251 20.48 -30.22 -14.06
N SER A 1252 20.15 -30.54 -15.31
CA SER A 1252 20.65 -29.78 -16.47
C SER A 1252 20.03 -28.39 -16.55
N GLY A 1253 20.82 -27.35 -16.85
CA GLY A 1253 20.32 -25.97 -16.99
C GLY A 1253 19.27 -25.80 -18.09
N SER A 1254 19.32 -26.61 -19.16
CA SER A 1254 18.29 -26.64 -20.22
C SER A 1254 16.91 -27.07 -19.71
N TYR A 1255 16.86 -28.00 -18.75
CA TYR A 1255 15.61 -28.44 -18.12
C TYR A 1255 14.93 -27.29 -17.39
N VAL A 1256 15.70 -26.53 -16.61
CA VAL A 1256 15.19 -25.36 -15.88
C VAL A 1256 14.70 -24.28 -16.83
N THR A 1257 15.53 -23.89 -17.80
CA THR A 1257 15.25 -22.78 -18.72
C THR A 1257 14.15 -23.07 -19.72
N THR A 1258 14.02 -24.30 -20.21
CA THR A 1258 13.07 -24.66 -21.28
C THR A 1258 11.73 -25.17 -20.74
N LEU A 1259 11.73 -25.98 -19.67
CA LEU A 1259 10.51 -26.63 -19.17
C LEU A 1259 9.85 -25.85 -18.01
N LEU A 1260 10.64 -25.29 -17.09
CA LEU A 1260 10.13 -24.74 -15.84
C LEU A 1260 9.88 -23.23 -15.88
N ARG A 1261 10.62 -22.47 -16.70
CA ARG A 1261 10.44 -21.01 -16.81
C ARG A 1261 9.27 -20.65 -17.72
N TRP A 1262 8.06 -20.65 -17.16
CA TRP A 1262 6.82 -20.34 -17.90
C TRP A 1262 6.63 -18.85 -18.16
N PHE A 1263 7.21 -17.98 -17.32
CA PHE A 1263 7.20 -16.53 -17.50
C PHE A 1263 8.63 -15.99 -17.53
N PRO A 1264 8.90 -14.91 -18.28
CA PRO A 1264 10.22 -14.26 -18.30
C PRO A 1264 10.68 -13.79 -16.91
N SER A 1265 9.73 -13.49 -16.02
CA SER A 1265 9.98 -13.05 -14.65
C SER A 1265 10.31 -14.19 -13.67
N TRP A 1266 10.21 -15.46 -14.09
CA TRP A 1266 10.58 -16.61 -13.28
C TRP A 1266 12.07 -16.90 -13.45
N VAL A 1267 12.86 -16.30 -12.54
CA VAL A 1267 14.32 -16.43 -12.50
C VAL A 1267 14.71 -17.40 -11.40
N PHE A 1268 15.23 -18.56 -11.80
CA PHE A 1268 15.87 -19.57 -10.97
C PHE A 1268 16.67 -20.57 -11.81
#